data_AF-A0A6L7VV68-F1
#
_entry.id   AF-A0A6L7VV68-F1
#
_cell.length_a   1.000
_cell.length_b   1.000
_cell.length_c   1.000
_cell.angle_alpha   90.00
_cell.angle_beta   90.00
_cell.angle_gamma   90.00
#
_symmetry.space_group_name_H-M   'P 1'
#
loop_
_entity.id
_entity.type
_entity.pdbx_description
1 polymer ?
#
loop_
_entity_poly.entity_id
_entity_poly.type
_entity_poly.pdbx_seq_one_letter_code
_entity_poly.pdbx_strand_id
1 'polypeptide(L)'
;MQKRLTSNRSMEIVLCIGLLLALLFLCFLLFNKTYTLLATEPSDPNVESVVPNAFTTITGAELQFTKVSNVGLDRTYPHDMDSLSDKQFYSAGIASGDIDDDGDVDLYVVGGDTVPNALYLNNGNGTFVDVAEEYGVDLLHWGSGPAFGDIDGDGDLDLFVSAMEWDPVRMFANDREAEKFIDITEEAGIVVSSETTVSATMADYDRDGWLDIFLSHWGERRGFIPETETVWRNEGNGLFRNVSKELGVSGNLLVFPTEYTFTANVFDIDNDSDSDLLMVADFGTTQLLLNNSGENFFGATDRTVIKDQNGMGTAVGDFDNDGDFDWFVTSIYNANIGGEFFGNRLYQNNGYGIFSDITDQAHVASGAWGWGACTKDFDHDGFLDLFHVNGWREELYRETPSRLFWNRLDGTFRQIAQHVGIDDTEQGRGVVCFDADRDGDIDILVVNASEPHLVFYRNDSVGLGNYLVIKLRGSGDNTYGVGSIVKVTTEFGTQMRQLGGSNNFVSHNPLEVHFGLGTATRADVRVEWFDENNAVTQFSLLEVNKVITVNQPGVTGLRLSVRFGDGDGRYDAGELVAIEAEEPKEGYYFSHWSISGGSLADKNAASTTFEMPSSVATVTAHYLPGVAPSVNVSVARRWNEVLLSAIRNDYARPTVHARNLFHVSAAQYDTWAGMVRNVDPLPKPWLLGSSEIISCPLDDINASFTEEDIEVALSYASFRLIRHRFARSPGLSQIVKDSNALMGFLELDSEDTDTDYTDGSPSALGNYIASCYIAFGQADYANEYDDYKNKSYLPVNPSLEPHMPGNPNIVDLNRWQPLALENFIDQAGNNANSEPEFLSPEWGSVLAFALSPDDLTTYFREGEDYEYQVYHDPGAPPKIDGALADEYKWSHSFVAVWSSHLDPTVGRGAELIDISPNGIGNISVDQYPRDFPSHRSFFQDNGLDPGRGYRVNPATGEPYEPQMVPLGDYTRVLAEFWADGPDSETPPGHWFVILNEVNDHPQSTRKIRGVGEDRPELEWDVISYFVLGGTMHDAAIAAWGIKGWYDYIRPISSIRAMADLGQSSDDELPSYHENGIPLKPGYIELVDADDPLAGENDENVGKIKLLAWRGPDYIEDPSTDVAGVDWILAENWWPYQRPTFVTPPFAGYVSGHSTYSRAAAEVLTALTGDEYFPGGMSDFEAPQDDFLVFEKGPSVSLTLQWATYRDASDQCSLSRIWGGIHPPADDIPGRLIGINVGQKAFEHAMSFVEPTVAEEEVASP
;
A
#
# COMPACT_ATOMS: atom_id res chain seq x y z
N MET A 1 -7.15 31.65 38.56
CA MET A 1 -7.19 33.11 38.81
C MET A 1 -7.44 33.80 37.46
N GLN A 2 -8.57 34.48 37.24
CA GLN A 2 -8.69 35.96 37.28
C GLN A 2 -7.47 36.67 36.65
N LYS A 3 -7.55 37.50 35.60
CA LYS A 3 -8.46 38.65 35.38
C LYS A 3 -8.11 39.36 34.04
N ARG A 4 -9.15 39.81 33.32
CA ARG A 4 -9.34 41.18 32.72
C ARG A 4 -8.40 41.62 31.56
N LEU A 5 -8.85 42.33 30.51
CA LEU A 5 -9.90 43.36 30.40
C LEU A 5 -10.32 43.58 28.94
N THR A 6 -11.61 43.83 28.77
CA THR A 6 -12.37 44.24 27.58
C THR A 6 -12.28 45.75 27.28
N SER A 7 -12.30 46.17 26.01
CA SER A 7 -12.86 47.47 25.59
C SER A 7 -13.47 47.47 24.18
N ASN A 8 -14.77 47.77 24.13
CA ASN A 8 -15.62 48.32 23.06
C ASN A 8 -15.02 48.64 21.67
N ARG A 9 -15.50 47.91 20.65
CA ARG A 9 -15.79 48.39 19.28
C ARG A 9 -17.07 47.72 18.79
N SER A 10 -18.24 48.30 19.10
CA SER A 10 -19.54 47.74 18.69
C SER A 10 -20.55 48.81 18.27
N MET A 11 -20.07 50.00 17.87
CA MET A 11 -20.95 51.11 17.48
C MET A 11 -20.75 51.63 16.04
N GLU A 12 -19.80 51.08 15.28
CA GLU A 12 -19.60 51.44 13.86
C GLU A 12 -20.22 50.42 12.89
N ILE A 13 -20.37 49.15 13.29
CA ILE A 13 -20.95 48.09 12.43
C ILE A 13 -22.48 48.24 12.27
N VAL A 14 -23.17 48.77 13.28
CA VAL A 14 -24.64 48.94 13.26
C VAL A 14 -25.08 50.09 12.34
N LEU A 15 -24.20 51.04 12.01
CA LEU A 15 -24.53 52.13 11.08
C LEU A 15 -24.35 51.73 9.59
N CYS A 16 -23.42 50.82 9.27
CA CYS A 16 -23.20 50.37 7.89
C CYS A 16 -24.28 49.41 7.39
N ILE A 17 -24.77 48.51 8.25
CA ILE A 17 -25.83 47.55 7.90
C ILE A 17 -27.18 48.28 7.67
N GLY A 18 -27.42 49.39 8.37
CA GLY A 18 -28.63 50.20 8.19
C GLY A 18 -28.69 50.97 6.87
N LEU A 19 -27.55 51.31 6.26
CA LEU A 19 -27.50 52.00 4.95
C LEU A 19 -27.63 51.04 3.77
N LEU A 20 -27.12 49.81 3.89
CA LEU A 20 -27.20 48.80 2.83
C LEU A 20 -28.63 48.29 2.62
N LEU A 21 -29.37 48.08 3.72
CA LEU A 21 -30.78 47.65 3.68
C LEU A 21 -31.74 48.72 3.14
N ALA A 22 -31.39 50.01 3.26
CA ALA A 22 -32.19 51.11 2.73
C ALA A 22 -32.02 51.31 1.21
N LEU A 23 -30.87 50.94 0.64
CA LEU A 23 -30.62 50.98 -0.81
C LEU A 23 -31.29 49.80 -1.54
N LEU A 24 -31.27 48.60 -0.94
CA LEU A 24 -31.97 47.42 -1.47
C LEU A 24 -33.50 47.62 -1.53
N PHE A 25 -34.08 48.33 -0.56
CA PHE A 25 -35.52 48.63 -0.53
C PHE A 25 -35.94 49.69 -1.55
N LEU A 26 -35.03 50.56 -2.00
CA LEU A 26 -35.31 51.58 -3.02
C LEU A 26 -35.26 51.02 -4.46
N CYS A 27 -34.41 50.03 -4.72
CA CYS A 27 -34.35 49.34 -6.01
C CYS A 27 -35.58 48.43 -6.23
N PHE A 28 -36.09 47.80 -5.18
CA PHE A 28 -37.27 46.93 -5.25
C PHE A 28 -38.58 47.69 -5.54
N LEU A 29 -38.64 49.00 -5.25
CA LEU A 29 -39.81 49.85 -5.48
C LEU A 29 -39.89 50.43 -6.90
N LEU A 30 -38.85 50.29 -7.73
CA LEU A 30 -38.83 50.80 -9.10
C LEU A 30 -39.24 49.76 -10.17
N PHE A 31 -39.31 48.47 -9.84
CA PHE A 31 -39.57 47.41 -10.83
C PHE A 31 -40.96 46.78 -10.81
N ASN A 32 -41.90 47.24 -9.98
CA ASN A 32 -43.24 46.65 -9.91
C ASN A 32 -44.36 47.68 -10.14
N LYS A 33 -44.64 47.96 -11.41
CA LYS A 33 -45.95 48.45 -11.85
C LYS A 33 -46.37 47.79 -13.17
N THR A 34 -47.47 47.04 -13.07
CA THR A 34 -48.35 46.51 -14.13
C THR A 34 -47.69 45.43 -15.01
N TYR A 35 -48.20 44.20 -15.10
CA TYR A 35 -49.54 43.86 -15.57
C TYR A 35 -50.00 42.46 -15.11
N THR A 36 -51.32 42.32 -14.95
CA THR A 36 -52.05 41.06 -14.83
C THR A 36 -52.85 40.85 -16.13
N LEU A 37 -52.97 39.58 -16.57
CA LEU A 37 -54.02 39.03 -17.43
C LEU A 37 -54.05 39.42 -18.93
N LEU A 38 -53.64 38.51 -19.82
CA LEU A 38 -54.52 37.62 -20.62
C LEU A 38 -53.76 37.02 -21.82
N ALA A 39 -53.96 35.70 -21.99
CA ALA A 39 -53.68 34.99 -23.23
C ALA A 39 -54.54 35.54 -24.38
N THR A 40 -53.90 35.75 -25.54
CA THR A 40 -54.31 35.34 -26.90
C THR A 40 -53.37 36.03 -27.90
N GLU A 41 -52.80 35.27 -28.84
CA GLU A 41 -52.07 35.79 -30.02
C GLU A 41 -52.88 36.89 -30.75
N PRO A 42 -52.21 37.87 -31.39
CA PRO A 42 -51.94 37.72 -32.82
C PRO A 42 -50.61 38.32 -33.32
N SER A 43 -50.15 37.73 -34.42
CA SER A 43 -49.22 38.22 -35.43
C SER A 43 -49.12 39.75 -35.59
N ASP A 44 -47.90 40.30 -35.48
CA ASP A 44 -47.50 41.55 -36.15
C ASP A 44 -46.10 41.36 -36.78
N PRO A 45 -45.99 41.38 -38.12
CA PRO A 45 -44.73 41.35 -38.83
C PRO A 45 -44.22 42.79 -38.93
N ASN A 46 -43.20 43.17 -38.16
CA ASN A 46 -42.21 44.25 -38.43
C ASN A 46 -41.64 44.80 -37.12
N VAL A 47 -40.73 44.06 -36.48
CA VAL A 47 -39.69 44.68 -35.64
C VAL A 47 -38.39 43.92 -35.92
N GLU A 48 -37.57 44.48 -36.82
CA GLU A 48 -36.19 44.07 -37.02
C GLU A 48 -35.36 44.50 -35.80
N SER A 49 -34.95 43.55 -34.96
CA SER A 49 -33.78 43.69 -34.09
C SER A 49 -32.55 43.27 -34.88
N VAL A 50 -31.61 44.20 -35.00
CA VAL A 50 -30.35 44.04 -35.71
C VAL A 50 -29.45 43.09 -34.91
N VAL A 51 -29.46 41.82 -35.29
CA VAL A 51 -28.35 40.88 -35.08
C VAL A 51 -27.54 40.90 -36.38
N PRO A 52 -26.21 41.05 -36.37
CA PRO A 52 -25.43 40.84 -37.58
C PRO A 52 -25.57 39.36 -37.99
N ASN A 53 -26.43 39.09 -38.98
CA ASN A 53 -26.44 37.82 -39.70
C ASN A 53 -25.11 37.67 -40.45
N ALA A 54 -24.16 36.93 -39.88
CA ALA A 54 -22.93 36.52 -40.55
C ALA A 54 -22.53 35.07 -40.24
N PHE A 55 -23.49 34.18 -39.97
CA PHE A 55 -23.31 32.73 -40.07
C PHE A 55 -24.51 32.11 -40.77
N THR A 56 -24.84 32.62 -41.96
CA THR A 56 -25.75 31.91 -42.88
C THR A 56 -24.94 31.30 -44.00
N THR A 57 -24.92 29.97 -43.99
CA THR A 57 -24.81 29.06 -45.13
C THR A 57 -23.45 28.92 -45.82
N ILE A 58 -22.68 27.92 -45.38
CA ILE A 58 -22.12 26.98 -46.37
C ILE A 58 -23.28 26.04 -46.77
N THR A 59 -24.09 26.43 -47.76
CA THR A 59 -25.14 25.57 -48.35
C THR A 59 -24.56 24.47 -49.25
N GLY A 60 -23.61 23.69 -48.74
CA GLY A 60 -23.01 22.61 -49.53
C GLY A 60 -22.12 21.61 -48.78
N ALA A 61 -21.71 21.89 -47.55
CA ALA A 61 -21.06 20.90 -46.70
C ALA A 61 -22.15 20.03 -46.04
N GLU A 62 -21.96 18.72 -46.06
CA GLU A 62 -22.84 17.75 -45.40
C GLU A 62 -21.93 17.03 -44.39
N LEU A 63 -22.06 17.37 -43.11
CA LEU A 63 -21.34 16.68 -42.03
C LEU A 63 -21.66 15.18 -42.15
N GLN A 64 -20.62 14.37 -42.29
CA GLN A 64 -20.77 12.94 -42.56
C GLN A 64 -19.65 12.14 -41.89
N PHE A 65 -20.07 11.16 -41.08
CA PHE A 65 -19.21 10.15 -40.48
C PHE A 65 -19.36 8.82 -41.20
N THR A 66 -18.24 8.13 -41.37
CA THR A 66 -18.17 6.77 -41.86
C THR A 66 -17.64 5.87 -40.75
N LYS A 67 -18.38 4.82 -40.40
CA LYS A 67 -17.85 3.74 -39.56
C LYS A 67 -16.77 2.98 -40.32
N VAL A 68 -15.51 3.08 -39.88
CA VAL A 68 -14.36 2.44 -40.53
C VAL A 68 -14.00 1.15 -39.80
N SER A 69 -13.45 0.16 -40.53
CA SER A 69 -13.03 -1.14 -40.00
C SER A 69 -11.72 -1.58 -40.66
N ASN A 70 -11.00 -2.52 -40.07
CA ASN A 70 -9.67 -2.97 -40.52
C ASN A 70 -8.61 -1.85 -40.50
N VAL A 71 -8.70 -0.97 -39.49
CA VAL A 71 -7.72 0.11 -39.25
C VAL A 71 -6.73 -0.27 -38.15
N GLY A 72 -6.68 -1.53 -37.73
CA GLY A 72 -5.81 -1.99 -36.64
C GLY A 72 -6.42 -1.95 -35.24
N LEU A 73 -7.67 -1.46 -35.12
CA LEU A 73 -8.44 -1.42 -33.86
C LEU A 73 -9.36 -2.65 -33.67
N ASP A 74 -9.04 -3.76 -34.33
CA ASP A 74 -9.86 -4.99 -34.25
C ASP A 74 -9.57 -5.72 -32.93
N ARG A 75 -10.46 -5.54 -31.95
CA ARG A 75 -10.31 -6.08 -30.58
C ARG A 75 -11.56 -6.82 -30.14
N THR A 76 -11.39 -7.97 -29.51
CA THR A 76 -12.49 -8.73 -28.88
C THR A 76 -12.54 -8.45 -27.39
N TYR A 77 -13.74 -8.29 -26.85
CA TYR A 77 -14.03 -8.14 -25.43
C TYR A 77 -14.97 -9.28 -25.00
N PRO A 78 -14.42 -10.42 -24.52
CA PRO A 78 -15.13 -11.69 -24.42
C PRO A 78 -16.08 -11.78 -23.21
N HIS A 79 -16.41 -10.67 -22.56
CA HIS A 79 -17.30 -10.64 -21.42
C HIS A 79 -18.76 -10.80 -21.83
N ASP A 80 -19.47 -11.73 -21.17
CA ASP A 80 -20.93 -11.77 -21.24
C ASP A 80 -21.48 -10.62 -20.39
N MET A 81 -22.07 -9.63 -21.06
CA MET A 81 -22.63 -8.44 -20.42
C MET A 81 -23.63 -8.74 -19.30
N ASP A 82 -24.41 -9.82 -19.43
CA ASP A 82 -25.40 -10.19 -18.42
C ASP A 82 -24.75 -10.82 -17.16
N SER A 83 -23.44 -11.10 -17.20
CA SER A 83 -22.66 -11.71 -16.11
C SER A 83 -21.79 -10.73 -15.31
N LEU A 84 -21.56 -9.52 -15.83
CA LEU A 84 -20.75 -8.49 -15.18
C LEU A 84 -21.47 -7.90 -13.95
N SER A 85 -20.71 -7.61 -12.90
CA SER A 85 -21.18 -6.77 -11.79
C SER A 85 -21.54 -5.38 -12.32
N ASP A 86 -22.33 -4.61 -11.57
CA ASP A 86 -22.65 -3.23 -11.96
C ASP A 86 -21.36 -2.43 -12.13
N LYS A 87 -20.37 -2.64 -11.25
CA LYS A 87 -19.06 -1.98 -11.27
C LYS A 87 -18.26 -2.33 -12.51
N GLN A 88 -18.11 -3.62 -12.79
CA GLN A 88 -17.44 -4.11 -13.99
C GLN A 88 -18.11 -3.62 -15.27
N PHE A 89 -19.44 -3.48 -15.27
CA PHE A 89 -20.20 -3.10 -16.44
C PHE A 89 -20.03 -1.63 -16.88
N TYR A 90 -19.44 -0.80 -16.02
CA TYR A 90 -19.04 0.56 -16.41
C TYR A 90 -17.52 0.78 -16.43
N SER A 91 -16.73 -0.28 -16.30
CA SER A 91 -15.36 -0.32 -16.81
C SER A 91 -15.38 -0.38 -18.35
N ALA A 92 -14.44 0.32 -19.01
CA ALA A 92 -14.13 0.33 -20.46
C ALA A 92 -13.59 1.71 -20.88
N GLY A 93 -12.45 2.11 -20.30
CA GLY A 93 -11.87 3.42 -20.53
C GLY A 93 -10.84 3.49 -21.65
N ILE A 94 -10.56 4.73 -22.06
CA ILE A 94 -9.60 5.07 -23.12
C ILE A 94 -8.91 6.40 -22.84
N ALA A 95 -7.61 6.47 -23.06
CA ALA A 95 -6.86 7.71 -23.04
C ALA A 95 -6.22 7.94 -24.41
N SER A 96 -6.00 9.19 -24.76
CA SER A 96 -5.37 9.59 -26.02
C SER A 96 -4.29 10.64 -25.79
N GLY A 97 -3.20 10.55 -26.54
CA GLY A 97 -2.00 11.37 -26.37
C GLY A 97 -0.96 11.06 -27.45
N ASP A 98 -0.04 11.98 -27.71
CA ASP A 98 1.08 11.82 -28.64
C ASP A 98 2.27 11.28 -27.82
N ILE A 99 2.33 9.95 -27.64
CA ILE A 99 3.19 9.34 -26.62
C ILE A 99 4.64 9.16 -27.09
N ASP A 100 4.88 9.18 -28.39
CA ASP A 100 6.20 9.09 -29.01
C ASP A 100 6.70 10.42 -29.62
N ASP A 101 5.93 11.49 -29.48
CA ASP A 101 6.18 12.85 -30.03
C ASP A 101 6.40 12.85 -31.55
N ASP A 102 5.78 11.91 -32.28
CA ASP A 102 5.82 11.86 -33.73
C ASP A 102 4.84 12.85 -34.40
N GLY A 103 3.93 13.39 -33.61
CA GLY A 103 2.96 14.38 -34.02
C GLY A 103 1.55 13.83 -34.21
N ASP A 104 1.33 12.53 -34.18
CA ASP A 104 0.04 11.86 -34.30
C ASP A 104 -0.57 11.57 -32.91
N VAL A 105 -1.85 11.16 -32.86
CA VAL A 105 -2.52 10.85 -31.57
C VAL A 105 -2.65 9.36 -31.42
N ASP A 106 -2.05 8.82 -30.36
CA ASP A 106 -2.06 7.42 -29.95
C ASP A 106 -3.16 7.16 -28.92
N LEU A 107 -3.41 5.88 -28.63
CA LEU A 107 -4.54 5.45 -27.80
C LEU A 107 -4.14 4.38 -26.80
N TYR A 108 -4.51 4.54 -25.54
CA TYR A 108 -4.48 3.47 -24.54
C TYR A 108 -5.89 3.00 -24.22
N VAL A 109 -6.15 1.70 -24.31
CA VAL A 109 -7.49 1.11 -24.15
C VAL A 109 -7.48 0.01 -23.09
N VAL A 110 -8.40 0.11 -22.15
CA VAL A 110 -8.54 -0.89 -21.07
C VAL A 110 -9.24 -2.16 -21.57
N GLY A 111 -8.74 -3.31 -21.13
CA GLY A 111 -9.19 -4.65 -21.54
C GLY A 111 -9.92 -5.49 -20.51
N GLY A 112 -9.98 -5.06 -19.25
CA GLY A 112 -10.55 -5.85 -18.16
C GLY A 112 -9.62 -7.00 -17.73
N ASP A 113 -10.15 -7.96 -16.97
CA ASP A 113 -9.37 -9.05 -16.37
C ASP A 113 -9.18 -10.28 -17.28
N THR A 114 -9.78 -10.27 -18.49
CA THR A 114 -9.67 -11.40 -19.43
C THR A 114 -8.88 -11.08 -20.70
N VAL A 115 -8.66 -9.80 -21.01
CA VAL A 115 -7.89 -9.36 -22.17
C VAL A 115 -6.90 -8.28 -21.73
N PRO A 116 -5.60 -8.42 -22.03
CA PRO A 116 -4.60 -7.40 -21.74
C PRO A 116 -4.98 -6.03 -22.30
N ASN A 117 -4.75 -4.95 -21.56
CA ASN A 117 -4.89 -3.57 -22.06
C ASN A 117 -4.08 -3.37 -23.37
N ALA A 118 -4.52 -2.48 -24.25
CA ALA A 118 -3.85 -2.17 -25.51
C ALA A 118 -3.28 -0.76 -25.52
N LEU A 119 -2.18 -0.59 -26.26
CA LEU A 119 -1.56 0.69 -26.58
C LEU A 119 -1.40 0.75 -28.10
N TYR A 120 -2.13 1.63 -28.76
CA TYR A 120 -2.17 1.76 -30.20
C TYR A 120 -1.39 2.98 -30.66
N LEU A 121 -0.28 2.76 -31.38
CA LEU A 121 0.42 3.82 -32.09
C LEU A 121 -0.30 4.15 -33.40
N ASN A 122 -0.48 5.43 -33.68
CA ASN A 122 -1.07 5.91 -34.92
C ASN A 122 -0.02 6.03 -36.03
N ASN A 123 -0.34 5.56 -37.24
CA ASN A 123 0.57 5.60 -38.39
C ASN A 123 0.44 6.89 -39.24
N GLY A 124 -0.22 7.93 -38.71
CA GLY A 124 -0.42 9.22 -39.38
C GLY A 124 -1.36 9.20 -40.58
N ASN A 125 -2.20 8.16 -40.70
CA ASN A 125 -3.14 8.01 -41.82
C ASN A 125 -4.48 7.40 -41.37
N GLY A 126 -4.78 7.48 -40.07
CA GLY A 126 -5.98 6.90 -39.46
C GLY A 126 -5.93 5.37 -39.36
N THR A 127 -4.74 4.78 -39.31
CA THR A 127 -4.53 3.34 -39.00
C THR A 127 -3.59 3.18 -37.83
N PHE A 128 -3.77 2.10 -37.07
CA PHE A 128 -3.20 1.90 -35.74
C PHE A 128 -2.48 0.55 -35.64
N VAL A 129 -1.49 0.46 -34.74
CA VAL A 129 -0.80 -0.79 -34.40
C VAL A 129 -0.72 -0.95 -32.89
N ASP A 130 -1.15 -2.11 -32.39
CA ASP A 130 -1.04 -2.44 -30.96
C ASP A 130 0.41 -2.79 -30.61
N VAL A 131 0.95 -2.14 -29.59
CA VAL A 131 2.33 -2.26 -29.10
C VAL A 131 2.41 -2.44 -27.57
N ALA A 132 1.30 -2.79 -26.92
CA ALA A 132 1.21 -2.80 -25.45
C ALA A 132 2.25 -3.73 -24.78
N GLU A 133 2.46 -4.92 -25.33
CA GLU A 133 3.43 -5.90 -24.82
C GLU A 133 4.87 -5.38 -24.98
N GLU A 134 5.17 -4.80 -26.14
CA GLU A 134 6.47 -4.20 -26.41
C GLU A 134 6.78 -3.04 -25.47
N TYR A 135 5.79 -2.21 -25.15
CA TYR A 135 5.93 -1.06 -24.26
C TYR A 135 5.75 -1.40 -22.77
N GLY A 136 5.29 -2.61 -22.42
CA GLY A 136 5.16 -3.10 -21.04
C GLY A 136 3.90 -2.66 -20.30
N VAL A 137 2.81 -2.36 -21.02
CA VAL A 137 1.54 -1.85 -20.45
C VAL A 137 0.32 -2.73 -20.80
N ASP A 138 0.57 -3.97 -21.20
CA ASP A 138 -0.42 -5.02 -21.50
C ASP A 138 -1.03 -5.63 -20.22
N LEU A 139 -1.51 -4.77 -19.33
CA LEU A 139 -2.00 -5.19 -18.03
C LEU A 139 -3.27 -6.03 -18.15
N LEU A 140 -3.33 -7.11 -17.39
CA LEU A 140 -4.52 -7.95 -17.24
C LEU A 140 -5.17 -7.69 -15.88
N HIS A 141 -6.06 -6.69 -15.80
CA HIS A 141 -6.75 -6.29 -14.57
C HIS A 141 -8.03 -5.48 -14.89
N TRP A 142 -8.90 -5.28 -13.90
CA TRP A 142 -10.08 -4.42 -13.94
C TRP A 142 -9.71 -2.92 -13.93
N GLY A 143 -9.00 -2.48 -14.97
CA GLY A 143 -8.77 -1.06 -15.21
C GLY A 143 -10.08 -0.32 -15.47
N SER A 144 -10.08 0.99 -15.28
CA SER A 144 -11.24 1.86 -15.55
C SER A 144 -10.85 3.05 -16.43
N GLY A 145 -10.72 4.26 -15.88
CA GLY A 145 -10.39 5.48 -16.61
C GLY A 145 -8.89 5.76 -16.62
N PRO A 146 -8.18 5.50 -17.73
CA PRO A 146 -6.79 5.92 -17.90
C PRO A 146 -6.68 7.42 -18.20
N ALA A 147 -5.53 8.03 -17.90
CA ALA A 147 -5.21 9.41 -18.22
C ALA A 147 -3.72 9.57 -18.55
N PHE A 148 -3.41 10.41 -19.55
CA PHE A 148 -2.05 10.78 -19.90
C PHE A 148 -1.70 12.18 -19.37
N GLY A 149 -0.49 12.34 -18.85
CA GLY A 149 0.07 13.63 -18.44
C GLY A 149 1.55 13.47 -18.12
N ASP A 150 2.32 14.54 -18.29
CA ASP A 150 3.74 14.56 -17.91
C ASP A 150 3.85 14.88 -16.41
N ILE A 151 4.07 13.85 -15.59
CA ILE A 151 4.05 13.98 -14.13
C ILE A 151 5.44 14.24 -13.54
N ASP A 152 6.51 13.93 -14.28
CA ASP A 152 7.89 14.15 -13.84
C ASP A 152 8.66 15.23 -14.63
N GLY A 153 7.94 15.93 -15.52
CA GLY A 153 8.34 17.18 -16.17
C GLY A 153 9.39 16.98 -17.26
N ASP A 154 9.62 15.74 -17.70
CA ASP A 154 10.63 15.36 -18.66
C ASP A 154 10.23 15.62 -20.13
N GLY A 155 8.95 15.88 -20.36
CA GLY A 155 8.35 16.17 -21.67
C GLY A 155 7.64 14.98 -22.30
N ASP A 156 7.69 13.81 -21.67
CA ASP A 156 7.06 12.58 -22.14
C ASP A 156 5.72 12.36 -21.42
N LEU A 157 4.73 11.80 -22.12
CA LEU A 157 3.41 11.58 -21.53
C LEU A 157 3.41 10.28 -20.74
N ASP A 158 3.31 10.41 -19.42
CA ASP A 158 3.16 9.30 -18.48
C ASP A 158 1.70 8.84 -18.42
N LEU A 159 1.50 7.61 -17.95
CA LEU A 159 0.20 6.95 -17.95
C LEU A 159 -0.25 6.61 -16.54
N PHE A 160 -1.39 7.16 -16.12
CA PHE A 160 -2.13 6.68 -14.97
C PHE A 160 -3.30 5.80 -15.40
N VAL A 161 -3.51 4.68 -14.71
CA VAL A 161 -4.64 3.75 -14.93
C VAL A 161 -5.38 3.55 -13.62
N SER A 162 -6.59 4.09 -13.51
CA SER A 162 -7.49 3.77 -12.40
C SER A 162 -8.01 2.34 -12.50
N ALA A 163 -8.46 1.76 -11.38
CA ALA A 163 -8.87 0.37 -11.30
C ALA A 163 -10.06 0.15 -10.35
N MET A 164 -10.73 -0.99 -10.49
CA MET A 164 -11.95 -1.36 -9.78
C MET A 164 -11.86 -2.74 -9.12
N GLU A 165 -12.82 -3.05 -8.25
CA GLU A 165 -12.98 -4.38 -7.63
C GLU A 165 -11.71 -4.85 -6.89
N TRP A 166 -11.06 -3.92 -6.17
CA TRP A 166 -9.79 -4.11 -5.45
C TRP A 166 -8.56 -4.31 -6.33
N ASP A 167 -8.70 -4.27 -7.66
CA ASP A 167 -7.51 -4.22 -8.48
C ASP A 167 -6.76 -2.89 -8.25
N PRO A 168 -5.43 -2.95 -8.12
CA PRO A 168 -4.63 -1.78 -7.79
C PRO A 168 -4.52 -0.82 -8.98
N VAL A 169 -4.60 0.49 -8.71
CA VAL A 169 -4.27 1.54 -9.70
C VAL A 169 -2.83 1.41 -10.19
N ARG A 170 -2.50 2.01 -11.32
CA ARG A 170 -1.13 2.05 -11.85
C ARG A 170 -0.70 3.43 -12.28
N MET A 171 0.59 3.72 -12.12
CA MET A 171 1.29 4.86 -12.68
C MET A 171 2.52 4.36 -13.44
N PHE A 172 2.68 4.80 -14.69
CA PHE A 172 3.82 4.44 -15.53
C PHE A 172 4.53 5.69 -16.03
N ALA A 173 5.85 5.75 -15.83
CA ALA A 173 6.70 6.75 -16.46
C ALA A 173 7.03 6.33 -17.90
N ASN A 174 6.92 7.23 -18.86
CA ASN A 174 7.26 6.95 -20.26
C ASN A 174 8.75 7.19 -20.53
N ASP A 175 9.54 6.12 -20.62
CA ASP A 175 10.89 6.20 -21.15
C ASP A 175 10.83 6.11 -22.69
N ARG A 176 10.62 7.26 -23.32
CA ARG A 176 10.51 7.35 -24.78
C ARG A 176 11.78 6.91 -25.49
N GLU A 177 12.97 7.11 -24.91
CA GLU A 177 14.22 6.65 -25.54
C GLU A 177 14.32 5.12 -25.57
N ALA A 178 13.78 4.45 -24.55
CA ALA A 178 13.73 3.00 -24.47
C ALA A 178 12.52 2.38 -25.19
N GLU A 179 11.57 3.19 -25.67
CA GLU A 179 10.27 2.75 -26.19
C GLU A 179 9.52 1.87 -25.15
N LYS A 180 9.54 2.30 -23.88
CA LYS A 180 9.03 1.55 -22.73
C LYS A 180 8.31 2.45 -21.72
N PHE A 181 7.23 1.93 -21.17
CA PHE A 181 6.66 2.46 -19.93
C PHE A 181 7.23 1.68 -18.73
N ILE A 182 7.65 2.40 -17.72
CA ILE A 182 8.21 1.86 -16.47
C ILE A 182 7.12 2.01 -15.41
N ASP A 183 6.66 0.90 -14.82
CA ASP A 183 5.74 0.95 -13.68
C ASP A 183 6.44 1.65 -12.51
N ILE A 184 5.94 2.83 -12.15
CA ILE A 184 6.44 3.65 -11.04
C ILE A 184 5.36 3.82 -9.96
N THR A 185 4.32 2.99 -9.95
CA THR A 185 3.18 3.12 -9.04
C THR A 185 3.62 3.27 -7.58
N GLU A 186 4.62 2.48 -7.19
CA GLU A 186 5.12 2.43 -5.83
C GLU A 186 6.18 3.51 -5.54
N GLU A 187 7.00 3.90 -6.53
CA GLU A 187 7.91 5.05 -6.52
C GLU A 187 7.15 6.36 -6.37
N ALA A 188 6.02 6.47 -7.05
CA ALA A 188 5.14 7.62 -7.06
C ALA A 188 4.36 7.79 -5.74
N GLY A 189 4.41 6.82 -4.83
CA GLY A 189 3.75 6.92 -3.50
C GLY A 189 2.21 6.86 -3.55
N ILE A 190 1.62 6.45 -4.68
CA ILE A 190 0.16 6.37 -4.84
C ILE A 190 -0.35 5.08 -4.22
N VAL A 191 -1.02 5.19 -3.08
CA VAL A 191 -1.67 4.06 -2.39
C VAL A 191 -3.15 4.38 -2.17
N VAL A 192 -4.00 3.86 -3.06
CA VAL A 192 -5.45 4.08 -3.00
C VAL A 192 -6.09 2.93 -2.21
N SER A 193 -6.78 3.25 -1.11
CA SER A 193 -7.53 2.27 -0.32
C SER A 193 -8.94 2.01 -0.83
N SER A 194 -9.38 2.77 -1.84
CA SER A 194 -10.69 2.59 -2.48
C SER A 194 -10.80 1.25 -3.21
N GLU A 195 -11.93 0.56 -3.01
CA GLU A 195 -12.30 -0.61 -3.80
C GLU A 195 -12.50 -0.27 -5.28
N THR A 196 -13.02 0.93 -5.57
CA THR A 196 -13.38 1.37 -6.92
C THR A 196 -12.86 2.78 -7.18
N THR A 197 -11.94 2.92 -8.12
CA THR A 197 -11.52 4.22 -8.67
C THR A 197 -11.99 4.27 -10.11
N VAL A 198 -12.94 5.17 -10.39
CA VAL A 198 -13.66 5.17 -11.66
C VAL A 198 -12.89 5.90 -12.75
N SER A 199 -12.56 7.17 -12.52
CA SER A 199 -11.90 8.01 -13.52
C SER A 199 -10.79 8.84 -12.89
N ALA A 200 -9.81 9.24 -13.71
CA ALA A 200 -8.72 10.12 -13.33
C ALA A 200 -8.57 11.29 -14.32
N THR A 201 -8.21 12.46 -13.83
CA THR A 201 -7.71 13.58 -14.65
C THR A 201 -6.49 14.19 -14.00
N MET A 202 -5.67 14.90 -14.77
CA MET A 202 -4.51 15.60 -14.25
C MET A 202 -4.59 17.10 -14.50
N ALA A 203 -4.16 17.88 -13.51
CA ALA A 203 -4.06 19.33 -13.58
C ALA A 203 -3.15 19.83 -12.45
N ASP A 204 -2.39 20.89 -12.71
CA ASP A 204 -1.65 21.65 -11.70
C ASP A 204 -2.64 22.59 -11.00
N TYR A 205 -3.12 22.29 -9.78
CA TYR A 205 -4.16 23.12 -9.15
C TYR A 205 -3.61 24.22 -8.25
N ASP A 206 -2.38 24.07 -7.76
CA ASP A 206 -1.73 25.04 -6.87
C ASP A 206 -0.63 25.87 -7.56
N ARG A 207 -0.43 25.66 -8.87
CA ARG A 207 0.48 26.39 -9.75
C ARG A 207 1.95 26.22 -9.38
N ASP A 208 2.30 25.10 -8.77
CA ASP A 208 3.69 24.79 -8.45
C ASP A 208 4.48 24.28 -9.67
N GLY A 209 3.78 24.03 -10.78
CA GLY A 209 4.31 23.55 -12.04
C GLY A 209 4.17 22.04 -12.23
N TRP A 210 3.79 21.29 -11.21
CA TRP A 210 3.63 19.84 -11.28
C TRP A 210 2.18 19.46 -11.52
N LEU A 211 1.94 18.43 -12.34
CA LEU A 211 0.58 17.94 -12.53
C LEU A 211 0.14 17.10 -11.34
N ASP A 212 -0.97 17.49 -10.72
CA ASP A 212 -1.65 16.75 -9.67
C ASP A 212 -2.70 15.80 -10.25
N ILE A 213 -3.10 14.78 -9.48
CA ILE A 213 -4.08 13.79 -9.92
C ILE A 213 -5.40 13.98 -9.17
N PHE A 214 -6.48 13.97 -9.94
CA PHE A 214 -7.86 14.03 -9.46
C PHE A 214 -8.58 12.72 -9.78
N LEU A 215 -8.94 11.97 -8.74
CA LEU A 215 -9.60 10.67 -8.79
C LEU A 215 -11.09 10.77 -8.43
N SER A 216 -11.85 9.76 -8.84
CA SER A 216 -13.26 9.61 -8.50
C SER A 216 -13.55 8.18 -8.06
N HIS A 217 -14.51 7.99 -7.16
CA HIS A 217 -14.82 6.72 -6.52
C HIS A 217 -16.34 6.52 -6.41
N TRP A 218 -16.81 5.27 -6.51
CA TRP A 218 -18.24 4.98 -6.52
C TRP A 218 -18.61 3.81 -5.62
N GLY A 219 -19.42 4.11 -4.61
CA GLY A 219 -20.07 3.12 -3.75
C GLY A 219 -19.33 2.82 -2.44
N GLU A 220 -18.17 3.44 -2.20
CA GLU A 220 -17.35 3.19 -1.02
C GLU A 220 -17.88 3.90 0.23
N ARG A 221 -18.11 3.13 1.29
CA ARG A 221 -18.43 3.67 2.62
C ARG A 221 -17.14 4.07 3.33
N ARG A 222 -16.75 5.33 3.20
CA ARG A 222 -15.60 5.93 3.90
C ARG A 222 -16.02 6.17 5.36
N GLY A 223 -15.57 5.30 6.29
CA GLY A 223 -16.04 5.15 7.69
C GLY A 223 -16.09 6.41 8.59
N PHE A 224 -15.47 6.38 9.78
CA PHE A 224 -15.47 7.54 10.71
C PHE A 224 -14.37 8.57 10.39
N ILE A 225 -13.50 8.28 9.42
CA ILE A 225 -12.43 9.17 8.95
C ILE A 225 -12.84 9.67 7.56
N PRO A 226 -13.13 10.98 7.38
CA PRO A 226 -13.61 11.53 6.12
C PRO A 226 -12.44 11.79 5.17
N GLU A 227 -11.95 10.73 4.54
CA GLU A 227 -10.92 10.80 3.49
C GLU A 227 -11.48 10.17 2.22
N THR A 228 -11.34 10.87 1.08
CA THR A 228 -11.87 10.44 -0.21
C THR A 228 -10.77 10.01 -1.17
N GLU A 229 -9.49 10.38 -0.94
CA GLU A 229 -8.38 10.06 -1.87
C GLU A 229 -8.59 10.64 -3.28
N THR A 230 -9.35 11.73 -3.37
CA THR A 230 -9.71 12.43 -4.60
C THR A 230 -8.57 13.26 -5.17
N VAL A 231 -7.77 13.92 -4.34
CA VAL A 231 -6.70 14.83 -4.79
C VAL A 231 -5.36 14.35 -4.28
N TRP A 232 -4.46 14.07 -5.19
CA TRP A 232 -3.08 13.67 -4.94
C TRP A 232 -2.16 14.77 -5.45
N ARG A 233 -1.55 15.52 -4.52
CA ARG A 233 -0.59 16.56 -4.85
C ARG A 233 0.71 15.91 -5.30
N ASN A 234 1.26 16.37 -6.41
CA ASN A 234 2.61 16.02 -6.82
C ASN A 234 3.61 16.91 -6.07
N GLU A 235 4.38 16.34 -5.15
CA GLU A 235 5.39 17.05 -4.37
C GLU A 235 6.72 17.21 -5.16
N GLY A 236 6.72 16.83 -6.44
CA GLY A 236 7.82 16.97 -7.40
C GLY A 236 8.26 15.63 -8.01
N ASN A 237 8.65 15.66 -9.29
CA ASN A 237 9.18 14.50 -10.05
C ASN A 237 8.30 13.23 -9.97
N GLY A 238 6.98 13.39 -9.94
CA GLY A 238 6.05 12.27 -9.91
C GLY A 238 5.87 11.60 -8.54
N LEU A 239 6.29 12.23 -7.45
CA LEU A 239 6.00 11.77 -6.08
C LEU A 239 4.69 12.38 -5.58
N PHE A 240 3.72 11.55 -5.23
CA PHE A 240 2.38 12.00 -4.87
C PHE A 240 2.04 11.81 -3.39
N ARG A 241 1.26 12.74 -2.85
CA ARG A 241 0.66 12.67 -1.52
C ARG A 241 -0.82 13.02 -1.57
N ASN A 242 -1.66 12.20 -0.94
CA ASN A 242 -3.08 12.54 -0.79
C ASN A 242 -3.27 13.80 0.10
N VAL A 243 -3.97 14.79 -0.43
CA VAL A 243 -4.28 16.09 0.20
C VAL A 243 -5.78 16.38 0.29
N SER A 244 -6.65 15.45 -0.08
CA SER A 244 -8.09 15.71 -0.23
C SER A 244 -8.73 16.29 1.04
N LYS A 245 -8.37 15.77 2.21
CA LYS A 245 -8.87 16.29 3.50
C LYS A 245 -8.25 17.62 3.88
N GLU A 246 -6.96 17.82 3.60
CA GLU A 246 -6.23 19.07 3.85
C GLU A 246 -6.88 20.23 3.08
N LEU A 247 -7.22 19.98 1.81
CA LEU A 247 -7.85 20.95 0.92
C LEU A 247 -9.36 21.11 1.14
N GLY A 248 -9.98 20.29 2.01
CA GLY A 248 -11.41 20.35 2.29
C GLY A 248 -12.30 19.67 1.23
N VAL A 249 -11.72 18.97 0.25
CA VAL A 249 -12.46 18.24 -0.80
C VAL A 249 -13.29 17.11 -0.19
N SER A 250 -12.71 16.29 0.69
CA SER A 250 -13.36 15.11 1.28
C SER A 250 -14.67 15.47 2.00
N GLY A 251 -14.69 16.60 2.71
CA GLY A 251 -15.88 17.07 3.43
C GLY A 251 -17.03 17.53 2.52
N ASN A 252 -16.75 17.90 1.27
CA ASN A 252 -17.75 18.34 0.31
C ASN A 252 -18.33 17.18 -0.53
N LEU A 253 -17.54 16.13 -0.79
CA LEU A 253 -17.95 15.02 -1.66
C LEU A 253 -18.73 13.90 -0.93
N LEU A 254 -18.56 13.75 0.38
CA LEU A 254 -19.20 12.67 1.14
C LEU A 254 -20.68 12.95 1.44
N VAL A 255 -21.56 12.02 1.04
CA VAL A 255 -23.00 12.04 1.34
C VAL A 255 -23.39 10.75 2.07
N PHE A 256 -23.78 10.86 3.34
CA PHE A 256 -24.08 9.71 4.22
C PHE A 256 -22.97 8.62 4.24
N PRO A 257 -21.89 8.91 4.96
CA PRO A 257 -20.48 8.49 4.70
C PRO A 257 -20.14 7.73 3.39
N THR A 258 -20.77 8.03 2.26
CA THR A 258 -20.48 7.33 0.99
C THR A 258 -20.14 8.31 -0.11
N GLU A 259 -19.22 7.90 -0.98
CA GLU A 259 -18.82 8.63 -2.18
C GLU A 259 -19.49 8.03 -3.44
N TYR A 260 -19.96 8.88 -4.33
CA TYR A 260 -20.68 8.51 -5.56
C TYR A 260 -20.18 9.32 -6.77
N THR A 261 -18.89 9.60 -6.82
CA THR A 261 -18.26 10.47 -7.80
C THR A 261 -17.85 9.68 -9.04
N PHE A 262 -17.93 10.31 -10.22
CA PHE A 262 -17.67 9.61 -11.49
C PHE A 262 -16.68 10.31 -12.41
N THR A 263 -16.73 11.63 -12.51
CA THR A 263 -15.88 12.36 -13.46
C THR A 263 -15.53 13.73 -12.91
N ALA A 264 -14.22 13.92 -12.70
CA ALA A 264 -13.62 15.19 -12.31
C ALA A 264 -13.20 15.99 -13.56
N ASN A 265 -13.47 17.29 -13.58
CA ASN A 265 -12.89 18.25 -14.53
C ASN A 265 -12.33 19.43 -13.73
N VAL A 266 -11.21 19.97 -14.19
CA VAL A 266 -10.46 21.05 -13.54
C VAL A 266 -10.36 22.23 -14.51
N PHE A 267 -11.09 23.32 -14.23
CA PHE A 267 -11.26 24.47 -15.13
C PHE A 267 -11.36 25.78 -14.35
N ASP A 268 -10.81 26.87 -14.90
CA ASP A 268 -11.02 28.24 -14.40
C ASP A 268 -12.47 28.69 -14.73
N ILE A 269 -13.43 28.34 -13.88
CA ILE A 269 -14.87 28.50 -14.17
C ILE A 269 -15.40 29.87 -13.75
N ASP A 270 -14.68 30.56 -12.85
CA ASP A 270 -15.05 31.88 -12.36
C ASP A 270 -14.15 33.01 -12.88
N ASN A 271 -13.16 32.66 -13.72
CA ASN A 271 -12.27 33.56 -14.45
C ASN A 271 -11.35 34.35 -13.50
N ASP A 272 -10.97 33.74 -12.39
CA ASP A 272 -10.00 34.26 -11.42
C ASP A 272 -8.57 33.73 -11.65
N SER A 273 -8.41 32.90 -12.69
CA SER A 273 -7.19 32.23 -13.13
C SER A 273 -6.80 31.01 -12.31
N ASP A 274 -7.47 30.68 -11.19
CA ASP A 274 -7.25 29.44 -10.46
C ASP A 274 -8.15 28.34 -11.04
N SER A 275 -7.65 27.11 -11.14
CA SER A 275 -8.48 26.03 -11.69
C SER A 275 -9.41 25.46 -10.61
N ASP A 276 -10.70 25.42 -10.89
CA ASP A 276 -11.77 24.93 -10.03
C ASP A 276 -12.12 23.46 -10.31
N LEU A 277 -12.67 22.76 -9.32
CA LEU A 277 -13.06 21.36 -9.46
C LEU A 277 -14.58 21.21 -9.74
N LEU A 278 -14.90 20.72 -10.93
CA LEU A 278 -16.24 20.30 -11.34
C LEU A 278 -16.34 18.78 -11.21
N MET A 279 -17.03 18.30 -10.18
CA MET A 279 -17.14 16.88 -9.85
C MET A 279 -18.54 16.37 -10.16
N VAL A 280 -18.68 15.60 -11.23
CA VAL A 280 -19.93 14.91 -11.57
C VAL A 280 -20.13 13.69 -10.69
N ALA A 281 -21.33 13.53 -10.16
CA ALA A 281 -21.66 12.46 -9.23
C ALA A 281 -23.13 12.04 -9.28
N ASP A 282 -23.39 10.83 -8.77
CA ASP A 282 -24.69 10.20 -8.75
C ASP A 282 -25.61 10.76 -7.63
N PHE A 283 -26.88 10.40 -7.65
CA PHE A 283 -27.88 10.67 -6.59
C PHE A 283 -28.03 12.14 -6.14
N GLY A 284 -27.82 13.07 -7.05
CA GLY A 284 -27.96 14.51 -6.87
C GLY A 284 -26.80 15.11 -6.09
N THR A 285 -25.63 14.47 -6.14
CA THR A 285 -24.46 14.84 -5.34
C THR A 285 -23.40 15.61 -6.11
N THR A 286 -23.51 15.80 -7.44
CA THR A 286 -22.63 16.64 -8.28
C THR A 286 -22.25 17.95 -7.59
N GLN A 287 -20.97 18.33 -7.66
CA GLN A 287 -20.43 19.50 -6.96
C GLN A 287 -19.64 20.42 -7.90
N LEU A 288 -19.75 21.71 -7.64
CA LEU A 288 -18.77 22.73 -8.02
C LEU A 288 -18.00 23.11 -6.75
N LEU A 289 -16.68 22.94 -6.76
CA LEU A 289 -15.79 23.41 -5.71
C LEU A 289 -14.85 24.46 -6.29
N LEU A 290 -14.88 25.67 -5.75
CA LEU A 290 -13.98 26.73 -6.18
C LEU A 290 -12.64 26.60 -5.45
N ASN A 291 -11.56 26.83 -6.19
CA ASN A 291 -10.21 26.87 -5.68
C ASN A 291 -9.91 28.26 -5.10
N ASN A 292 -9.06 28.32 -4.08
CA ASN A 292 -8.58 29.57 -3.51
C ASN A 292 -7.05 29.54 -3.56
N SER A 293 -6.52 29.78 -4.75
CA SER A 293 -5.08 29.87 -5.04
C SER A 293 -4.25 28.70 -4.49
N GLY A 294 -4.75 27.48 -4.64
CA GLY A 294 -4.07 26.25 -4.22
C GLY A 294 -4.13 25.95 -2.72
N GLU A 295 -4.62 26.87 -1.88
CA GLU A 295 -4.65 26.65 -0.42
C GLU A 295 -5.77 25.68 -0.01
N ASN A 296 -6.94 25.76 -0.65
CA ASN A 296 -8.09 24.91 -0.37
C ASN A 296 -9.20 25.01 -1.44
N PHE A 297 -10.10 24.02 -1.43
CA PHE A 297 -11.35 24.01 -2.20
C PHE A 297 -12.56 24.23 -1.30
N PHE A 298 -13.55 25.01 -1.76
CA PHE A 298 -14.80 25.24 -1.04
C PHE A 298 -16.04 25.07 -1.91
N GLY A 299 -17.10 24.47 -1.35
CA GLY A 299 -18.33 24.17 -2.09
C GLY A 299 -19.10 25.42 -2.53
N ALA A 300 -19.35 25.52 -3.83
CA ALA A 300 -20.09 26.61 -4.49
C ALA A 300 -21.36 26.15 -5.23
N THR A 301 -21.72 24.87 -5.10
CA THR A 301 -22.87 24.26 -5.78
C THR A 301 -24.22 24.92 -5.42
N ASP A 302 -24.87 25.59 -6.38
CA ASP A 302 -26.29 25.98 -6.25
C ASP A 302 -27.20 24.78 -6.54
N ARG A 303 -27.62 24.10 -5.47
CA ARG A 303 -28.55 22.95 -5.51
C ARG A 303 -29.94 23.28 -6.07
N THR A 304 -30.27 24.55 -6.30
CA THR A 304 -31.51 24.95 -6.97
C THR A 304 -31.38 24.93 -8.49
N VAL A 305 -30.16 24.97 -9.01
CA VAL A 305 -29.81 24.94 -10.44
C VAL A 305 -29.21 23.58 -10.83
N ILE A 306 -28.15 23.15 -10.14
CA ILE A 306 -27.42 21.92 -10.46
C ILE A 306 -28.21 20.71 -9.91
N LYS A 307 -28.94 20.03 -10.82
CA LYS A 307 -29.96 19.00 -10.52
C LYS A 307 -30.01 17.89 -11.58
N ASP A 308 -28.85 17.41 -11.98
CA ASP A 308 -28.68 16.23 -12.84
C ASP A 308 -29.27 14.94 -12.21
N GLN A 309 -29.25 14.84 -10.88
CA GLN A 309 -29.58 13.61 -10.13
C GLN A 309 -28.57 12.50 -10.42
N ASN A 310 -28.60 11.85 -11.57
CA ASN A 310 -27.66 10.78 -11.88
C ASN A 310 -26.68 11.31 -12.91
N GLY A 311 -25.72 12.13 -12.49
CA GLY A 311 -24.67 12.63 -13.39
C GLY A 311 -23.58 11.58 -13.54
N MET A 312 -23.12 11.32 -14.77
CA MET A 312 -22.02 10.37 -15.02
C MET A 312 -20.84 11.02 -15.73
N GLY A 313 -20.99 11.35 -17.01
CA GLY A 313 -19.97 12.03 -17.80
C GLY A 313 -20.24 13.52 -17.97
N THR A 314 -19.26 14.22 -18.53
CA THR A 314 -19.31 15.68 -18.69
C THR A 314 -18.49 16.16 -19.87
N ALA A 315 -18.86 17.33 -20.39
CA ALA A 315 -18.04 18.13 -21.29
C ALA A 315 -18.13 19.61 -20.88
N VAL A 316 -16.99 20.27 -20.76
CA VAL A 316 -16.89 21.69 -20.39
C VAL A 316 -16.38 22.48 -21.60
N GLY A 317 -16.99 23.62 -21.90
CA GLY A 317 -16.63 24.43 -23.07
C GLY A 317 -17.47 25.69 -23.19
N ASP A 318 -16.96 26.68 -23.93
CA ASP A 318 -17.67 27.92 -24.25
C ASP A 318 -18.56 27.66 -25.49
N PHE A 319 -19.82 27.23 -25.28
CA PHE A 319 -20.69 26.76 -26.37
C PHE A 319 -21.35 27.88 -27.15
N ASP A 320 -21.49 29.07 -26.56
CA ASP A 320 -22.09 30.24 -27.19
C ASP A 320 -21.09 31.35 -27.54
N ASN A 321 -19.79 31.09 -27.31
CA ASN A 321 -18.66 32.00 -27.57
C ASN A 321 -18.81 33.34 -26.80
N ASP A 322 -19.34 33.31 -25.58
CA ASP A 322 -19.52 34.50 -24.74
C ASP A 322 -18.31 34.82 -23.86
N GLY A 323 -17.35 33.89 -23.77
CA GLY A 323 -16.10 34.04 -23.05
C GLY A 323 -16.09 33.47 -21.63
N ASP A 324 -17.15 32.77 -21.22
CA ASP A 324 -17.21 31.97 -19.99
C ASP A 324 -17.40 30.47 -20.33
N PHE A 325 -16.81 29.56 -19.57
CA PHE A 325 -16.99 28.11 -19.82
C PHE A 325 -18.33 27.62 -19.26
N ASP A 326 -19.10 26.91 -20.07
CA ASP A 326 -20.34 26.24 -19.68
C ASP A 326 -20.11 24.76 -19.34
N TRP A 327 -21.07 24.14 -18.66
CA TRP A 327 -20.96 22.77 -18.18
C TRP A 327 -22.11 21.86 -18.65
N PHE A 328 -21.79 20.87 -19.49
CA PHE A 328 -22.69 19.82 -19.91
C PHE A 328 -22.48 18.55 -19.09
N VAL A 329 -23.56 17.95 -18.57
CA VAL A 329 -23.54 16.71 -17.78
C VAL A 329 -24.50 15.68 -18.38
N THR A 330 -24.01 14.46 -18.63
CA THR A 330 -24.86 13.36 -19.09
C THR A 330 -25.64 12.75 -17.93
N SER A 331 -26.86 12.29 -18.21
CA SER A 331 -27.73 11.68 -17.20
C SER A 331 -28.76 10.72 -17.81
N ILE A 332 -29.68 10.21 -16.98
CA ILE A 332 -30.71 9.26 -17.37
C ILE A 332 -32.00 9.99 -17.76
N TYR A 333 -32.29 9.99 -19.06
CA TYR A 333 -33.50 10.55 -19.62
C TYR A 333 -34.75 9.76 -19.23
N ASN A 334 -35.82 10.48 -18.84
CA ASN A 334 -37.11 9.96 -18.41
C ASN A 334 -37.07 9.02 -17.18
N ALA A 335 -35.99 9.02 -16.41
CA ALA A 335 -35.99 8.40 -15.10
C ALA A 335 -36.95 9.16 -14.16
N ASN A 336 -37.92 8.47 -13.57
CA ASN A 336 -38.84 9.05 -12.60
C ASN A 336 -38.25 8.92 -11.19
N ILE A 337 -37.68 10.02 -10.69
CA ILE A 337 -37.08 10.09 -9.35
C ILE A 337 -37.90 11.08 -8.53
N GLY A 338 -38.55 10.59 -7.47
CA GLY A 338 -39.34 11.45 -6.58
C GLY A 338 -40.57 12.12 -7.24
N GLY A 339 -40.98 11.70 -8.44
CA GLY A 339 -42.09 12.31 -9.20
C GLY A 339 -41.66 13.35 -10.24
N GLU A 340 -40.35 13.55 -10.42
CA GLU A 340 -39.75 14.41 -11.46
C GLU A 340 -39.02 13.55 -12.50
N PHE A 341 -38.98 14.04 -13.74
CA PHE A 341 -38.29 13.38 -14.86
C PHE A 341 -37.00 14.14 -15.17
N PHE A 342 -35.91 13.39 -15.32
CA PHE A 342 -34.57 13.93 -15.52
C PHE A 342 -34.02 13.54 -16.90
N GLY A 343 -32.83 14.05 -17.23
CA GLY A 343 -32.10 13.89 -18.48
C GLY A 343 -30.80 14.69 -18.42
N ASN A 344 -30.06 14.74 -19.54
CA ASN A 344 -28.82 15.51 -19.62
C ASN A 344 -29.02 16.97 -19.19
N ARG A 345 -27.96 17.59 -18.66
CA ARG A 345 -27.97 18.98 -18.20
C ARG A 345 -26.99 19.84 -19.00
N LEU A 346 -27.38 21.08 -19.30
CA LEU A 346 -26.49 22.10 -19.83
C LEU A 346 -26.64 23.35 -18.96
N TYR A 347 -25.62 23.58 -18.17
CA TYR A 347 -25.52 24.71 -17.26
C TYR A 347 -24.74 25.82 -17.96
N GLN A 348 -25.45 26.88 -18.37
CA GLN A 348 -24.84 28.06 -18.95
C GLN A 348 -24.21 28.91 -17.85
N ASN A 349 -22.93 29.23 -17.96
CA ASN A 349 -22.24 30.11 -17.04
C ASN A 349 -22.61 31.56 -17.36
N ASN A 350 -22.98 32.33 -16.34
CA ASN A 350 -23.34 33.75 -16.49
C ASN A 350 -22.23 34.66 -15.93
N GLY A 351 -21.01 34.11 -15.86
CA GLY A 351 -19.83 34.68 -15.23
C GLY A 351 -19.68 34.30 -13.75
N TYR A 352 -18.42 34.28 -13.29
CA TYR A 352 -18.04 34.01 -11.88
C TYR A 352 -18.55 32.66 -11.33
N GLY A 353 -18.63 31.62 -12.18
CA GLY A 353 -19.14 30.30 -11.79
C GLY A 353 -20.65 30.28 -11.45
N ILE A 354 -21.42 31.28 -11.88
CA ILE A 354 -22.87 31.37 -11.60
C ILE A 354 -23.67 30.79 -12.77
N PHE A 355 -24.24 29.62 -12.55
CA PHE A 355 -24.93 28.87 -13.60
C PHE A 355 -26.44 29.14 -13.72
N SER A 356 -26.95 28.97 -14.94
CA SER A 356 -28.37 28.82 -15.29
C SER A 356 -28.58 27.48 -15.99
N ASP A 357 -29.58 26.70 -15.58
CA ASP A 357 -29.98 25.49 -16.31
C ASP A 357 -30.77 25.88 -17.56
N ILE A 358 -30.15 25.73 -18.73
CA ILE A 358 -30.74 26.03 -20.04
C ILE A 358 -31.13 24.77 -20.82
N THR A 359 -31.12 23.59 -20.20
CA THR A 359 -31.31 22.29 -20.85
C THR A 359 -32.51 22.23 -21.79
N ASP A 360 -33.67 22.68 -21.31
CA ASP A 360 -34.92 22.66 -22.07
C ASP A 360 -34.93 23.68 -23.20
N GLN A 361 -34.25 24.82 -23.03
CA GLN A 361 -34.09 25.84 -24.07
C GLN A 361 -33.11 25.37 -25.14
N ALA A 362 -32.03 24.71 -24.73
CA ALA A 362 -30.98 24.19 -25.60
C ALA A 362 -31.39 22.91 -26.34
N HIS A 363 -32.47 22.24 -25.92
CA HIS A 363 -32.99 21.00 -26.51
C HIS A 363 -32.04 19.78 -26.36
N VAL A 364 -31.29 19.71 -25.26
CA VAL A 364 -30.29 18.64 -25.01
C VAL A 364 -30.73 17.58 -23.99
N ALA A 365 -31.90 17.74 -23.36
CA ALA A 365 -32.39 16.85 -22.30
C ALA A 365 -32.47 15.35 -22.70
N SER A 366 -32.76 15.08 -23.97
CA SER A 366 -33.09 13.74 -24.48
C SER A 366 -31.86 12.86 -24.74
N GLY A 367 -31.15 12.49 -23.66
CA GLY A 367 -29.92 11.69 -23.71
C GLY A 367 -30.12 10.20 -24.00
N ALA A 368 -31.17 9.57 -23.47
CA ALA A 368 -31.22 8.13 -23.11
C ALA A 368 -30.46 7.88 -21.80
N TRP A 369 -29.64 6.84 -21.68
CA TRP A 369 -28.79 6.63 -20.50
C TRP A 369 -27.35 7.00 -20.87
N GLY A 370 -27.02 8.27 -20.65
CA GLY A 370 -25.75 8.86 -21.12
C GLY A 370 -24.55 8.54 -20.21
N TRP A 371 -23.37 8.40 -20.83
CA TRP A 371 -22.09 8.15 -20.16
C TRP A 371 -21.03 9.16 -20.65
N GLY A 372 -19.93 8.70 -21.25
CA GLY A 372 -18.86 9.56 -21.78
C GLY A 372 -19.35 10.57 -22.81
N ALA A 373 -18.77 11.76 -22.77
CA ALA A 373 -19.15 12.89 -23.62
C ALA A 373 -17.90 13.66 -24.07
N CYS A 374 -17.95 14.22 -25.27
CA CYS A 374 -16.90 15.12 -25.79
C CYS A 374 -17.54 16.34 -26.44
N THR A 375 -16.78 17.44 -26.49
CA THR A 375 -17.18 18.68 -27.15
C THR A 375 -16.12 19.11 -28.17
N LYS A 376 -16.53 19.27 -29.43
CA LYS A 376 -15.67 19.62 -30.57
C LYS A 376 -16.50 20.37 -31.62
N ASP A 377 -15.86 21.15 -32.46
CA ASP A 377 -16.50 21.81 -33.60
C ASP A 377 -16.40 20.85 -34.82
N PHE A 378 -17.38 19.97 -34.99
CA PHE A 378 -17.28 18.88 -35.98
C PHE A 378 -17.51 19.34 -37.43
N ASP A 379 -18.15 20.50 -37.63
CA ASP A 379 -18.49 21.03 -38.96
C ASP A 379 -17.72 22.31 -39.34
N HIS A 380 -16.81 22.73 -38.48
CA HIS A 380 -15.93 23.89 -38.61
C HIS A 380 -16.66 25.24 -38.68
N ASP A 381 -17.83 25.36 -38.07
CA ASP A 381 -18.62 26.59 -38.09
C ASP A 381 -18.21 27.62 -37.02
N GLY A 382 -17.32 27.25 -36.11
CA GLY A 382 -16.78 28.08 -35.03
C GLY A 382 -17.48 27.90 -33.70
N PHE A 383 -18.48 27.03 -33.59
CA PHE A 383 -19.21 26.74 -32.36
C PHE A 383 -19.05 25.27 -31.97
N LEU A 384 -19.08 25.01 -30.66
CA LEU A 384 -18.92 23.65 -30.15
C LEU A 384 -20.22 22.84 -30.29
N ASP A 385 -20.09 21.60 -30.77
CA ASP A 385 -21.09 20.55 -30.78
C ASP A 385 -20.87 19.56 -29.62
N LEU A 386 -21.90 18.79 -29.29
CA LEU A 386 -21.89 17.85 -28.17
C LEU A 386 -22.12 16.42 -28.64
N PHE A 387 -21.14 15.53 -28.45
CA PHE A 387 -21.29 14.10 -28.65
C PHE A 387 -21.30 13.38 -27.30
N HIS A 388 -22.17 12.38 -27.13
CA HIS A 388 -22.09 11.46 -26.00
C HIS A 388 -22.56 10.05 -26.36
N VAL A 389 -21.99 9.07 -25.67
CA VAL A 389 -22.34 7.66 -25.79
C VAL A 389 -23.51 7.30 -24.87
N ASN A 390 -24.15 6.16 -25.14
CA ASN A 390 -25.32 5.69 -24.40
C ASN A 390 -25.29 4.18 -24.18
N GLY A 391 -26.11 3.71 -23.24
CA GLY A 391 -26.49 2.30 -23.14
C GLY A 391 -26.60 1.83 -21.70
N TRP A 392 -27.62 1.02 -21.43
CA TRP A 392 -27.72 0.23 -20.21
C TRP A 392 -28.42 -1.09 -20.48
N ARG A 393 -28.17 -2.10 -19.63
CA ARG A 393 -28.70 -3.47 -19.81
C ARG A 393 -30.23 -3.58 -19.73
N GLU A 394 -30.92 -2.55 -19.26
CA GLU A 394 -32.38 -2.50 -19.22
C GLU A 394 -33.02 -2.36 -20.61
N GLU A 395 -34.15 -3.05 -20.84
CA GLU A 395 -34.84 -3.10 -22.13
C GLU A 395 -35.16 -1.71 -22.72
N LEU A 396 -35.40 -0.70 -21.88
CA LEU A 396 -35.68 0.66 -22.32
C LEU A 396 -34.46 1.36 -22.96
N TYR A 397 -33.25 0.99 -22.56
CA TYR A 397 -32.00 1.68 -22.88
C TYR A 397 -31.01 0.81 -23.67
N ARG A 398 -31.29 -0.50 -23.83
CA ARG A 398 -30.38 -1.47 -24.43
C ARG A 398 -30.05 -1.19 -25.91
N GLU A 399 -30.99 -0.65 -26.69
CA GLU A 399 -30.82 -0.37 -28.12
C GLU A 399 -30.89 1.14 -28.43
N THR A 400 -30.51 2.00 -27.49
CA THR A 400 -30.56 3.45 -27.69
C THR A 400 -29.25 3.96 -28.29
N PRO A 401 -29.28 4.68 -29.44
CA PRO A 401 -28.06 5.10 -30.10
C PRO A 401 -27.36 6.25 -29.37
N SER A 402 -26.05 6.37 -29.56
CA SER A 402 -25.25 7.55 -29.21
C SER A 402 -25.86 8.86 -29.77
N ARG A 403 -25.59 9.99 -29.12
CA ARG A 403 -26.12 11.31 -29.53
C ARG A 403 -25.02 12.23 -30.01
N LEU A 404 -25.32 12.95 -31.08
CA LEU A 404 -24.60 14.13 -31.53
C LEU A 404 -25.61 15.28 -31.58
N PHE A 405 -25.45 16.25 -30.69
CA PHE A 405 -26.21 17.48 -30.63
C PHE A 405 -25.42 18.56 -31.36
N TRP A 406 -25.90 18.89 -32.55
CA TRP A 406 -25.31 19.90 -33.41
C TRP A 406 -25.82 21.30 -33.06
N ASN A 407 -24.91 22.24 -32.88
CA ASN A 407 -25.18 23.62 -32.50
C ASN A 407 -25.80 24.37 -33.70
N ARG A 408 -26.94 25.03 -33.48
CA ARG A 408 -27.64 25.76 -34.56
C ARG A 408 -27.32 27.25 -34.59
N LEU A 409 -26.37 27.71 -33.77
CA LEU A 409 -25.92 29.10 -33.68
C LEU A 409 -27.00 30.07 -33.21
N ASP A 410 -28.09 29.55 -32.65
CA ASP A 410 -29.23 30.31 -32.13
C ASP A 410 -29.50 30.02 -30.64
N GLY A 411 -28.51 29.45 -29.94
CA GLY A 411 -28.61 29.01 -28.55
C GLY A 411 -29.35 27.69 -28.37
N THR A 412 -29.59 26.95 -29.46
CA THR A 412 -30.26 25.65 -29.42
C THR A 412 -29.51 24.59 -30.22
N PHE A 413 -29.65 23.34 -29.80
CA PHE A 413 -29.05 22.20 -30.48
C PHE A 413 -30.09 21.37 -31.24
N ARG A 414 -29.61 20.52 -32.14
CA ARG A 414 -30.38 19.49 -32.81
C ARG A 414 -29.64 18.17 -32.75
N GLN A 415 -30.31 17.12 -32.25
CA GLN A 415 -29.77 15.78 -32.33
C GLN A 415 -29.75 15.30 -33.79
N ILE A 416 -28.57 14.91 -34.29
CA ILE A 416 -28.35 14.51 -35.69
C ILE A 416 -27.53 13.23 -35.89
N ALA A 417 -27.08 12.53 -34.84
CA ALA A 417 -26.17 11.35 -34.96
C ALA A 417 -26.50 10.41 -36.13
N GLN A 418 -27.73 9.88 -36.17
CA GLN A 418 -28.16 8.96 -37.24
C GLN A 418 -28.21 9.61 -38.63
N HIS A 419 -28.47 10.92 -38.71
CA HIS A 419 -28.50 11.64 -39.98
C HIS A 419 -27.10 11.79 -40.59
N VAL A 420 -26.06 11.85 -39.75
CA VAL A 420 -24.67 12.01 -40.18
C VAL A 420 -23.91 10.68 -40.23
N GLY A 421 -24.56 9.55 -39.99
CA GLY A 421 -23.94 8.21 -40.12
C GLY A 421 -23.44 7.59 -38.81
N ILE A 422 -23.73 8.20 -37.67
CA ILE A 422 -23.44 7.63 -36.34
C ILE A 422 -24.68 6.84 -35.87
N ASP A 423 -24.55 5.53 -35.80
CA ASP A 423 -25.63 4.58 -35.54
C ASP A 423 -25.32 3.59 -34.41
N ASP A 424 -24.29 3.85 -33.61
CA ASP A 424 -23.86 2.96 -32.53
C ASP A 424 -24.94 2.83 -31.44
N THR A 425 -25.46 1.62 -31.26
CA THR A 425 -26.48 1.25 -30.25
C THR A 425 -25.93 0.31 -29.18
N GLU A 426 -24.63 0.07 -29.18
CA GLU A 426 -23.94 -0.78 -28.22
C GLU A 426 -23.80 -0.11 -26.84
N GLN A 427 -23.11 -0.77 -25.89
CA GLN A 427 -23.03 -0.28 -24.51
C GLN A 427 -21.86 0.67 -24.28
N GLY A 428 -21.95 1.88 -24.83
CA GLY A 428 -20.87 2.86 -24.76
C GLY A 428 -20.54 3.31 -23.33
N ARG A 429 -19.24 3.42 -23.02
CA ARG A 429 -18.70 3.97 -21.77
C ARG A 429 -17.75 5.13 -22.06
N GLY A 430 -16.61 4.81 -22.66
CA GLY A 430 -15.57 5.76 -23.00
C GLY A 430 -15.69 6.33 -24.41
N VAL A 431 -15.20 7.55 -24.58
CA VAL A 431 -15.11 8.25 -25.87
C VAL A 431 -13.90 9.19 -25.92
N VAL A 432 -13.21 9.18 -27.06
CA VAL A 432 -12.22 10.21 -27.43
C VAL A 432 -12.56 10.81 -28.79
N CYS A 433 -12.36 12.13 -28.91
CA CYS A 433 -12.65 12.88 -30.12
C CYS A 433 -11.40 13.63 -30.56
N PHE A 434 -10.80 13.21 -31.68
CA PHE A 434 -9.47 13.62 -32.14
C PHE A 434 -9.36 13.53 -33.66
N ASP A 435 -8.36 14.19 -34.25
CA ASP A 435 -8.08 14.15 -35.69
C ASP A 435 -7.07 13.03 -35.98
N ALA A 436 -7.55 11.87 -36.44
CA ALA A 436 -6.75 10.64 -36.50
C ALA A 436 -5.81 10.58 -37.72
N ASP A 437 -6.11 11.28 -38.81
CA ASP A 437 -5.28 11.31 -40.02
C ASP A 437 -4.72 12.70 -40.35
N ARG A 438 -4.82 13.63 -39.39
CA ARG A 438 -4.27 14.99 -39.43
C ARG A 438 -4.80 15.82 -40.59
N ASP A 439 -6.02 15.55 -41.04
CA ASP A 439 -6.66 16.26 -42.13
C ASP A 439 -7.44 17.51 -41.67
N GLY A 440 -7.66 17.61 -40.36
CA GLY A 440 -8.31 18.72 -39.66
C GLY A 440 -9.73 18.46 -39.22
N ASP A 441 -10.38 17.43 -39.74
CA ASP A 441 -11.74 17.05 -39.41
C ASP A 441 -11.70 16.11 -38.18
N ILE A 442 -12.55 16.36 -37.18
CA ILE A 442 -12.49 15.58 -35.93
C ILE A 442 -13.25 14.26 -36.05
N ASP A 443 -12.57 13.16 -35.73
CA ASP A 443 -13.08 11.80 -35.66
C ASP A 443 -13.59 11.42 -34.25
N ILE A 444 -14.27 10.28 -34.15
CA ILE A 444 -14.83 9.76 -32.89
C ILE A 444 -14.47 8.28 -32.74
N LEU A 445 -13.87 7.92 -31.60
CA LEU A 445 -13.71 6.53 -31.19
C LEU A 445 -14.52 6.26 -29.93
N VAL A 446 -15.40 5.25 -30.01
CA VAL A 446 -16.24 4.78 -28.91
C VAL A 446 -15.69 3.46 -28.36
N VAL A 447 -15.66 3.35 -27.03
CA VAL A 447 -15.39 2.10 -26.31
C VAL A 447 -16.67 1.60 -25.65
N ASN A 448 -17.08 0.40 -26.04
CA ASN A 448 -18.28 -0.27 -25.57
C ASN A 448 -17.95 -1.33 -24.52
N ALA A 449 -18.77 -1.46 -23.47
CA ALA A 449 -18.78 -2.62 -22.58
C ALA A 449 -19.46 -3.86 -23.23
N SER A 450 -19.55 -3.88 -24.56
CA SER A 450 -20.21 -4.91 -25.39
C SER A 450 -19.47 -5.05 -26.73
N GLU A 451 -19.84 -6.06 -27.52
CA GLU A 451 -19.28 -6.25 -28.86
C GLU A 451 -20.12 -5.57 -29.95
N PRO A 452 -19.53 -4.85 -30.92
CA PRO A 452 -18.09 -4.57 -31.05
C PRO A 452 -17.56 -3.61 -29.98
N HIS A 453 -16.45 -3.99 -29.35
CA HIS A 453 -15.82 -3.23 -28.26
C HIS A 453 -15.31 -1.85 -28.70
N LEU A 454 -14.62 -1.76 -29.83
CA LEU A 454 -14.14 -0.50 -30.39
C LEU A 454 -14.93 -0.14 -31.66
N VAL A 455 -15.44 1.09 -31.71
CA VAL A 455 -16.17 1.61 -32.87
C VAL A 455 -15.58 2.94 -33.29
N PHE A 456 -14.91 2.96 -34.45
CA PHE A 456 -14.27 4.14 -35.02
C PHE A 456 -15.13 4.78 -36.12
N TYR A 457 -15.48 6.05 -35.93
CA TYR A 457 -16.20 6.90 -36.87
C TYR A 457 -15.25 7.97 -37.40
N ARG A 458 -14.86 7.85 -38.66
CA ARG A 458 -14.05 8.86 -39.34
C ARG A 458 -14.92 9.94 -39.96
N ASN A 459 -14.57 11.21 -39.81
CA ASN A 459 -15.25 12.36 -40.36
C ASN A 459 -14.83 12.57 -41.82
N ASP A 460 -15.52 11.91 -42.76
CA ASP A 460 -15.24 12.02 -44.20
C ASP A 460 -15.96 13.23 -44.85
N SER A 461 -16.15 14.30 -44.09
CA SER A 461 -16.89 15.47 -44.55
C SER A 461 -16.16 16.19 -45.68
N VAL A 462 -16.91 16.87 -46.54
CA VAL A 462 -16.33 17.61 -47.66
C VAL A 462 -16.70 19.08 -47.58
N GLY A 463 -15.67 19.92 -47.45
CA GLY A 463 -15.81 21.37 -47.51
C GLY A 463 -16.35 22.02 -46.24
N LEU A 464 -16.07 21.43 -45.07
CA LEU A 464 -16.45 21.96 -43.75
C LEU A 464 -15.97 23.40 -43.52
N GLY A 465 -14.73 23.69 -43.90
CA GLY A 465 -14.14 25.01 -43.71
C GLY A 465 -12.64 24.91 -43.52
N ASN A 466 -12.07 25.93 -42.91
CA ASN A 466 -10.70 25.94 -42.44
C ASN A 466 -10.66 25.63 -40.95
N TYR A 467 -9.51 25.16 -40.46
CA TYR A 467 -9.31 24.80 -39.05
C TYR A 467 -7.96 25.31 -38.54
N LEU A 468 -7.74 25.18 -37.23
CA LEU A 468 -6.43 25.32 -36.60
C LEU A 468 -6.36 24.41 -35.37
N VAL A 469 -5.32 23.57 -35.29
CA VAL A 469 -5.01 22.78 -34.09
C VAL A 469 -3.78 23.38 -33.41
N ILE A 470 -3.84 23.52 -32.08
CA ILE A 470 -2.77 24.14 -31.30
C ILE A 470 -2.32 23.16 -30.20
N LYS A 471 -1.03 22.80 -30.25
CA LYS A 471 -0.28 22.12 -29.18
C LYS A 471 0.52 23.17 -28.38
N LEU A 472 0.66 22.98 -27.07
CA LEU A 472 1.45 23.87 -26.21
C LEU A 472 2.72 23.18 -25.71
N ARG A 473 3.77 23.96 -25.50
CA ARG A 473 5.01 23.55 -24.83
C ARG A 473 5.41 24.56 -23.75
N GLY A 474 5.22 24.20 -22.49
CA GLY A 474 5.57 24.99 -21.30
C GLY A 474 7.07 25.11 -21.06
N SER A 475 7.48 26.11 -20.26
CA SER A 475 8.87 26.36 -19.86
C SER A 475 9.25 25.80 -18.49
N GLY A 476 8.26 25.50 -17.66
CA GLY A 476 8.43 24.82 -16.37
C GLY A 476 8.20 23.32 -16.47
N ASP A 477 7.70 22.73 -15.39
CA ASP A 477 7.45 21.30 -15.23
C ASP A 477 6.09 20.87 -15.82
N ASN A 478 5.14 21.80 -15.97
CA ASN A 478 3.91 21.61 -16.73
C ASN A 478 4.23 21.76 -18.24
N THR A 479 4.95 20.78 -18.80
CA THR A 479 5.57 20.87 -20.14
C THR A 479 4.55 20.92 -21.26
N TYR A 480 3.33 20.42 -21.04
CA TYR A 480 2.23 20.52 -22.00
C TYR A 480 1.35 21.75 -21.78
N GLY A 481 1.57 22.55 -20.73
CA GLY A 481 0.80 23.77 -20.45
C GLY A 481 -0.67 23.49 -20.08
N VAL A 482 -0.94 22.38 -19.39
CA VAL A 482 -2.26 22.01 -18.86
C VAL A 482 -2.82 23.16 -18.02
N GLY A 483 -4.11 23.47 -18.19
CA GLY A 483 -4.80 24.61 -17.59
C GLY A 483 -4.74 25.91 -18.42
N SER A 484 -3.87 25.99 -19.44
CA SER A 484 -3.71 27.22 -20.22
C SER A 484 -4.93 27.53 -21.11
N ILE A 485 -5.28 28.82 -21.21
CA ILE A 485 -6.40 29.29 -22.04
C ILE A 485 -5.89 29.75 -23.41
N VAL A 486 -6.47 29.17 -24.46
CA VAL A 486 -6.17 29.50 -25.86
C VAL A 486 -7.35 30.24 -26.48
N LYS A 487 -7.10 31.45 -26.97
CA LYS A 487 -8.07 32.31 -27.64
C LYS A 487 -7.69 32.49 -29.10
N VAL A 488 -8.61 32.14 -30.00
CA VAL A 488 -8.44 32.29 -31.46
C VAL A 488 -9.44 33.31 -31.97
N THR A 489 -8.95 34.37 -32.60
CA THR A 489 -9.79 35.46 -33.12
C THR A 489 -9.70 35.53 -34.64
N THR A 490 -10.86 35.57 -35.29
CA THR A 490 -11.01 35.76 -36.74
C THR A 490 -11.89 36.98 -37.03
N GLU A 491 -12.23 37.21 -38.29
CA GLU A 491 -13.22 38.23 -38.66
C GLU A 491 -14.66 37.89 -38.22
N PHE A 492 -14.91 36.63 -37.81
CA PHE A 492 -16.23 36.15 -37.40
C PHE A 492 -16.46 36.16 -35.89
N GLY A 493 -15.41 36.31 -35.08
CA GLY A 493 -15.52 36.29 -33.62
C GLY A 493 -14.25 35.75 -32.95
N THR A 494 -14.34 35.60 -31.63
CA THR A 494 -13.30 34.97 -30.80
C THR A 494 -13.86 33.67 -30.25
N GLN A 495 -13.07 32.61 -30.34
CA GLN A 495 -13.32 31.31 -29.71
C GLN A 495 -12.32 31.10 -28.57
N MET A 496 -12.72 30.38 -27.53
CA MET A 496 -11.90 30.09 -26.36
C MET A 496 -11.91 28.59 -26.03
N ARG A 497 -10.74 28.04 -25.68
CA ARG A 497 -10.58 26.65 -25.19
C ARG A 497 -9.56 26.64 -24.05
N GLN A 498 -9.75 25.75 -23.08
CA GLN A 498 -8.70 25.39 -22.12
C GLN A 498 -8.01 24.12 -22.59
N LEU A 499 -6.70 24.01 -22.38
CA LEU A 499 -5.95 22.79 -22.65
C LEU A 499 -5.88 21.91 -21.39
N GLY A 500 -6.21 20.62 -21.50
CA GLY A 500 -6.12 19.68 -20.39
C GLY A 500 -7.08 19.97 -19.23
N GLY A 501 -6.95 19.23 -18.12
CA GLY A 501 -7.92 19.28 -17.01
C GLY A 501 -9.33 18.78 -17.37
N SER A 502 -9.50 18.27 -18.61
CA SER A 502 -10.78 17.86 -19.14
C SER A 502 -10.84 16.35 -19.36
N ASN A 503 -11.51 15.66 -18.45
CA ASN A 503 -11.79 14.24 -18.55
C ASN A 503 -13.27 14.02 -18.84
N ASN A 504 -13.60 12.93 -19.51
CA ASN A 504 -14.97 12.47 -19.59
C ASN A 504 -15.09 11.09 -18.93
N PHE A 505 -16.28 10.49 -18.93
CA PHE A 505 -16.50 9.25 -18.17
C PHE A 505 -15.50 8.16 -18.61
N VAL A 506 -14.61 7.77 -17.69
CA VAL A 506 -13.50 6.83 -17.91
C VAL A 506 -12.63 7.15 -19.15
N SER A 507 -12.54 8.41 -19.60
CA SER A 507 -11.83 8.72 -20.85
C SER A 507 -11.16 10.09 -20.96
N HIS A 508 -9.91 10.09 -21.41
CA HIS A 508 -9.06 11.27 -21.50
C HIS A 508 -8.76 11.67 -22.96
N ASN A 509 -9.12 12.90 -23.32
CA ASN A 509 -8.85 13.48 -24.65
C ASN A 509 -7.38 13.90 -24.80
N PRO A 510 -6.86 14.09 -26.03
CA PRO A 510 -5.46 14.45 -26.23
C PRO A 510 -5.17 15.88 -25.77
N LEU A 511 -3.91 16.15 -25.40
CA LEU A 511 -3.42 17.48 -24.99
C LEU A 511 -3.18 18.38 -26.21
N GLU A 512 -4.24 18.62 -26.98
CA GLU A 512 -4.31 19.59 -28.07
C GLU A 512 -5.72 20.19 -28.20
N VAL A 513 -5.80 21.44 -28.66
CA VAL A 513 -7.08 22.14 -28.87
C VAL A 513 -7.34 22.41 -30.34
N HIS A 514 -8.56 22.11 -30.77
CA HIS A 514 -9.04 22.31 -32.14
C HIS A 514 -10.00 23.50 -32.22
N PHE A 515 -9.89 24.25 -33.31
CA PHE A 515 -10.75 25.38 -33.67
C PHE A 515 -11.19 25.26 -35.12
N GLY A 516 -12.49 25.15 -35.36
CA GLY A 516 -13.08 25.38 -36.68
C GLY A 516 -13.19 26.87 -36.97
N LEU A 517 -12.79 27.29 -38.16
CA LEU A 517 -12.64 28.70 -38.53
C LEU A 517 -13.55 29.10 -39.70
N GLY A 518 -14.45 28.22 -40.14
CA GLY A 518 -15.32 28.40 -41.27
C GLY A 518 -14.54 28.84 -42.51
N THR A 519 -14.88 29.99 -43.08
CA THR A 519 -14.18 30.49 -44.28
C THR A 519 -12.93 31.34 -43.98
N ALA A 520 -12.57 31.56 -42.71
CA ALA A 520 -11.47 32.45 -42.35
C ALA A 520 -10.13 31.84 -42.79
N THR A 521 -9.34 32.59 -43.56
CA THR A 521 -8.02 32.13 -44.03
C THR A 521 -6.86 32.51 -43.11
N ARG A 522 -7.15 33.30 -42.06
CA ARG A 522 -6.18 33.77 -41.08
C ARG A 522 -6.82 33.93 -39.71
N ALA A 523 -6.02 33.72 -38.66
CA ALA A 523 -6.44 33.95 -37.29
C ALA A 523 -5.34 34.63 -36.45
N ASP A 524 -5.76 35.36 -35.43
CA ASP A 524 -4.89 35.82 -34.34
C ASP A 524 -5.01 34.81 -33.18
N VAL A 525 -3.88 34.36 -32.65
CA VAL A 525 -3.81 33.37 -31.56
C VAL A 525 -3.20 34.02 -30.33
N ARG A 526 -3.84 33.85 -29.18
CA ARG A 526 -3.37 34.30 -27.88
C ARG A 526 -3.43 33.11 -26.91
N VAL A 527 -2.31 32.78 -26.31
CA VAL A 527 -2.18 31.77 -25.24
C VAL A 527 -1.92 32.50 -23.94
N GLU A 528 -2.78 32.26 -22.97
CA GLU A 528 -2.65 32.69 -21.57
C GLU A 528 -2.19 31.45 -20.81
N TRP A 529 -0.91 31.44 -20.42
CA TRP A 529 -0.27 30.28 -19.81
C TRP A 529 -0.71 30.14 -18.36
N PHE A 530 -0.98 28.90 -17.96
CA PHE A 530 -1.24 28.54 -16.58
C PHE A 530 0.09 28.36 -15.84
N ASP A 531 0.64 29.48 -15.35
CA ASP A 531 1.88 29.54 -14.59
C ASP A 531 1.80 30.61 -13.49
N GLU A 532 2.76 30.61 -12.57
CA GLU A 532 2.87 31.63 -11.49
C GLU A 532 2.95 33.09 -12.02
N ASN A 533 3.42 33.28 -13.25
CA ASN A 533 3.67 34.59 -13.84
C ASN A 533 2.55 35.09 -14.76
N ASN A 534 1.52 34.28 -15.02
CA ASN A 534 0.48 34.48 -16.02
C ASN A 534 1.07 34.93 -17.37
N ALA A 535 2.06 34.20 -17.88
CA ALA A 535 2.74 34.51 -19.12
C ALA A 535 1.77 34.52 -20.30
N VAL A 536 2.08 35.30 -21.34
CA VAL A 536 1.24 35.40 -22.54
C VAL A 536 2.09 35.28 -23.79
N THR A 537 1.67 34.40 -24.71
CA THR A 537 2.19 34.32 -26.08
C THR A 537 1.13 34.78 -27.07
N GLN A 538 1.50 35.62 -28.05
CA GLN A 538 0.56 36.12 -29.05
C GLN A 538 1.16 36.11 -30.46
N PHE A 539 0.37 35.63 -31.42
CA PHE A 539 0.65 35.66 -32.85
C PHE A 539 -0.47 36.39 -33.59
N SER A 540 -0.12 37.10 -34.66
CA SER A 540 -1.10 37.78 -35.50
C SER A 540 -1.02 37.30 -36.94
N LEU A 541 -2.18 37.21 -37.60
CA LEU A 541 -2.33 36.85 -39.01
C LEU A 541 -1.69 35.50 -39.36
N LEU A 542 -1.82 34.50 -38.49
CA LEU A 542 -1.38 33.13 -38.75
C LEU A 542 -2.20 32.53 -39.90
N GLU A 543 -1.54 31.75 -40.74
CA GLU A 543 -2.21 30.91 -41.73
C GLU A 543 -2.96 29.76 -41.03
N VAL A 544 -4.07 29.31 -41.62
CA VAL A 544 -4.96 28.25 -41.13
C VAL A 544 -4.68 26.91 -41.84
N ASN A 545 -5.41 25.84 -41.48
CA ASN A 545 -5.32 24.47 -42.00
C ASN A 545 -3.98 23.79 -41.68
N LYS A 546 -3.62 23.80 -40.41
CA LYS A 546 -2.42 23.15 -39.90
C LYS A 546 -2.49 22.95 -38.40
N VAL A 547 -1.63 22.06 -37.92
CA VAL A 547 -1.23 21.98 -36.52
C VAL A 547 -0.08 22.96 -36.26
N ILE A 548 -0.13 23.68 -35.14
CA ILE A 548 0.99 24.51 -34.68
C ILE A 548 1.35 24.18 -33.23
N THR A 549 2.64 24.22 -32.93
CA THR A 549 3.15 24.16 -31.55
C THR A 549 3.49 25.57 -31.09
N VAL A 550 2.95 25.99 -29.94
CA VAL A 550 3.22 27.28 -29.32
C VAL A 550 4.05 27.07 -28.06
N ASN A 551 5.24 27.67 -28.01
CA ASN A 551 6.14 27.57 -26.87
C ASN A 551 5.92 28.74 -25.89
N GLN A 552 6.04 28.47 -24.60
CA GLN A 552 6.07 29.50 -23.56
C GLN A 552 7.33 30.35 -23.72
N PRO A 553 7.30 31.67 -23.44
CA PRO A 553 8.49 32.49 -23.55
C PRO A 553 9.57 32.05 -22.53
N GLY A 554 10.77 31.68 -23.00
CA GLY A 554 11.91 31.34 -22.14
C GLY A 554 12.37 29.88 -22.15
N VAL A 555 11.75 29.00 -22.96
CA VAL A 555 12.17 27.59 -23.12
C VAL A 555 13.58 27.50 -23.74
N THR A 556 14.61 27.24 -22.92
CA THR A 556 15.97 26.86 -23.35
C THR A 556 16.55 25.83 -22.38
N GLY A 557 17.26 24.80 -22.87
CA GLY A 557 17.88 23.73 -22.07
C GLY A 557 17.15 22.37 -22.16
N LEU A 558 17.87 21.28 -21.86
CA LEU A 558 17.38 19.90 -21.74
C LEU A 558 16.98 19.64 -20.27
N ARG A 559 15.93 18.85 -20.03
CA ARG A 559 15.48 18.51 -18.67
C ARG A 559 16.37 17.44 -18.03
N LEU A 560 16.79 17.69 -16.79
CA LEU A 560 17.34 16.73 -15.86
C LEU A 560 16.30 16.47 -14.76
N SER A 561 15.92 15.21 -14.58
CA SER A 561 15.06 14.75 -13.48
C SER A 561 15.89 13.95 -12.47
N VAL A 562 15.88 14.32 -11.19
CA VAL A 562 16.62 13.72 -10.08
C VAL A 562 15.63 13.09 -9.10
N ARG A 563 15.54 11.77 -9.13
CA ARG A 563 14.67 10.99 -8.25
C ARG A 563 15.36 10.73 -6.91
N PHE A 564 14.63 11.00 -5.81
CA PHE A 564 15.12 10.88 -4.42
C PHE A 564 16.35 11.76 -4.13
N GLY A 565 16.37 12.98 -4.69
CA GLY A 565 17.43 13.94 -4.47
C GLY A 565 17.12 15.30 -5.09
N ASP A 566 18.02 16.25 -4.87
CA ASP A 566 18.00 17.61 -5.41
C ASP A 566 18.88 17.72 -6.66
N GLY A 567 18.56 18.70 -7.51
CA GLY A 567 19.35 19.06 -8.70
C GLY A 567 18.57 19.05 -10.01
N ASP A 568 17.24 18.90 -9.93
CA ASP A 568 16.31 19.03 -11.03
C ASP A 568 16.36 20.37 -11.75
N GLY A 569 16.11 20.33 -13.05
CA GLY A 569 15.93 21.55 -13.82
C GLY A 569 16.24 21.39 -15.30
N ARG A 570 16.29 22.53 -15.99
CA ARG A 570 16.70 22.60 -17.40
C ARG A 570 18.12 23.14 -17.52
N TYR A 571 18.97 22.41 -18.22
CA TYR A 571 20.40 22.69 -18.36
C TYR A 571 20.85 22.60 -19.81
N ASP A 572 21.88 23.35 -20.20
CA ASP A 572 22.46 23.21 -21.52
C ASP A 572 23.25 21.88 -21.63
N ALA A 573 23.27 21.27 -22.81
CA ALA A 573 24.10 20.07 -23.03
C ALA A 573 25.58 20.35 -22.69
N GLY A 574 26.18 19.48 -21.87
CA GLY A 574 27.54 19.61 -21.33
C GLY A 574 27.66 20.53 -20.11
N GLU A 575 26.55 21.07 -19.59
CA GLU A 575 26.53 21.77 -18.31
C GLU A 575 26.77 20.79 -17.15
N LEU A 576 27.48 21.27 -16.13
CA LEU A 576 27.77 20.50 -14.92
C LEU A 576 26.77 20.91 -13.82
N VAL A 577 25.91 19.97 -13.44
CA VAL A 577 24.84 20.15 -12.45
C VAL A 577 25.26 19.51 -11.14
N ALA A 578 25.16 20.25 -10.04
CA ALA A 578 25.34 19.68 -8.72
C ALA A 578 24.06 18.95 -8.31
N ILE A 579 24.18 17.68 -7.93
CA ILE A 579 23.06 16.87 -7.43
C ILE A 579 23.38 16.37 -6.01
N GLU A 580 22.35 16.20 -5.19
CA GLU A 580 22.45 15.77 -3.79
C GLU A 580 21.34 14.78 -3.45
N ALA A 581 21.68 13.62 -2.90
CA ALA A 581 20.70 12.61 -2.54
C ALA A 581 19.94 13.05 -1.29
N GLU A 582 18.66 12.67 -1.20
CA GLU A 582 17.85 12.91 0.00
C GLU A 582 18.47 12.22 1.24
N GLU A 583 18.23 12.81 2.42
CA GLU A 583 18.63 12.19 3.70
C GLU A 583 17.97 10.80 3.85
N PRO A 584 18.75 9.74 4.10
CA PRO A 584 18.21 8.40 4.22
C PRO A 584 17.35 8.25 5.49
N LYS A 585 16.31 7.40 5.39
CA LYS A 585 15.54 6.95 6.56
C LYS A 585 16.43 6.22 7.58
N GLU A 586 15.97 6.15 8.83
CA GLU A 586 16.66 5.35 9.86
C GLU A 586 16.85 3.90 9.41
N GLY A 587 18.04 3.35 9.65
CA GLY A 587 18.41 2.00 9.18
C GLY A 587 18.79 1.90 7.69
N TYR A 588 18.70 2.99 6.92
CA TYR A 588 19.08 3.04 5.50
C TYR A 588 20.31 3.90 5.26
N TYR A 589 21.02 3.62 4.17
CA TYR A 589 22.22 4.35 3.77
C TYR A 589 22.24 4.58 2.27
N PHE A 590 22.57 5.80 1.84
CA PHE A 590 22.81 6.09 0.43
C PHE A 590 23.84 5.12 -0.14
N SER A 591 23.53 4.55 -1.30
CA SER A 591 24.30 3.51 -1.98
C SER A 591 25.02 4.07 -3.20
N HIS A 592 24.26 4.43 -4.23
CA HIS A 592 24.77 4.92 -5.49
C HIS A 592 23.68 5.66 -6.27
N TRP A 593 24.10 6.37 -7.31
CA TRP A 593 23.24 6.94 -8.33
C TRP A 593 23.16 6.03 -9.56
N SER A 594 21.97 5.87 -10.13
CA SER A 594 21.76 5.36 -11.50
C SER A 594 21.40 6.51 -12.45
N ILE A 595 21.74 6.39 -13.73
CA ILE A 595 21.51 7.43 -14.75
C ILE A 595 20.95 6.84 -16.05
N SER A 596 20.02 7.52 -16.72
CA SER A 596 19.55 7.16 -18.08
C SER A 596 20.43 7.75 -19.20
N GLY A 597 21.18 8.81 -18.90
CA GLY A 597 22.13 9.45 -19.82
C GLY A 597 23.17 10.31 -19.08
N GLY A 598 24.15 10.85 -19.80
CA GLY A 598 25.15 11.75 -19.23
C GLY A 598 26.30 11.03 -18.50
N SER A 599 26.91 11.71 -17.52
CA SER A 599 27.94 11.10 -16.67
C SER A 599 28.05 11.75 -15.30
N LEU A 600 28.43 10.95 -14.29
CA LEU A 600 28.64 11.42 -12.92
C LEU A 600 30.14 11.52 -12.59
N ALA A 601 30.50 12.55 -11.83
CA ALA A 601 31.86 12.70 -11.30
C ALA A 601 32.21 11.58 -10.30
N ASP A 602 31.26 11.21 -9.44
CA ASP A 602 31.34 10.07 -8.53
C ASP A 602 29.93 9.52 -8.29
N LYS A 603 29.65 8.29 -8.72
CA LYS A 603 28.33 7.66 -8.55
C LYS A 603 28.06 7.19 -7.12
N ASN A 604 29.09 7.08 -6.28
CA ASN A 604 28.99 6.56 -4.91
C ASN A 604 29.03 7.68 -3.86
N ALA A 605 29.02 8.95 -4.29
CA ALA A 605 28.95 10.11 -3.41
C ALA A 605 27.51 10.66 -3.38
N ALA A 606 26.94 10.78 -2.18
CA ALA A 606 25.59 11.32 -2.00
C ALA A 606 25.45 12.73 -2.57
N SER A 607 26.51 13.55 -2.48
CA SER A 607 26.62 14.81 -3.21
C SER A 607 27.68 14.68 -4.31
N THR A 608 27.28 14.93 -5.55
CA THR A 608 28.13 14.74 -6.73
C THR A 608 27.81 15.76 -7.83
N THR A 609 28.46 15.62 -8.99
CA THR A 609 28.20 16.47 -10.16
C THR A 609 27.85 15.61 -11.36
N PHE A 610 26.75 15.96 -12.02
CA PHE A 610 26.24 15.34 -13.24
C PHE A 610 26.56 16.21 -14.46
N GLU A 611 27.11 15.63 -15.52
CA GLU A 611 27.30 16.30 -16.81
C GLU A 611 26.11 16.01 -17.72
N MET A 612 25.36 17.07 -18.06
CA MET A 612 24.14 16.99 -18.85
C MET A 612 24.42 16.42 -20.25
N PRO A 613 23.71 15.36 -20.70
CA PRO A 613 23.85 14.83 -22.05
C PRO A 613 23.21 15.76 -23.09
N SER A 614 23.19 15.33 -24.36
CA SER A 614 22.52 16.04 -25.46
C SER A 614 21.03 15.67 -25.64
N SER A 615 20.48 14.90 -24.70
CA SER A 615 19.07 14.55 -24.57
C SER A 615 18.61 14.77 -23.12
N VAL A 616 17.32 14.54 -22.83
CA VAL A 616 16.82 14.55 -21.44
C VAL A 616 17.50 13.44 -20.63
N ALA A 617 17.59 13.59 -19.32
CA ALA A 617 18.22 12.59 -18.47
C ALA A 617 17.56 12.48 -17.11
N THR A 618 17.51 11.26 -16.59
CA THR A 618 17.02 10.94 -15.27
C THR A 618 18.17 10.37 -14.44
N VAL A 619 18.28 10.82 -13.20
CA VAL A 619 19.26 10.37 -12.21
C VAL A 619 18.49 9.90 -10.98
N THR A 620 18.83 8.77 -10.38
CA THR A 620 18.06 8.19 -9.26
C THR A 620 18.99 7.79 -8.13
N ALA A 621 18.73 8.27 -6.91
CA ALA A 621 19.45 7.83 -5.72
C ALA A 621 18.91 6.50 -5.20
N HIS A 622 19.80 5.57 -4.88
CA HIS A 622 19.47 4.27 -4.30
C HIS A 622 19.97 4.16 -2.87
N TYR A 623 19.26 3.39 -2.04
CA TYR A 623 19.56 3.22 -0.62
C TYR A 623 19.60 1.74 -0.24
N LEU A 624 20.49 1.36 0.68
CA LEU A 624 20.63 0.00 1.20
C LEU A 624 20.20 -0.09 2.67
N PRO A 625 19.46 -1.14 3.06
CA PRO A 625 19.11 -1.38 4.45
C PRO A 625 20.31 -1.94 5.26
N GLY A 626 20.32 -1.64 6.56
CA GLY A 626 21.11 -2.29 7.60
C GLY A 626 22.59 -1.88 7.66
N VAL A 627 23.35 -2.06 6.58
CA VAL A 627 24.81 -1.85 6.58
C VAL A 627 25.24 -0.84 5.52
N ALA A 628 25.84 0.26 5.98
CA ALA A 628 26.36 1.31 5.10
C ALA A 628 27.37 0.77 4.06
N PRO A 629 27.37 1.30 2.82
CA PRO A 629 28.32 0.87 1.78
C PRO A 629 29.79 0.98 2.16
N SER A 630 30.14 1.93 3.03
CA SER A 630 31.53 2.14 3.49
C SER A 630 32.03 1.06 4.46
N VAL A 631 31.14 0.25 5.03
CA VAL A 631 31.50 -0.84 5.94
C VAL A 631 31.75 -2.10 5.12
N ASN A 632 32.94 -2.67 5.29
CA ASN A 632 33.33 -3.89 4.58
C ASN A 632 32.75 -5.11 5.31
N VAL A 633 31.70 -5.69 4.72
CA VAL A 633 31.05 -6.94 5.14
C VAL A 633 30.89 -7.86 3.93
N SER A 634 30.72 -9.17 4.14
CA SER A 634 30.48 -10.11 3.04
C SER A 634 29.17 -9.82 2.27
N VAL A 635 29.09 -10.30 1.03
CA VAL A 635 27.84 -10.18 0.24
C VAL A 635 26.68 -10.96 0.89
N ALA A 636 26.96 -12.08 1.57
CA ALA A 636 25.95 -12.86 2.28
C ALA A 636 25.34 -12.04 3.44
N ARG A 637 26.19 -11.32 4.18
CA ARG A 637 25.79 -10.39 5.24
C ARG A 637 24.90 -9.25 4.71
N ARG A 638 25.16 -8.73 3.50
CA ARG A 638 24.30 -7.71 2.84
C ARG A 638 22.95 -8.27 2.38
N TRP A 639 22.93 -9.45 1.75
CA TRP A 639 21.68 -10.11 1.38
C TRP A 639 20.84 -10.50 2.59
N ASN A 640 21.47 -10.79 3.73
CA ASN A 640 20.74 -11.01 4.97
C ASN A 640 20.00 -9.74 5.44
N GLU A 641 20.57 -8.54 5.29
CA GLU A 641 19.84 -7.30 5.59
C GLU A 641 18.66 -7.07 4.66
N VAL A 642 18.81 -7.36 3.36
CA VAL A 642 17.69 -7.30 2.41
C VAL A 642 16.60 -8.30 2.79
N LEU A 643 16.97 -9.52 3.21
CA LEU A 643 16.01 -10.52 3.69
C LEU A 643 15.32 -10.10 4.99
N LEU A 644 16.05 -9.55 5.96
CA LEU A 644 15.46 -9.04 7.21
C LEU A 644 14.54 -7.85 6.92
N SER A 645 14.96 -6.92 6.05
CA SER A 645 14.11 -5.83 5.56
C SER A 645 12.85 -6.38 4.89
N ALA A 646 12.96 -7.43 4.08
CA ALA A 646 11.82 -8.06 3.44
C ALA A 646 10.83 -8.68 4.44
N ILE A 647 11.33 -9.21 5.55
CA ILE A 647 10.49 -9.71 6.64
C ILE A 647 9.79 -8.57 7.38
N ARG A 648 10.47 -7.45 7.66
CA ARG A 648 9.86 -6.25 8.29
C ARG A 648 8.72 -5.68 7.45
N ASN A 649 8.84 -5.81 6.13
CA ASN A 649 7.87 -5.32 5.17
C ASN A 649 6.77 -6.34 4.83
N ASP A 650 6.73 -7.53 5.46
CA ASP A 650 5.74 -8.59 5.23
C ASP A 650 4.73 -8.74 6.38
N TYR A 651 3.64 -9.47 6.14
CA TYR A 651 2.73 -9.87 7.22
C TYR A 651 3.48 -10.68 8.29
N ALA A 652 3.11 -10.51 9.56
CA ALA A 652 3.74 -11.20 10.69
C ALA A 652 3.48 -12.72 10.67
N ARG A 653 4.33 -13.49 9.97
CA ARG A 653 4.18 -14.93 9.73
C ARG A 653 5.42 -15.72 10.17
N PRO A 654 5.65 -15.93 11.48
CA PRO A 654 6.91 -16.48 12.01
C PRO A 654 7.29 -17.86 11.45
N THR A 655 6.32 -18.72 11.11
CA THR A 655 6.56 -20.01 10.44
C THR A 655 7.11 -19.84 9.03
N VAL A 656 6.49 -18.95 8.25
CA VAL A 656 6.89 -18.61 6.88
C VAL A 656 8.24 -17.91 6.88
N HIS A 657 8.47 -16.98 7.82
CA HIS A 657 9.73 -16.24 7.95
C HIS A 657 10.89 -17.16 8.35
N ALA A 658 10.71 -18.07 9.33
CA ALA A 658 11.72 -19.06 9.69
C ALA A 658 12.12 -19.94 8.48
N ARG A 659 11.14 -20.34 7.67
CA ARG A 659 11.35 -21.09 6.43
C ARG A 659 12.08 -20.26 5.37
N ASN A 660 11.71 -18.99 5.17
CA ASN A 660 12.34 -18.12 4.18
C ASN A 660 13.80 -17.80 4.57
N LEU A 661 14.07 -17.56 5.86
CA LEU A 661 15.42 -17.46 6.42
C LEU A 661 16.23 -18.71 6.09
N PHE A 662 15.68 -19.91 6.33
CA PHE A 662 16.36 -21.16 5.97
C PHE A 662 16.62 -21.29 4.48
N HIS A 663 15.60 -21.11 3.62
CA HIS A 663 15.74 -21.37 2.19
C HIS A 663 16.75 -20.44 1.54
N VAL A 664 16.76 -19.15 1.91
CA VAL A 664 17.76 -18.20 1.40
C VAL A 664 19.14 -18.56 1.91
N SER A 665 19.31 -18.82 3.21
CA SER A 665 20.63 -19.20 3.76
C SER A 665 21.15 -20.53 3.21
N ALA A 666 20.27 -21.49 2.95
CA ALA A 666 20.63 -22.76 2.33
C ALA A 666 21.00 -22.59 0.85
N ALA A 667 20.32 -21.72 0.10
CA ALA A 667 20.71 -21.37 -1.27
C ALA A 667 22.09 -20.69 -1.32
N GLN A 668 22.37 -19.80 -0.37
CA GLN A 668 23.69 -19.18 -0.20
C GLN A 668 24.77 -20.23 0.11
N TYR A 669 24.46 -21.18 1.01
CA TYR A 669 25.35 -22.29 1.36
C TYR A 669 25.60 -23.23 0.19
N ASP A 670 24.58 -23.64 -0.54
CA ASP A 670 24.71 -24.53 -1.69
C ASP A 670 25.52 -23.89 -2.81
N THR A 671 25.37 -22.57 -2.99
CA THR A 671 26.20 -21.81 -3.94
C THR A 671 27.66 -21.88 -3.54
N TRP A 672 27.99 -21.52 -2.29
CA TRP A 672 29.35 -21.57 -1.79
C TRP A 672 29.93 -22.99 -1.84
N ALA A 673 29.24 -23.97 -1.25
CA ALA A 673 29.67 -25.37 -1.18
C ALA A 673 29.82 -26.01 -2.58
N GLY A 674 28.93 -25.66 -3.52
CA GLY A 674 28.95 -26.16 -4.90
C GLY A 674 30.12 -25.62 -5.73
N MET A 675 30.67 -24.46 -5.36
CA MET A 675 31.70 -23.77 -6.13
C MET A 675 33.11 -23.87 -5.53
N VAL A 676 33.25 -24.01 -4.21
CA VAL A 676 34.57 -24.12 -3.58
C VAL A 676 35.28 -25.44 -3.92
N ARG A 677 36.60 -25.40 -4.06
CA ARG A 677 37.46 -26.58 -4.36
C ARG A 677 38.71 -26.70 -3.47
N ASN A 678 39.00 -25.68 -2.66
CA ASN A 678 40.24 -25.55 -1.90
C ASN A 678 40.04 -25.64 -0.37
N VAL A 679 38.88 -26.16 0.07
CA VAL A 679 38.52 -26.35 1.48
C VAL A 679 38.70 -27.84 1.82
N ASP A 680 39.29 -28.14 2.98
CA ASP A 680 39.51 -29.52 3.48
C ASP A 680 38.95 -29.67 4.90
N PRO A 681 37.97 -30.57 5.14
CA PRO A 681 37.28 -31.40 4.14
C PRO A 681 36.44 -30.54 3.16
N LEU A 682 36.17 -31.08 1.97
CA LEU A 682 35.34 -30.41 0.98
C LEU A 682 33.87 -30.41 1.46
N PRO A 683 33.19 -29.25 1.52
CA PRO A 683 31.79 -29.19 1.94
C PRO A 683 30.87 -29.87 0.93
N LYS A 684 29.73 -30.37 1.40
CA LYS A 684 28.68 -30.98 0.59
C LYS A 684 27.48 -30.04 0.53
N PRO A 685 26.96 -29.67 -0.66
CA PRO A 685 25.70 -28.94 -0.75
C PRO A 685 24.53 -29.73 -0.13
N TRP A 686 23.52 -29.03 0.37
CA TRP A 686 22.33 -29.58 0.98
C TRP A 686 21.28 -30.03 -0.05
N LEU A 687 20.82 -29.12 -0.93
CA LEU A 687 19.81 -29.41 -1.95
C LEU A 687 20.44 -29.57 -3.34
N LEU A 688 21.44 -28.74 -3.68
CA LEU A 688 22.12 -28.79 -4.97
C LEU A 688 22.84 -30.14 -5.16
N GLY A 689 22.61 -30.78 -6.30
CA GLY A 689 23.07 -32.15 -6.59
C GLY A 689 22.19 -33.25 -5.99
N SER A 690 21.16 -32.93 -5.20
CA SER A 690 20.23 -33.90 -4.62
C SER A 690 19.11 -34.31 -5.58
N SER A 691 18.58 -35.52 -5.36
CA SER A 691 17.40 -36.05 -6.05
C SER A 691 16.35 -36.65 -5.09
N GLU A 692 16.52 -36.44 -3.78
CA GLU A 692 15.72 -37.12 -2.76
C GLU A 692 14.31 -36.57 -2.61
N ILE A 693 14.12 -35.25 -2.83
CA ILE A 693 12.82 -34.57 -2.67
C ILE A 693 12.40 -33.94 -3.99
N ILE A 694 13.25 -33.07 -4.53
CA ILE A 694 13.19 -32.57 -5.90
C ILE A 694 14.46 -32.99 -6.64
N SER A 695 14.41 -33.00 -7.97
CA SER A 695 15.62 -33.20 -8.78
C SER A 695 16.31 -31.86 -9.01
N CYS A 696 17.47 -31.63 -8.39
CA CYS A 696 18.32 -30.46 -8.62
C CYS A 696 19.74 -30.91 -8.99
N PRO A 697 19.98 -31.50 -10.18
CA PRO A 697 21.29 -31.99 -10.56
C PRO A 697 22.32 -30.84 -10.64
N LEU A 698 23.57 -31.15 -10.32
CA LEU A 698 24.72 -30.29 -10.57
C LEU A 698 25.60 -30.98 -11.62
N ASP A 699 25.74 -30.36 -12.78
CA ASP A 699 26.64 -30.87 -13.82
C ASP A 699 28.11 -30.73 -13.42
N ASP A 700 28.99 -31.54 -14.01
CA ASP A 700 30.45 -31.42 -13.84
C ASP A 700 30.95 -30.11 -14.48
N ILE A 701 30.94 -29.02 -13.71
CA ILE A 701 31.48 -27.73 -14.16
C ILE A 701 33.00 -27.76 -14.06
N ASN A 702 33.69 -27.87 -15.21
CA ASN A 702 35.15 -27.84 -15.30
C ASN A 702 35.68 -26.39 -15.33
N ALA A 703 35.23 -25.56 -14.39
CA ALA A 703 35.63 -24.17 -14.20
C ALA A 703 36.29 -23.98 -12.83
N SER A 704 37.19 -23.01 -12.72
CA SER A 704 37.76 -22.58 -11.44
C SER A 704 37.09 -21.26 -11.07
N PHE A 705 36.34 -21.25 -9.97
CA PHE A 705 35.67 -20.06 -9.47
C PHE A 705 36.55 -19.27 -8.50
N THR A 706 36.51 -17.95 -8.65
CA THR A 706 37.05 -16.98 -7.69
C THR A 706 36.03 -16.69 -6.59
N GLU A 707 36.42 -15.93 -5.56
CA GLU A 707 35.47 -15.47 -4.53
C GLU A 707 34.40 -14.56 -5.14
N GLU A 708 34.80 -13.66 -6.05
CA GLU A 708 33.88 -12.77 -6.79
C GLU A 708 32.84 -13.55 -7.61
N ASP A 709 33.24 -14.65 -8.27
CA ASP A 709 32.28 -15.52 -8.97
C ASP A 709 31.24 -16.13 -8.01
N ILE A 710 31.66 -16.52 -6.79
CA ILE A 710 30.75 -17.05 -5.77
C ILE A 710 29.80 -15.94 -5.30
N GLU A 711 30.30 -14.73 -5.11
CA GLU A 711 29.49 -13.58 -4.69
C GLU A 711 28.42 -13.22 -5.73
N VAL A 712 28.77 -13.28 -7.02
CA VAL A 712 27.82 -13.11 -8.13
C VAL A 712 26.73 -14.18 -8.06
N ALA A 713 27.09 -15.47 -8.06
CA ALA A 713 26.13 -16.57 -8.04
C ALA A 713 25.21 -16.50 -6.80
N LEU A 714 25.78 -16.17 -5.63
CA LEU A 714 25.04 -16.05 -4.38
C LEU A 714 24.03 -14.91 -4.44
N SER A 715 24.40 -13.80 -5.08
CA SER A 715 23.54 -12.63 -5.24
C SER A 715 22.34 -12.93 -6.13
N TYR A 716 22.55 -13.57 -7.29
CA TYR A 716 21.43 -14.00 -8.12
C TYR A 716 20.53 -15.02 -7.42
N ALA A 717 21.10 -15.98 -6.69
CA ALA A 717 20.33 -16.95 -5.92
C ALA A 717 19.44 -16.26 -4.85
N SER A 718 20.02 -15.32 -4.09
CA SER A 718 19.33 -14.58 -3.04
C SER A 718 18.27 -13.63 -3.62
N PHE A 719 18.63 -12.85 -4.65
CA PHE A 719 17.75 -11.92 -5.35
C PHE A 719 16.48 -12.60 -5.84
N ARG A 720 16.63 -13.65 -6.65
CA ARG A 720 15.49 -14.37 -7.25
C ARG A 720 14.60 -15.00 -6.19
N LEU A 721 15.20 -15.57 -5.15
CA LEU A 721 14.44 -16.24 -4.10
C LEU A 721 13.69 -15.23 -3.22
N ILE A 722 14.31 -14.12 -2.79
CA ILE A 722 13.64 -13.06 -2.02
C ILE A 722 12.47 -12.47 -2.84
N ARG A 723 12.72 -12.09 -4.10
CA ARG A 723 11.68 -11.58 -5.01
C ARG A 723 10.50 -12.55 -5.15
N HIS A 724 10.76 -13.85 -5.19
CA HIS A 724 9.71 -14.88 -5.24
C HIS A 724 8.94 -15.00 -3.93
N ARG A 725 9.65 -15.14 -2.78
CA ARG A 725 9.03 -15.40 -1.48
C ARG A 725 8.12 -14.28 -0.99
N PHE A 726 8.47 -13.05 -1.34
CA PHE A 726 7.78 -11.85 -0.87
C PHE A 726 6.93 -11.19 -1.95
N ALA A 727 6.62 -11.88 -3.05
CA ALA A 727 5.83 -11.35 -4.16
C ALA A 727 4.38 -10.95 -3.80
N ARG A 728 3.87 -11.41 -2.65
CA ARG A 728 2.54 -11.03 -2.09
C ARG A 728 2.64 -10.25 -0.79
N SER A 729 3.82 -9.71 -0.48
CA SER A 729 4.05 -8.92 0.72
C SER A 729 3.37 -7.55 0.59
N PRO A 730 2.75 -7.01 1.67
CA PRO A 730 2.19 -5.65 1.65
C PRO A 730 3.25 -4.57 1.36
N GLY A 731 4.51 -4.78 1.74
CA GLY A 731 5.63 -3.89 1.43
C GLY A 731 6.46 -4.33 0.23
N LEU A 732 5.85 -4.97 -0.77
CA LEU A 732 6.54 -5.44 -1.99
C LEU A 732 7.44 -4.35 -2.60
N SER A 733 6.95 -3.12 -2.69
CA SER A 733 7.72 -1.95 -3.16
C SER A 733 9.09 -1.79 -2.55
N GLN A 734 9.15 -1.74 -1.22
CA GLN A 734 10.39 -1.55 -0.50
C GLN A 734 11.31 -2.75 -0.72
N ILE A 735 10.75 -3.96 -0.83
CA ILE A 735 11.52 -5.18 -1.09
C ILE A 735 12.12 -5.18 -2.51
N VAL A 736 11.37 -4.71 -3.51
CA VAL A 736 11.87 -4.49 -4.88
C VAL A 736 13.04 -3.52 -4.84
N LYS A 737 12.84 -2.36 -4.21
CA LYS A 737 13.83 -1.28 -4.12
C LYS A 737 15.10 -1.76 -3.42
N ASP A 738 15.00 -2.39 -2.25
CA ASP A 738 16.14 -2.84 -1.47
C ASP A 738 16.97 -3.90 -2.22
N SER A 739 16.28 -4.84 -2.88
CA SER A 739 16.94 -5.91 -3.62
C SER A 739 17.59 -5.41 -4.92
N ASN A 740 16.94 -4.50 -5.65
CA ASN A 740 17.53 -3.85 -6.83
C ASN A 740 18.68 -2.90 -6.46
N ALA A 741 18.55 -2.15 -5.36
CA ALA A 741 19.62 -1.29 -4.87
C ALA A 741 20.87 -2.09 -4.52
N LEU A 742 20.72 -3.31 -3.99
CA LEU A 742 21.87 -4.20 -3.73
C LEU A 742 22.45 -4.77 -5.03
N MET A 743 21.62 -5.18 -5.99
CA MET A 743 22.10 -5.59 -7.32
C MET A 743 22.89 -4.46 -8.01
N GLY A 744 22.36 -3.23 -8.01
CA GLY A 744 23.02 -2.05 -8.58
C GLY A 744 24.31 -1.67 -7.86
N PHE A 745 24.33 -1.77 -6.52
CA PHE A 745 25.54 -1.57 -5.71
C PHE A 745 26.66 -2.54 -6.08
N LEU A 746 26.29 -3.79 -6.35
CA LEU A 746 27.19 -4.87 -6.76
C LEU A 746 27.52 -4.85 -8.27
N GLU A 747 26.97 -3.88 -9.02
CA GLU A 747 27.10 -3.78 -10.48
C GLU A 747 26.59 -5.03 -11.24
N LEU A 748 25.51 -5.64 -10.75
CA LEU A 748 24.87 -6.82 -11.33
C LEU A 748 23.59 -6.46 -12.08
N ASP A 749 23.32 -7.18 -13.17
CA ASP A 749 22.12 -6.99 -14.00
C ASP A 749 20.92 -7.74 -13.40
N SER A 750 19.93 -7.01 -12.88
CA SER A 750 18.72 -7.60 -12.31
C SER A 750 17.85 -8.35 -13.33
N GLU A 751 18.05 -8.11 -14.63
CA GLU A 751 17.27 -8.70 -15.71
C GLU A 751 17.86 -10.00 -16.26
N ASP A 752 19.10 -10.36 -15.89
CA ASP A 752 19.72 -11.63 -16.29
C ASP A 752 19.02 -12.81 -15.60
N THR A 753 18.18 -13.51 -16.36
CA THR A 753 17.39 -14.66 -15.92
C THR A 753 17.89 -15.99 -16.50
N ASP A 754 19.06 -16.01 -17.14
CA ASP A 754 19.61 -17.24 -17.71
C ASP A 754 19.84 -18.28 -16.61
N THR A 755 19.62 -19.56 -16.92
CA THR A 755 19.85 -20.68 -16.02
C THR A 755 20.81 -21.72 -16.61
N ASP A 756 21.29 -21.52 -17.85
CA ASP A 756 22.29 -22.38 -18.47
C ASP A 756 23.70 -22.02 -17.99
N TYR A 757 24.11 -22.67 -16.91
CA TYR A 757 25.45 -22.50 -16.32
C TYR A 757 26.52 -23.40 -16.94
N THR A 758 26.24 -24.11 -18.04
CA THR A 758 27.14 -25.14 -18.59
C THR A 758 28.46 -24.58 -19.14
N ASP A 759 28.51 -23.27 -19.43
CA ASP A 759 29.71 -22.55 -19.83
C ASP A 759 30.55 -22.03 -18.65
N GLY A 760 30.06 -22.21 -17.42
CA GLY A 760 30.67 -21.71 -16.19
C GLY A 760 30.17 -20.34 -15.74
N SER A 761 29.08 -19.81 -16.31
CA SER A 761 28.47 -18.54 -15.89
C SER A 761 28.01 -18.57 -14.42
N PRO A 762 28.53 -17.68 -13.54
CA PRO A 762 28.10 -17.62 -12.16
C PRO A 762 26.67 -17.09 -11.97
N SER A 763 26.24 -16.10 -12.77
CA SER A 763 24.86 -15.57 -12.70
C SER A 763 23.85 -16.64 -13.05
N ALA A 764 24.12 -17.41 -14.12
CA ALA A 764 23.26 -18.51 -14.54
C ALA A 764 23.19 -19.63 -13.49
N LEU A 765 24.30 -19.94 -12.82
CA LEU A 765 24.32 -20.91 -11.72
C LEU A 765 23.48 -20.42 -10.53
N GLY A 766 23.60 -19.14 -10.16
CA GLY A 766 22.80 -18.52 -9.10
C GLY A 766 21.29 -18.57 -9.39
N ASN A 767 20.89 -18.16 -10.60
CA ASN A 767 19.50 -18.26 -11.07
C ASN A 767 18.99 -19.71 -11.06
N TYR A 768 19.80 -20.66 -11.51
CA TYR A 768 19.45 -22.08 -11.47
C TYR A 768 19.24 -22.58 -10.04
N ILE A 769 20.13 -22.24 -9.11
CA ILE A 769 19.99 -22.60 -7.69
C ILE A 769 18.70 -22.01 -7.12
N ALA A 770 18.40 -20.74 -7.38
CA ALA A 770 17.12 -20.15 -6.96
C ALA A 770 15.92 -20.93 -7.51
N SER A 771 15.95 -21.34 -8.78
CA SER A 771 14.89 -22.14 -9.38
C SER A 771 14.68 -23.48 -8.66
N CYS A 772 15.75 -24.12 -8.19
CA CYS A 772 15.66 -25.33 -7.37
C CYS A 772 14.97 -25.05 -6.02
N TYR A 773 15.34 -23.97 -5.33
CA TYR A 773 14.71 -23.63 -4.04
C TYR A 773 13.25 -23.18 -4.18
N ILE A 774 12.89 -22.53 -5.29
CA ILE A 774 11.50 -22.22 -5.64
C ILE A 774 10.72 -23.52 -5.85
N ALA A 775 11.24 -24.46 -6.64
CA ALA A 775 10.60 -25.75 -6.87
C ALA A 775 10.49 -26.58 -5.58
N PHE A 776 11.52 -26.55 -4.73
CA PHE A 776 11.51 -27.19 -3.42
C PHE A 776 10.40 -26.63 -2.54
N GLY A 777 10.21 -25.31 -2.54
CA GLY A 777 9.17 -24.67 -1.76
C GLY A 777 7.74 -25.09 -2.15
N GLN A 778 7.52 -25.51 -3.39
CA GLN A 778 6.25 -26.07 -3.83
C GLN A 778 6.05 -27.54 -3.40
N ALA A 779 7.13 -28.23 -3.02
CA ALA A 779 7.13 -29.65 -2.69
C ALA A 779 7.30 -29.95 -1.19
N ASP A 780 7.58 -28.94 -0.37
CA ASP A 780 7.90 -29.10 1.05
C ASP A 780 6.68 -29.15 1.99
N TYR A 781 5.47 -29.19 1.42
CA TYR A 781 4.19 -29.26 2.12
C TYR A 781 3.76 -28.00 2.89
N ALA A 782 4.46 -26.87 2.76
CA ALA A 782 4.08 -25.58 3.38
C ALA A 782 2.79 -24.96 2.82
N ASN A 783 2.27 -25.46 1.70
CA ASN A 783 1.08 -24.92 1.02
C ASN A 783 1.28 -23.50 0.43
N GLU A 784 2.49 -23.20 -0.02
CA GLU A 784 2.86 -21.88 -0.54
C GLU A 784 1.99 -21.39 -1.71
N TYR A 785 1.61 -22.29 -2.63
CA TYR A 785 0.72 -21.99 -3.76
C TYR A 785 -0.57 -21.28 -3.32
N ASP A 786 -1.20 -21.78 -2.26
CA ASP A 786 -2.44 -21.23 -1.69
C ASP A 786 -2.17 -20.21 -0.56
N ASP A 787 -1.00 -19.58 -0.54
CA ASP A 787 -0.59 -18.62 0.50
C ASP A 787 -0.59 -19.18 1.92
N TYR A 788 -0.09 -20.40 2.06
CA TYR A 788 0.08 -21.06 3.36
C TYR A 788 -1.25 -21.26 4.13
N LYS A 789 -2.39 -21.19 3.43
CA LYS A 789 -3.72 -21.39 4.00
C LYS A 789 -3.85 -22.75 4.68
N ASN A 790 -4.69 -22.78 5.70
CA ASN A 790 -5.05 -23.98 6.44
C ASN A 790 -5.78 -24.98 5.53
N LYS A 791 -5.44 -26.26 5.61
CA LYS A 791 -6.07 -27.32 4.79
C LYS A 791 -7.26 -27.98 5.48
N SER A 792 -7.24 -28.11 6.81
CA SER A 792 -8.22 -28.87 7.58
C SER A 792 -8.64 -28.23 8.90
N TYR A 793 -7.77 -27.46 9.55
CA TYR A 793 -8.06 -26.93 10.88
C TYR A 793 -9.23 -25.94 10.87
N LEU A 794 -10.13 -26.08 11.84
CA LEU A 794 -11.16 -25.09 12.17
C LEU A 794 -11.21 -24.89 13.70
N PRO A 795 -11.38 -23.65 14.19
CA PRO A 795 -11.51 -23.40 15.62
C PRO A 795 -12.83 -24.00 16.16
N VAL A 796 -12.77 -24.59 17.35
CA VAL A 796 -13.97 -25.11 18.04
C VAL A 796 -14.72 -24.01 18.77
N ASN A 797 -14.00 -23.02 19.29
CA ASN A 797 -14.59 -21.91 20.02
C ASN A 797 -14.96 -20.77 19.07
N PRO A 798 -16.13 -20.13 19.24
CA PRO A 798 -16.44 -18.85 18.62
C PRO A 798 -15.48 -17.77 19.08
N SER A 799 -15.24 -16.75 18.25
CA SER A 799 -14.36 -15.64 18.60
C SER A 799 -14.77 -14.90 19.87
N LEU A 800 -13.75 -14.50 20.63
CA LEU A 800 -13.92 -13.58 21.76
C LEU A 800 -13.76 -12.14 21.25
N GLU A 801 -14.71 -11.28 21.61
CA GLU A 801 -14.65 -9.83 21.39
C GLU A 801 -14.08 -9.16 22.66
N PRO A 802 -12.79 -8.76 22.70
CA PRO A 802 -12.15 -8.39 23.96
C PRO A 802 -12.71 -7.11 24.60
N HIS A 803 -13.35 -6.25 23.81
CA HIS A 803 -14.04 -5.03 24.28
C HIS A 803 -15.34 -5.33 25.05
N MET A 804 -15.89 -6.54 24.92
CA MET A 804 -17.05 -6.99 25.68
C MET A 804 -16.61 -7.68 26.98
N PRO A 805 -17.30 -7.45 28.11
CA PRO A 805 -17.01 -8.15 29.37
C PRO A 805 -17.24 -9.66 29.27
N GLY A 806 -16.28 -10.42 29.78
CA GLY A 806 -16.38 -11.86 29.99
C GLY A 806 -16.00 -12.69 28.77
N ASN A 807 -16.35 -13.98 28.80
CA ASN A 807 -16.25 -14.92 27.70
C ASN A 807 -17.42 -15.93 27.73
N PRO A 808 -18.68 -15.46 27.64
CA PRO A 808 -19.86 -16.29 27.88
C PRO A 808 -20.13 -17.34 26.78
N ASN A 809 -19.48 -17.20 25.62
CA ASN A 809 -19.72 -18.03 24.44
C ASN A 809 -18.68 -19.13 24.23
N ILE A 810 -17.69 -19.25 25.11
CA ILE A 810 -16.69 -20.32 25.02
C ILE A 810 -17.36 -21.70 25.14
N VAL A 811 -16.91 -22.64 24.31
CA VAL A 811 -17.48 -24.00 24.24
C VAL A 811 -16.55 -25.01 24.89
N ASP A 812 -15.23 -24.89 24.66
CA ASP A 812 -14.21 -25.77 25.20
C ASP A 812 -13.03 -24.96 25.77
N LEU A 813 -12.91 -24.97 27.09
CA LEU A 813 -11.84 -24.31 27.86
C LEU A 813 -10.44 -24.89 27.61
N ASN A 814 -10.32 -26.05 26.97
CA ASN A 814 -9.04 -26.65 26.63
C ASN A 814 -8.57 -26.29 25.21
N ARG A 815 -9.42 -25.63 24.42
CA ARG A 815 -9.17 -25.36 22.99
C ARG A 815 -8.94 -23.88 22.73
N TRP A 816 -8.15 -23.55 21.71
CA TRP A 816 -7.87 -22.18 21.30
C TRP A 816 -9.16 -21.46 20.91
N GLN A 817 -9.15 -20.14 21.07
CA GLN A 817 -10.26 -19.28 20.73
C GLN A 817 -9.72 -18.09 19.92
N PRO A 818 -10.22 -17.87 18.70
CA PRO A 818 -9.90 -16.69 17.92
C PRO A 818 -10.39 -15.41 18.61
N LEU A 819 -9.81 -14.27 18.24
CA LEU A 819 -10.28 -12.96 18.71
C LEU A 819 -10.86 -12.17 17.54
N ALA A 820 -11.95 -11.46 17.81
CA ALA A 820 -12.53 -10.47 16.89
C ALA A 820 -12.22 -9.07 17.41
N LEU A 821 -11.41 -8.31 16.65
CA LEU A 821 -10.99 -6.95 16.95
C LEU A 821 -11.61 -5.98 15.95
N GLU A 822 -11.95 -4.76 16.37
CA GLU A 822 -12.49 -3.73 15.45
C GLU A 822 -11.51 -3.41 14.32
N ASN A 823 -10.22 -3.29 14.67
CA ASN A 823 -9.12 -3.19 13.74
C ASN A 823 -8.03 -4.16 14.20
N PHE A 824 -7.63 -5.10 13.34
CA PHE A 824 -6.46 -5.94 13.59
C PHE A 824 -5.28 -5.37 12.82
N ILE A 825 -4.23 -5.00 13.55
CA ILE A 825 -2.93 -4.61 12.99
C ILE A 825 -1.96 -5.68 13.45
N ASP A 826 -1.30 -6.35 12.52
CA ASP A 826 -0.36 -7.40 12.87
C ASP A 826 0.90 -6.86 13.56
N GLN A 827 1.83 -7.76 13.92
CA GLN A 827 3.04 -7.32 14.60
C GLN A 827 3.89 -6.39 13.73
N ALA A 828 3.85 -6.52 12.40
CA ALA A 828 4.62 -5.70 11.46
C ALA A 828 3.89 -4.40 11.05
N GLY A 829 2.80 -4.04 11.75
CA GLY A 829 2.08 -2.79 11.47
C GLY A 829 1.09 -2.85 10.30
N ASN A 830 0.86 -4.03 9.71
CA ASN A 830 -0.03 -4.20 8.57
C ASN A 830 -1.49 -4.40 9.00
N ASN A 831 -2.43 -3.77 8.29
CA ASN A 831 -3.85 -4.06 8.47
C ASN A 831 -4.14 -5.49 8.03
N ALA A 832 -4.83 -6.27 8.87
CA ALA A 832 -5.28 -7.62 8.52
C ALA A 832 -6.77 -7.82 8.84
N ASN A 833 -7.27 -9.02 8.58
CA ASN A 833 -8.63 -9.41 8.90
C ASN A 833 -8.92 -9.18 10.40
N SER A 834 -10.04 -8.54 10.72
CA SER A 834 -10.54 -8.30 12.09
C SER A 834 -10.70 -9.58 12.92
N GLU A 835 -10.85 -10.73 12.27
CA GLU A 835 -10.95 -12.05 12.87
C GLU A 835 -9.97 -13.01 12.19
N PRO A 836 -8.66 -12.94 12.51
CA PRO A 836 -7.64 -13.73 11.83
C PRO A 836 -7.79 -15.23 12.13
N GLU A 837 -7.59 -16.06 11.10
CA GLU A 837 -7.54 -17.51 11.22
C GLU A 837 -6.30 -17.99 11.99
N PHE A 838 -6.30 -19.24 12.44
CA PHE A 838 -5.11 -19.84 13.03
C PHE A 838 -3.97 -19.84 11.99
N LEU A 839 -2.86 -19.19 12.30
CA LEU A 839 -1.67 -19.19 11.46
C LEU A 839 -0.91 -20.52 11.52
N SER A 840 -0.97 -21.29 10.44
CA SER A 840 -0.17 -22.52 10.22
C SER A 840 -0.33 -23.65 11.27
N PRO A 841 -1.53 -24.03 11.73
CA PRO A 841 -1.72 -25.12 12.70
C PRO A 841 -1.17 -26.47 12.19
N GLU A 842 -1.00 -26.60 10.89
CA GLU A 842 -0.61 -27.83 10.23
C GLU A 842 0.89 -27.91 9.92
N TRP A 843 1.67 -26.92 10.36
CA TRP A 843 3.08 -26.74 9.97
C TRP A 843 4.01 -27.91 10.33
N GLY A 844 3.58 -28.79 11.25
CA GLY A 844 4.32 -30.00 11.58
C GLY A 844 4.54 -30.95 10.38
N SER A 845 3.75 -30.82 9.30
CA SER A 845 3.96 -31.61 8.07
C SER A 845 4.98 -31.03 7.11
N VAL A 846 5.46 -29.81 7.35
CA VAL A 846 6.47 -29.17 6.49
C VAL A 846 7.77 -29.95 6.61
N LEU A 847 8.46 -30.12 5.48
CA LEU A 847 9.68 -30.93 5.44
C LEU A 847 10.77 -30.32 6.33
N ALA A 848 11.24 -31.10 7.31
CA ALA A 848 12.25 -30.68 8.27
C ALA A 848 13.67 -30.68 7.70
N PHE A 849 14.55 -29.88 8.32
CA PHE A 849 15.98 -29.83 8.05
C PHE A 849 16.71 -30.99 8.74
N ALA A 850 16.66 -31.07 10.08
CA ALA A 850 17.39 -32.04 10.89
C ALA A 850 16.51 -32.98 11.73
N LEU A 851 15.20 -32.72 11.82
CA LEU A 851 14.27 -33.60 12.54
C LEU A 851 14.07 -34.92 11.80
N SER A 852 14.02 -36.04 12.54
CA SER A 852 13.90 -37.38 11.95
C SER A 852 12.62 -38.09 12.37
N PRO A 853 12.26 -39.22 11.72
CA PRO A 853 11.12 -40.03 12.15
C PRO A 853 11.20 -40.53 13.60
N ASP A 854 12.39 -40.57 14.22
CA ASP A 854 12.54 -40.96 15.64
C ASP A 854 12.04 -39.86 16.60
N ASP A 855 11.92 -38.62 16.12
CA ASP A 855 11.40 -37.47 16.88
C ASP A 855 9.89 -37.30 16.73
N LEU A 856 9.28 -38.00 15.75
CA LEU A 856 7.93 -37.78 15.29
C LEU A 856 6.91 -38.67 16.01
N THR A 857 5.84 -38.05 16.49
CA THR A 857 4.59 -38.72 16.85
C THR A 857 3.46 -38.22 15.97
N THR A 858 2.70 -39.16 15.39
CA THR A 858 1.55 -38.86 14.53
C THR A 858 0.24 -38.98 15.28
N TYR A 859 -0.67 -38.04 15.05
CA TYR A 859 -2.00 -38.02 15.63
C TYR A 859 -3.12 -37.81 14.60
N PHE A 860 -4.32 -38.28 14.95
CA PHE A 860 -5.56 -38.06 14.20
C PHE A 860 -6.61 -37.50 15.16
N ARG A 861 -7.28 -36.41 14.78
CA ARG A 861 -8.41 -35.89 15.56
C ARG A 861 -9.68 -36.62 15.15
N GLU A 862 -10.54 -36.96 16.12
CA GLU A 862 -11.77 -37.71 15.85
C GLU A 862 -12.68 -36.93 14.88
N GLY A 863 -12.98 -37.54 13.73
CA GLY A 863 -13.81 -36.93 12.70
C GLY A 863 -13.07 -36.04 11.69
N GLU A 864 -11.75 -35.88 11.82
CA GLU A 864 -10.89 -35.22 10.84
C GLU A 864 -10.10 -36.28 10.04
N ASP A 865 -9.95 -36.06 8.74
CA ASP A 865 -9.13 -36.90 7.84
C ASP A 865 -7.68 -36.37 7.68
N TYR A 866 -7.26 -35.47 8.58
CA TYR A 866 -5.92 -34.87 8.59
C TYR A 866 -4.98 -35.54 9.60
N GLU A 867 -3.72 -35.71 9.19
CA GLU A 867 -2.66 -36.32 9.99
C GLU A 867 -1.79 -35.22 10.62
N TYR A 868 -1.87 -35.04 11.93
CA TYR A 868 -1.03 -34.08 12.65
C TYR A 868 0.31 -34.71 13.00
N GLN A 869 1.39 -34.13 12.46
CA GLN A 869 2.77 -34.52 12.75
C GLN A 869 3.33 -33.67 13.89
N VAL A 870 3.72 -34.32 15.00
CA VAL A 870 4.18 -33.66 16.22
C VAL A 870 5.59 -34.14 16.56
N TYR A 871 6.57 -33.27 16.32
CA TYR A 871 7.97 -33.51 16.63
C TYR A 871 8.29 -33.13 18.08
N HIS A 872 9.13 -33.94 18.73
CA HIS A 872 9.53 -33.74 20.14
C HIS A 872 8.34 -33.58 21.09
N ASP A 873 7.30 -34.39 20.90
CA ASP A 873 6.04 -34.28 21.65
C ASP A 873 6.27 -34.29 23.19
N PRO A 874 5.98 -33.17 23.89
CA PRO A 874 6.13 -33.07 25.34
C PRO A 874 5.01 -33.76 26.11
N GLY A 875 3.97 -34.26 25.42
CA GLY A 875 2.74 -34.77 26.01
C GLY A 875 1.69 -33.67 26.23
N ALA A 876 0.51 -34.08 26.68
CA ALA A 876 -0.62 -33.15 26.82
C ALA A 876 -0.39 -32.07 27.89
N PRO A 877 -0.77 -30.81 27.62
CA PRO A 877 -0.77 -29.76 28.63
C PRO A 877 -1.82 -30.04 29.73
N PRO A 878 -1.76 -29.35 30.87
CA PRO A 878 -2.83 -29.39 31.87
C PRO A 878 -4.18 -29.05 31.24
N LYS A 879 -5.25 -29.73 31.64
CA LYS A 879 -6.62 -29.51 31.14
C LYS A 879 -7.56 -29.19 32.29
N ILE A 880 -8.57 -28.35 32.06
CA ILE A 880 -9.51 -27.88 33.09
C ILE A 880 -10.27 -29.04 33.77
N ASP A 881 -10.51 -30.13 33.05
CA ASP A 881 -11.28 -31.30 33.47
C ASP A 881 -10.41 -32.57 33.67
N GLY A 882 -9.09 -32.40 33.67
CA GLY A 882 -8.11 -33.49 33.78
C GLY A 882 -7.51 -33.67 35.19
N ALA A 883 -6.62 -34.65 35.33
CA ALA A 883 -5.88 -34.89 36.57
C ALA A 883 -4.97 -33.71 37.00
N LEU A 884 -4.70 -32.79 36.08
CA LEU A 884 -3.89 -31.58 36.29
C LEU A 884 -4.75 -30.30 36.23
N ALA A 885 -6.06 -30.39 36.50
CA ALA A 885 -6.97 -29.23 36.50
C ALA A 885 -6.51 -28.10 37.40
N ASP A 886 -5.95 -28.41 38.57
CA ASP A 886 -5.43 -27.40 39.48
C ASP A 886 -4.19 -26.68 38.92
N GLU A 887 -3.40 -27.36 38.08
CA GLU A 887 -2.26 -26.74 37.38
C GLU A 887 -2.72 -25.91 36.18
N TYR A 888 -3.76 -26.34 35.46
CA TYR A 888 -4.40 -25.50 34.43
C TYR A 888 -4.86 -24.17 35.04
N LYS A 889 -5.64 -24.25 36.14
CA LYS A 889 -6.23 -23.09 36.81
C LYS A 889 -5.16 -22.15 37.36
N TRP A 890 -4.14 -22.70 38.03
CA TRP A 890 -3.02 -21.91 38.54
C TRP A 890 -2.19 -21.27 37.43
N SER A 891 -1.78 -22.05 36.42
CA SER A 891 -0.88 -21.57 35.36
C SER A 891 -1.47 -20.39 34.60
N HIS A 892 -2.76 -20.44 34.25
CA HIS A 892 -3.43 -19.31 33.60
C HIS A 892 -3.66 -18.12 34.53
N SER A 893 -4.19 -18.34 35.74
CA SER A 893 -4.42 -17.24 36.70
C SER A 893 -3.12 -16.56 37.17
N PHE A 894 -1.99 -17.27 37.12
CA PHE A 894 -0.67 -16.72 37.43
C PHE A 894 -0.24 -15.61 36.46
N VAL A 895 -0.71 -15.65 35.21
CA VAL A 895 -0.44 -14.59 34.23
C VAL A 895 -1.02 -13.24 34.70
N ALA A 896 -2.23 -13.25 35.26
CA ALA A 896 -2.82 -12.05 35.87
C ALA A 896 -2.05 -11.59 37.12
N VAL A 897 -1.47 -12.50 37.89
CA VAL A 897 -0.61 -12.15 39.04
C VAL A 897 0.62 -11.38 38.57
N TRP A 898 1.31 -11.83 37.52
CA TRP A 898 2.48 -11.13 36.99
C TRP A 898 2.14 -9.82 36.28
N SER A 899 0.92 -9.66 35.78
CA SER A 899 0.41 -8.38 35.29
C SER A 899 0.42 -7.29 36.37
N SER A 900 0.36 -7.65 37.66
CA SER A 900 0.50 -6.68 38.77
C SER A 900 1.89 -6.03 38.87
N HIS A 901 2.91 -6.60 38.21
CA HIS A 901 4.28 -6.07 38.23
C HIS A 901 4.48 -4.89 37.27
N LEU A 902 3.53 -4.62 36.37
CA LEU A 902 3.65 -3.63 35.29
C LEU A 902 3.46 -2.16 35.76
N ASP A 903 3.39 -1.90 37.07
CA ASP A 903 3.17 -0.54 37.60
C ASP A 903 4.44 0.33 37.45
N PRO A 904 4.37 1.47 36.73
CA PRO A 904 5.51 2.35 36.54
C PRO A 904 5.73 3.37 37.66
N THR A 905 4.85 3.44 38.66
CA THR A 905 4.86 4.55 39.63
C THR A 905 5.89 4.38 40.75
N VAL A 906 6.97 5.15 40.66
CA VAL A 906 7.95 5.30 41.76
C VAL A 906 7.30 6.00 42.96
N GLY A 907 6.96 5.23 44.01
CA GLY A 907 6.46 5.79 45.28
C GLY A 907 5.29 5.06 45.94
N ARG A 908 4.63 4.11 45.25
CA ARG A 908 3.70 3.14 45.88
C ARG A 908 4.39 1.84 46.34
N GLY A 909 5.71 1.88 46.55
CA GLY A 909 6.48 0.69 46.89
C GLY A 909 7.02 -0.08 45.68
N ALA A 910 7.19 0.59 44.52
CA ALA A 910 7.87 0.04 43.34
C ALA A 910 9.15 -0.69 43.76
N GLU A 911 9.15 -2.00 43.59
CA GLU A 911 10.28 -2.85 43.92
C GLU A 911 11.40 -2.57 42.91
N LEU A 912 12.59 -2.25 43.42
CA LEU A 912 13.76 -2.10 42.58
C LEU A 912 14.40 -3.47 42.38
N ILE A 913 14.79 -3.77 41.15
CA ILE A 913 15.45 -5.00 40.74
C ILE A 913 16.82 -4.66 40.14
N ASP A 914 17.84 -5.47 40.46
CA ASP A 914 19.14 -5.44 39.77
C ASP A 914 19.03 -6.22 38.46
N ILE A 915 18.93 -5.52 37.32
CA ILE A 915 18.72 -6.14 36.01
C ILE A 915 20.03 -6.43 35.25
N SER A 916 21.18 -6.10 35.83
CA SER A 916 22.46 -6.38 35.19
C SER A 916 22.83 -7.86 35.29
N PRO A 917 23.85 -8.33 34.55
CA PRO A 917 24.31 -9.71 34.68
C PRO A 917 24.81 -10.08 36.07
N ASN A 918 25.05 -9.11 36.98
CA ASN A 918 25.35 -9.40 38.38
C ASN A 918 24.11 -9.89 39.16
N GLY A 919 22.93 -9.37 38.84
CA GLY A 919 21.66 -9.70 39.48
C GLY A 919 20.95 -10.89 38.84
N ILE A 920 20.94 -10.95 37.50
CA ILE A 920 20.19 -11.93 36.70
C ILE A 920 21.16 -12.76 35.85
N GLY A 921 20.87 -14.05 35.68
CA GLY A 921 21.68 -14.93 34.84
C GLY A 921 21.00 -16.29 34.59
N ASN A 922 21.57 -17.07 33.70
CA ASN A 922 20.96 -18.27 33.15
C ASN A 922 20.74 -19.37 34.21
N ILE A 923 19.73 -20.19 33.94
CA ILE A 923 19.40 -21.35 34.75
C ILE A 923 19.94 -22.62 34.08
N SER A 924 20.62 -23.45 34.87
CA SER A 924 21.08 -24.76 34.40
C SER A 924 19.88 -25.66 34.06
N VAL A 925 19.93 -26.36 32.92
CA VAL A 925 18.88 -27.28 32.45
C VAL A 925 18.51 -28.37 33.48
N ASP A 926 19.44 -28.76 34.35
CA ASP A 926 19.18 -29.74 35.43
C ASP A 926 18.22 -29.20 36.49
N GLN A 927 18.03 -27.89 36.57
CA GLN A 927 17.11 -27.20 37.47
C GLN A 927 15.73 -26.95 36.85
N TYR A 928 15.55 -27.24 35.56
CA TYR A 928 14.24 -27.11 34.91
C TYR A 928 13.25 -28.12 35.49
N PRO A 929 12.01 -27.70 35.76
CA PRO A 929 10.99 -28.62 36.21
C PRO A 929 10.70 -29.65 35.13
N ARG A 930 10.42 -30.90 35.56
CA ARG A 930 10.14 -32.04 34.66
C ARG A 930 8.67 -32.42 34.63
N ASP A 931 7.85 -31.76 35.44
CA ASP A 931 6.40 -31.92 35.54
C ASP A 931 5.74 -30.58 35.88
N PHE A 932 4.47 -30.43 35.50
CA PHE A 932 3.71 -29.19 35.69
C PHE A 932 3.57 -28.77 37.17
N PRO A 933 3.29 -29.66 38.14
CA PRO A 933 3.24 -29.26 39.55
C PRO A 933 4.53 -28.60 40.07
N SER A 934 5.68 -29.03 39.57
CA SER A 934 6.97 -28.43 39.94
C SER A 934 7.16 -26.99 39.42
N HIS A 935 6.35 -26.53 38.45
CA HIS A 935 6.40 -25.15 37.94
C HIS A 935 6.13 -24.13 39.06
N ARG A 936 5.28 -24.45 40.05
CA ARG A 936 4.97 -23.56 41.18
C ARG A 936 6.16 -23.17 42.05
N SER A 937 7.20 -24.01 42.07
CA SER A 937 8.43 -23.74 42.80
C SER A 937 9.46 -23.02 41.94
N PHE A 938 9.29 -23.04 40.62
CA PHE A 938 10.19 -22.43 39.65
C PHE A 938 9.78 -20.98 39.37
N PHE A 939 8.51 -20.74 39.04
CA PHE A 939 7.97 -19.41 38.77
C PHE A 939 7.52 -18.76 40.08
N GLN A 940 8.21 -17.70 40.50
CA GLN A 940 7.97 -17.04 41.78
C GLN A 940 7.03 -15.84 41.64
N ASP A 941 6.27 -15.57 42.71
CA ASP A 941 5.31 -14.46 42.76
C ASP A 941 5.95 -13.07 42.66
N ASN A 942 7.24 -12.95 42.99
CA ASN A 942 7.99 -11.69 42.95
C ASN A 942 8.54 -11.34 41.56
N GLY A 943 8.17 -12.10 40.51
CA GLY A 943 8.62 -11.84 39.15
C GLY A 943 10.09 -12.19 38.90
N LEU A 944 10.67 -13.08 39.71
CA LEU A 944 12.03 -13.59 39.51
C LEU A 944 12.02 -15.08 39.19
N ASP A 945 12.95 -15.50 38.35
CA ASP A 945 13.32 -16.91 38.18
C ASP A 945 14.42 -17.30 39.19
N PRO A 946 14.74 -18.59 39.38
CA PRO A 946 15.77 -19.03 40.33
C PRO A 946 17.22 -18.81 39.84
N GLY A 947 17.42 -18.14 38.70
CA GLY A 947 18.69 -17.83 38.09
C GLY A 947 19.61 -17.04 39.02
N ARG A 948 20.91 -17.19 38.82
CA ARG A 948 21.93 -16.49 39.60
C ARG A 948 22.85 -15.75 38.65
N GLY A 949 22.95 -14.44 38.82
CA GLY A 949 23.89 -13.63 38.07
C GLY A 949 25.37 -14.00 38.26
N TYR A 950 26.18 -13.43 37.39
CA TYR A 950 27.62 -13.56 37.27
C TYR A 950 28.32 -12.43 38.00
N ARG A 951 29.31 -12.74 38.84
CA ARG A 951 30.02 -11.69 39.58
C ARG A 951 31.07 -10.93 38.76
N VAL A 952 31.60 -11.56 37.71
CA VAL A 952 32.76 -11.09 36.95
C VAL A 952 32.55 -11.41 35.48
N ASN A 953 32.81 -10.44 34.61
CA ASN A 953 32.82 -10.64 33.17
C ASN A 953 34.08 -11.45 32.80
N PRO A 954 33.92 -12.62 32.13
CA PRO A 954 35.04 -13.51 31.85
C PRO A 954 36.03 -12.95 30.82
N ALA A 955 35.59 -12.05 29.93
CA ALA A 955 36.43 -11.44 28.91
C ALA A 955 37.28 -10.28 29.45
N THR A 956 36.73 -9.47 30.36
CA THR A 956 37.43 -8.29 30.91
C THR A 956 38.10 -8.55 32.26
N GLY A 957 37.58 -9.50 33.05
CA GLY A 957 38.02 -9.77 34.43
C GLY A 957 37.47 -8.78 35.46
N GLU A 958 36.66 -7.82 35.04
CA GLU A 958 36.03 -6.81 35.91
C GLU A 958 34.64 -7.28 36.39
N PRO A 959 34.16 -6.82 37.57
CA PRO A 959 32.82 -7.14 38.04
C PRO A 959 31.74 -6.53 37.12
N TYR A 960 30.61 -7.22 36.96
CA TYR A 960 29.42 -6.61 36.36
C TYR A 960 28.85 -5.58 37.35
N GLU A 961 28.65 -4.35 36.89
CA GLU A 961 28.09 -3.29 37.72
C GLU A 961 26.58 -3.51 37.91
N PRO A 962 26.04 -3.43 39.15
CA PRO A 962 24.60 -3.52 39.39
C PRO A 962 23.81 -2.39 38.74
N GLN A 963 22.65 -2.71 38.17
CA GLN A 963 21.73 -1.75 37.56
C GLN A 963 20.35 -1.84 38.22
N MET A 964 20.09 -0.98 39.20
CA MET A 964 18.83 -0.97 39.94
C MET A 964 17.75 -0.15 39.21
N VAL A 965 16.69 -0.80 38.75
CA VAL A 965 15.58 -0.14 38.04
C VAL A 965 14.22 -0.55 38.64
N PRO A 966 13.14 0.24 38.43
CA PRO A 966 11.79 -0.19 38.80
C PRO A 966 11.38 -1.48 38.07
N LEU A 967 10.82 -2.44 38.81
CA LEU A 967 10.34 -3.71 38.22
C LEU A 967 9.33 -3.49 37.09
N GLY A 968 8.43 -2.51 37.22
CA GLY A 968 7.46 -2.18 36.18
C GLY A 968 8.06 -1.60 34.90
N ASP A 969 9.20 -0.90 34.98
CA ASP A 969 9.91 -0.47 33.78
C ASP A 969 10.61 -1.64 33.11
N TYR A 970 11.33 -2.47 33.89
CA TYR A 970 12.00 -3.66 33.35
C TYR A 970 11.02 -4.62 32.65
N THR A 971 9.89 -4.92 33.30
CA THR A 971 8.94 -5.92 32.79
C THR A 971 8.18 -5.45 31.55
N ARG A 972 7.83 -4.16 31.45
CA ARG A 972 7.22 -3.57 30.24
C ARG A 972 8.22 -3.48 29.09
N VAL A 973 9.44 -2.99 29.34
CA VAL A 973 10.51 -2.93 28.33
C VAL A 973 10.83 -4.33 27.82
N LEU A 974 10.96 -5.32 28.71
CA LEU A 974 11.26 -6.70 28.31
C LEU A 974 10.10 -7.33 27.52
N ALA A 975 8.85 -7.03 27.88
CA ALA A 975 7.67 -7.51 27.16
C ALA A 975 7.61 -6.94 25.74
N GLU A 976 7.93 -5.66 25.53
CA GLU A 976 7.89 -5.01 24.21
C GLU A 976 9.12 -5.35 23.35
N PHE A 977 10.33 -5.37 23.93
CA PHE A 977 11.55 -5.72 23.20
C PHE A 977 11.45 -7.09 22.52
N TRP A 978 11.01 -8.11 23.26
CA TRP A 978 10.81 -9.47 22.73
C TRP A 978 9.42 -9.72 22.12
N ALA A 979 8.56 -8.69 22.04
CA ALA A 979 7.33 -8.75 21.23
C ALA A 979 7.56 -8.30 19.78
N ASP A 980 8.78 -7.88 19.49
CA ASP A 980 9.34 -7.60 18.18
C ASP A 980 8.69 -6.44 17.40
N GLY A 981 7.81 -5.59 18.00
CA GLY A 981 7.40 -4.25 17.50
C GLY A 981 6.83 -4.13 16.06
N PRO A 982 6.30 -2.97 15.63
CA PRO A 982 5.82 -2.73 14.24
C PRO A 982 6.90 -2.91 13.16
N ASP A 983 8.19 -2.85 13.51
CA ASP A 983 9.31 -3.09 12.59
C ASP A 983 9.86 -4.52 12.70
N SER A 984 9.00 -5.48 13.01
CA SER A 984 9.36 -6.85 13.39
C SER A 984 10.04 -7.66 12.30
N GLU A 985 11.22 -8.24 12.59
CA GLU A 985 11.74 -9.37 11.82
C GLU A 985 11.13 -10.72 12.27
N THR A 986 10.13 -10.70 13.14
CA THR A 986 9.58 -11.82 13.91
C THR A 986 10.65 -12.54 14.77
N PRO A 987 10.27 -13.43 15.71
CA PRO A 987 11.26 -14.08 16.57
C PRO A 987 12.42 -14.78 15.84
N PRO A 988 12.23 -15.51 14.73
CA PRO A 988 13.36 -16.10 14.03
C PRO A 988 14.30 -15.06 13.40
N GLY A 989 13.79 -13.94 12.87
CA GLY A 989 14.62 -12.89 12.29
C GLY A 989 15.37 -12.07 13.34
N HIS A 990 14.78 -11.85 14.51
CA HIS A 990 15.48 -11.18 15.62
C HIS A 990 16.77 -11.91 16.03
N TRP A 991 16.78 -13.24 16.00
CA TRP A 991 18.01 -14.02 16.26
C TRP A 991 19.04 -13.94 15.13
N PHE A 992 18.63 -13.61 13.90
CA PHE A 992 19.57 -13.26 12.82
C PHE A 992 20.18 -11.87 13.03
N VAL A 993 19.42 -10.89 13.53
CA VAL A 993 19.97 -9.59 13.95
C VAL A 993 21.03 -9.80 15.04
N ILE A 994 20.73 -10.59 16.07
CA ILE A 994 21.69 -10.94 17.12
C ILE A 994 22.92 -11.67 16.54
N LEU A 995 22.73 -12.60 15.59
CA LEU A 995 23.85 -13.27 14.93
C LEU A 995 24.73 -12.28 14.16
N ASN A 996 24.13 -11.29 13.50
CA ASN A 996 24.84 -10.23 12.80
C ASN A 996 25.67 -9.38 13.78
N GLU A 997 25.08 -8.95 14.89
CA GLU A 997 25.81 -8.25 15.96
C GLU A 997 27.00 -9.07 16.48
N VAL A 998 26.81 -10.37 16.67
CA VAL A 998 27.87 -11.29 17.09
C VAL A 998 28.95 -11.39 16.01
N ASN A 999 28.59 -11.54 14.74
CA ASN A 999 29.56 -11.66 13.65
C ASN A 999 30.36 -10.36 13.45
N ASP A 1000 29.71 -9.21 13.58
CA ASP A 1000 30.29 -7.88 13.36
C ASP A 1000 31.11 -7.39 14.58
N HIS A 1001 30.98 -8.04 15.75
CA HIS A 1001 31.67 -7.61 16.95
C HIS A 1001 33.21 -7.81 16.85
N PRO A 1002 34.03 -6.79 17.17
CA PRO A 1002 35.49 -6.83 16.99
C PRO A 1002 36.25 -7.92 17.78
N GLN A 1003 35.62 -8.49 18.81
CA GLN A 1003 36.19 -9.56 19.65
C GLN A 1003 35.74 -10.96 19.24
N SER A 1004 34.92 -11.09 18.21
CA SER A 1004 34.47 -12.38 17.70
C SER A 1004 35.59 -13.11 16.96
N THR A 1005 35.60 -14.44 17.10
CA THR A 1005 36.51 -15.32 16.34
C THR A 1005 35.70 -16.19 15.41
N ARG A 1006 36.12 -16.30 14.15
CA ARG A 1006 35.42 -17.08 13.11
C ARG A 1006 35.85 -18.54 13.12
N LYS A 1007 35.71 -19.16 14.30
CA LYS A 1007 36.17 -20.53 14.59
C LYS A 1007 34.98 -21.37 15.02
N ILE A 1008 34.61 -22.34 14.18
CA ILE A 1008 33.54 -23.28 14.50
C ILE A 1008 33.92 -24.03 15.78
N ARG A 1009 33.01 -24.05 16.77
CA ARG A 1009 33.25 -24.61 18.11
C ARG A 1009 34.42 -23.95 18.87
N GLY A 1010 34.85 -22.75 18.48
CA GLY A 1010 35.94 -22.01 19.09
C GLY A 1010 37.33 -22.62 18.85
N VAL A 1011 37.46 -23.57 17.92
CA VAL A 1011 38.71 -24.30 17.64
C VAL A 1011 39.15 -24.14 16.19
N GLY A 1012 40.46 -24.30 15.94
CA GLY A 1012 41.03 -24.22 14.60
C GLY A 1012 41.51 -22.83 14.20
N GLU A 1013 41.72 -22.67 12.88
CA GLU A 1013 42.08 -21.39 12.24
C GLU A 1013 40.82 -20.56 11.99
N ASP A 1014 40.97 -19.23 11.96
CA ASP A 1014 39.85 -18.35 11.60
C ASP A 1014 39.44 -18.57 10.14
N ARG A 1015 38.14 -18.72 9.91
CA ARG A 1015 37.56 -18.83 8.57
C ARG A 1015 37.47 -17.46 7.88
N PRO A 1016 37.56 -17.43 6.54
CA PRO A 1016 37.20 -16.26 5.73
C PRO A 1016 35.80 -15.76 6.06
N GLU A 1017 35.56 -14.48 5.80
CA GLU A 1017 34.32 -13.80 6.21
C GLU A 1017 33.08 -14.35 5.49
N LEU A 1018 33.11 -14.42 4.16
CA LEU A 1018 32.02 -14.97 3.36
C LEU A 1018 31.69 -16.41 3.77
N GLU A 1019 32.72 -17.23 3.98
CA GLU A 1019 32.58 -18.61 4.43
C GLU A 1019 31.92 -18.70 5.80
N TRP A 1020 32.32 -17.86 6.75
CA TRP A 1020 31.73 -17.81 8.08
C TRP A 1020 30.26 -17.42 8.04
N ASP A 1021 29.92 -16.33 7.34
CA ASP A 1021 28.56 -15.81 7.28
C ASP A 1021 27.62 -16.84 6.66
N VAL A 1022 27.99 -17.40 5.50
CA VAL A 1022 27.20 -18.42 4.81
C VAL A 1022 26.96 -19.66 5.68
N ILE A 1023 27.98 -20.15 6.40
CA ILE A 1023 27.84 -21.29 7.31
C ILE A 1023 26.95 -20.91 8.51
N SER A 1024 27.17 -19.74 9.12
CA SER A 1024 26.43 -19.31 10.31
C SER A 1024 24.94 -19.13 10.02
N TYR A 1025 24.59 -18.55 8.88
CA TYR A 1025 23.22 -18.39 8.44
C TYR A 1025 22.57 -19.72 8.06
N PHE A 1026 23.28 -20.63 7.39
CA PHE A 1026 22.75 -21.95 7.07
C PHE A 1026 22.37 -22.74 8.33
N VAL A 1027 23.26 -22.72 9.33
CA VAL A 1027 23.04 -23.42 10.60
C VAL A 1027 21.88 -22.79 11.37
N LEU A 1028 21.85 -21.46 11.53
CA LEU A 1028 20.80 -20.78 12.27
C LEU A 1028 19.45 -20.88 11.53
N GLY A 1029 19.43 -20.69 10.21
CA GLY A 1029 18.24 -20.78 9.37
C GLY A 1029 17.59 -22.16 9.48
N GLY A 1030 18.34 -23.24 9.27
CA GLY A 1030 17.82 -24.60 9.42
C GLY A 1030 17.31 -24.89 10.82
N THR A 1031 17.94 -24.32 11.84
CA THR A 1031 17.50 -24.42 13.24
C THR A 1031 16.18 -23.68 13.50
N MET A 1032 16.02 -22.47 12.96
CA MET A 1032 14.77 -21.71 13.08
C MET A 1032 13.64 -22.45 12.35
N HIS A 1033 13.90 -22.99 11.17
CA HIS A 1033 12.93 -23.79 10.42
C HIS A 1033 12.42 -25.00 11.22
N ASP A 1034 13.32 -25.81 11.80
CA ASP A 1034 12.94 -26.97 12.62
C ASP A 1034 12.24 -26.57 13.93
N ALA A 1035 12.65 -25.45 14.54
CA ALA A 1035 11.97 -24.91 15.72
C ALA A 1035 10.52 -24.53 15.40
N ALA A 1036 10.27 -23.97 14.21
CA ALA A 1036 8.93 -23.67 13.72
C ALA A 1036 8.09 -24.94 13.55
N ILE A 1037 8.63 -25.96 12.87
CA ILE A 1037 7.97 -27.25 12.63
C ILE A 1037 7.59 -27.92 13.95
N ALA A 1038 8.52 -28.01 14.90
CA ALA A 1038 8.27 -28.63 16.20
C ALA A 1038 7.19 -27.85 16.99
N ALA A 1039 7.35 -26.52 17.12
CA ALA A 1039 6.42 -25.71 17.91
C ALA A 1039 5.01 -25.67 17.30
N TRP A 1040 4.86 -25.46 15.98
CA TRP A 1040 3.55 -25.37 15.34
C TRP A 1040 2.86 -26.71 15.16
N GLY A 1041 3.60 -27.81 14.96
CA GLY A 1041 3.01 -29.16 15.01
C GLY A 1041 2.35 -29.45 16.36
N ILE A 1042 3.02 -29.08 17.47
CA ILE A 1042 2.47 -29.18 18.83
C ILE A 1042 1.26 -28.25 18.99
N LYS A 1043 1.37 -26.98 18.57
CA LYS A 1043 0.29 -25.99 18.68
C LYS A 1043 -0.98 -26.42 17.95
N GLY A 1044 -0.88 -26.91 16.72
CA GLY A 1044 -2.06 -27.33 15.97
C GLY A 1044 -2.71 -28.61 16.51
N TRP A 1045 -1.90 -29.56 17.00
CA TRP A 1045 -2.43 -30.78 17.59
C TRP A 1045 -3.17 -30.52 18.90
N TYR A 1046 -2.46 -29.94 19.87
CA TYR A 1046 -3.02 -29.68 21.21
C TYR A 1046 -4.02 -28.54 21.22
N ASP A 1047 -3.88 -27.60 20.28
CA ASP A 1047 -4.79 -26.49 20.06
C ASP A 1047 -5.15 -25.77 21.35
N TYR A 1048 -4.13 -25.50 22.18
CA TYR A 1048 -4.32 -25.09 23.57
C TYR A 1048 -4.70 -23.62 23.71
N ILE A 1049 -5.59 -23.35 24.67
CA ILE A 1049 -6.18 -22.04 24.97
C ILE A 1049 -5.13 -20.98 25.38
N ARG A 1050 -5.46 -19.70 25.16
CA ARG A 1050 -4.65 -18.54 25.59
C ARG A 1050 -5.12 -17.96 26.94
N PRO A 1051 -4.28 -17.20 27.66
CA PRO A 1051 -4.64 -16.61 28.96
C PRO A 1051 -5.88 -15.72 28.93
N ILE A 1052 -6.05 -14.84 27.95
CA ILE A 1052 -7.22 -13.93 27.90
C ILE A 1052 -8.54 -14.71 27.87
N SER A 1053 -8.64 -15.73 27.02
CA SER A 1053 -9.83 -16.58 26.88
C SER A 1053 -10.10 -17.39 28.15
N SER A 1054 -9.06 -18.03 28.71
CA SER A 1054 -9.20 -18.90 29.89
C SER A 1054 -9.46 -18.12 31.18
N ILE A 1055 -8.77 -16.99 31.42
CA ILE A 1055 -8.96 -16.15 32.61
C ILE A 1055 -10.38 -15.60 32.64
N ARG A 1056 -10.85 -15.01 31.53
CA ARG A 1056 -12.21 -14.45 31.45
C ARG A 1056 -13.28 -15.54 31.61
N ALA A 1057 -13.11 -16.68 30.95
CA ALA A 1057 -14.05 -17.80 31.07
C ALA A 1057 -14.08 -18.42 32.47
N MET A 1058 -12.93 -18.60 33.12
CA MET A 1058 -12.89 -19.06 34.52
C MET A 1058 -13.51 -18.03 35.47
N ALA A 1059 -13.34 -16.73 35.21
CA ALA A 1059 -13.92 -15.67 36.01
C ALA A 1059 -15.46 -15.63 35.90
N ASP A 1060 -16.02 -15.84 34.71
CA ASP A 1060 -17.47 -15.93 34.48
C ASP A 1060 -18.12 -17.08 35.28
N LEU A 1061 -17.38 -18.18 35.48
CA LEU A 1061 -17.83 -19.30 36.30
C LEU A 1061 -17.80 -18.99 37.80
N GLY A 1062 -16.98 -18.04 38.23
CA GLY A 1062 -16.75 -17.70 39.64
C GLY A 1062 -15.43 -18.26 40.18
N GLN A 1063 -15.34 -18.51 41.49
CA GLN A 1063 -14.09 -18.92 42.15
C GLN A 1063 -14.04 -20.42 42.48
N SER A 1064 -12.84 -21.02 42.51
CA SER A 1064 -12.66 -22.45 42.78
C SER A 1064 -11.91 -22.80 44.08
N SER A 1065 -11.62 -21.83 44.94
CA SER A 1065 -10.74 -22.01 46.11
C SER A 1065 -11.47 -22.46 47.37
N ASP A 1066 -12.72 -22.06 47.58
CA ASP A 1066 -13.47 -22.33 48.82
C ASP A 1066 -14.97 -22.51 48.51
N ASP A 1067 -15.52 -23.71 48.71
CA ASP A 1067 -16.92 -24.02 48.43
C ASP A 1067 -17.93 -23.38 49.39
N GLU A 1068 -17.45 -22.75 50.47
CA GLU A 1068 -18.26 -21.99 51.42
C GLU A 1068 -18.33 -20.48 51.09
N LEU A 1069 -17.51 -19.99 50.15
CA LEU A 1069 -17.57 -18.60 49.68
C LEU A 1069 -18.56 -18.41 48.52
N PRO A 1070 -19.10 -17.19 48.32
CA PRO A 1070 -19.96 -16.88 47.17
C PRO A 1070 -19.32 -17.23 45.82
N SER A 1071 -20.17 -17.44 44.82
CA SER A 1071 -19.77 -17.70 43.42
C SER A 1071 -18.81 -18.89 43.26
N TYR A 1072 -18.93 -19.94 44.08
CA TYR A 1072 -18.10 -21.13 43.93
C TYR A 1072 -18.44 -21.94 42.67
N HIS A 1073 -17.42 -22.33 41.91
CA HIS A 1073 -17.49 -23.28 40.81
C HIS A 1073 -16.19 -24.09 40.71
N GLU A 1074 -16.27 -25.40 40.47
CA GLU A 1074 -15.08 -26.29 40.46
C GLU A 1074 -14.04 -25.90 39.37
N ASN A 1075 -14.53 -25.42 38.23
CA ASN A 1075 -13.75 -24.90 37.11
C ASN A 1075 -13.59 -23.37 37.13
N GLY A 1076 -13.96 -22.71 38.24
CA GLY A 1076 -13.75 -21.28 38.43
C GLY A 1076 -12.28 -20.91 38.61
N ILE A 1077 -12.00 -19.61 38.70
CA ILE A 1077 -10.65 -19.10 38.92
C ILE A 1077 -10.22 -19.23 40.39
N PRO A 1078 -8.98 -19.66 40.69
CA PRO A 1078 -8.53 -19.79 42.08
C PRO A 1078 -8.27 -18.42 42.70
N LEU A 1079 -8.86 -18.17 43.88
CA LEU A 1079 -8.56 -16.99 44.70
C LEU A 1079 -7.11 -17.04 45.20
N LYS A 1080 -6.47 -15.87 45.19
CA LYS A 1080 -5.14 -15.63 45.73
C LYS A 1080 -5.15 -14.29 46.47
N PRO A 1081 -5.15 -14.28 47.81
CA PRO A 1081 -5.23 -13.05 48.60
C PRO A 1081 -4.18 -12.02 48.15
N GLY A 1082 -4.61 -10.77 47.96
CA GLY A 1082 -3.79 -9.67 47.46
C GLY A 1082 -3.64 -9.58 45.93
N TYR A 1083 -4.17 -10.55 45.18
CA TYR A 1083 -4.06 -10.57 43.71
C TYR A 1083 -5.38 -10.93 43.00
N ILE A 1084 -6.09 -11.94 43.48
CA ILE A 1084 -7.33 -12.47 42.89
C ILE A 1084 -8.34 -12.67 44.02
N GLU A 1085 -9.39 -11.87 44.03
CA GLU A 1085 -10.34 -11.78 45.15
C GLU A 1085 -11.77 -11.66 44.65
N LEU A 1086 -12.73 -11.85 45.57
CA LEU A 1086 -14.12 -11.48 45.33
C LEU A 1086 -14.30 -9.98 45.52
N VAL A 1087 -15.21 -9.38 44.74
CA VAL A 1087 -15.68 -8.02 44.98
C VAL A 1087 -16.59 -8.03 46.21
N ASP A 1088 -16.18 -7.32 47.26
CA ASP A 1088 -16.98 -7.13 48.48
C ASP A 1088 -17.99 -5.97 48.32
N ALA A 1089 -19.01 -5.92 49.18
CA ALA A 1089 -20.04 -4.87 49.12
C ALA A 1089 -19.55 -3.46 49.47
N ASP A 1090 -18.38 -3.33 50.10
CA ASP A 1090 -17.71 -2.05 50.36
C ASP A 1090 -16.54 -1.78 49.40
N ASP A 1091 -16.35 -2.63 48.38
CA ASP A 1091 -15.34 -2.46 47.35
C ASP A 1091 -15.74 -1.36 46.34
N PRO A 1092 -14.83 -0.47 45.90
CA PRO A 1092 -15.11 0.49 44.83
C PRO A 1092 -15.63 -0.14 43.53
N LEU A 1093 -15.29 -1.40 43.25
CA LEU A 1093 -15.75 -2.15 42.09
C LEU A 1093 -17.16 -2.74 42.25
N ALA A 1094 -17.78 -2.69 43.44
CA ALA A 1094 -19.12 -3.24 43.71
C ALA A 1094 -20.19 -2.69 42.75
N GLY A 1095 -20.01 -1.47 42.25
CA GLY A 1095 -20.98 -0.74 41.44
C GLY A 1095 -21.98 0.04 42.29
N GLU A 1096 -22.81 0.89 41.67
CA GLU A 1096 -23.74 1.74 42.42
C GLU A 1096 -24.90 0.96 43.05
N ASN A 1097 -25.17 -0.26 42.56
CA ASN A 1097 -26.26 -1.14 43.00
C ASN A 1097 -25.76 -2.51 43.48
N ASP A 1098 -24.49 -2.61 43.89
CA ASP A 1098 -23.83 -3.87 44.27
C ASP A 1098 -23.84 -4.93 43.14
N GLU A 1099 -23.97 -4.51 41.87
CA GLU A 1099 -24.12 -5.39 40.71
C GLU A 1099 -22.91 -6.30 40.45
N ASN A 1100 -21.73 -5.93 40.95
CA ASN A 1100 -20.51 -6.71 40.81
C ASN A 1100 -20.11 -7.48 42.07
N VAL A 1101 -20.86 -7.34 43.18
CA VAL A 1101 -20.53 -8.05 44.43
C VAL A 1101 -20.56 -9.57 44.21
N GLY A 1102 -19.48 -10.24 44.60
CA GLY A 1102 -19.27 -11.66 44.37
C GLY A 1102 -18.73 -12.02 42.98
N LYS A 1103 -18.49 -11.05 42.09
CA LYS A 1103 -17.64 -11.26 40.89
C LYS A 1103 -16.17 -11.34 41.29
N ILE A 1104 -15.33 -11.78 40.35
CA ILE A 1104 -13.88 -11.85 40.51
C ILE A 1104 -13.25 -10.50 40.14
N LYS A 1105 -12.33 -10.01 40.98
CA LYS A 1105 -11.43 -8.90 40.68
C LYS A 1105 -9.97 -9.35 40.66
N LEU A 1106 -9.16 -8.71 39.83
CA LEU A 1106 -7.72 -8.94 39.65
C LEU A 1106 -6.96 -7.65 39.94
N LEU A 1107 -5.84 -7.74 40.65
CA LEU A 1107 -4.84 -6.66 40.69
C LEU A 1107 -3.93 -6.84 39.48
N ALA A 1108 -4.10 -6.02 38.45
CA ALA A 1108 -3.44 -6.20 37.15
C ALA A 1108 -3.29 -4.86 36.40
N TRP A 1109 -2.57 -4.87 35.28
CA TRP A 1109 -2.57 -3.75 34.33
C TRP A 1109 -4.00 -3.43 33.90
N ARG A 1110 -4.37 -2.14 33.92
CA ARG A 1110 -5.77 -1.71 33.77
C ARG A 1110 -6.32 -1.85 32.35
N GLY A 1111 -5.47 -2.02 31.34
CA GLY A 1111 -5.89 -2.24 29.97
C GLY A 1111 -5.92 -0.98 29.10
N PRO A 1112 -6.20 -1.16 27.79
CA PRO A 1112 -6.17 -0.10 26.79
C PRO A 1112 -7.23 0.99 27.01
N ASP A 1113 -8.33 0.72 27.71
CA ASP A 1113 -9.37 1.72 28.02
C ASP A 1113 -8.86 2.91 28.85
N TYR A 1114 -7.66 2.82 29.41
CA TYR A 1114 -6.99 3.88 30.16
C TYR A 1114 -5.90 4.61 29.37
N ILE A 1115 -5.75 4.31 28.07
CA ILE A 1115 -4.80 4.92 27.15
C ILE A 1115 -5.59 5.60 26.02
N GLU A 1116 -5.68 6.93 26.04
CA GLU A 1116 -6.21 7.69 24.89
C GLU A 1116 -5.08 8.04 23.91
N ASP A 1117 -3.90 8.38 24.44
CA ASP A 1117 -2.68 8.67 23.67
C ASP A 1117 -1.49 7.92 24.27
N PRO A 1118 -0.95 6.89 23.59
CA PRO A 1118 0.15 6.08 24.11
C PRO A 1118 1.46 6.85 24.32
N SER A 1119 1.62 8.03 23.72
CA SER A 1119 2.82 8.87 23.93
C SER A 1119 2.78 9.65 25.25
N THR A 1120 1.59 9.82 25.85
CA THR A 1120 1.41 10.64 27.05
C THR A 1120 0.76 9.92 28.22
N ASP A 1121 -0.07 8.92 27.96
CA ASP A 1121 -0.85 8.20 28.97
C ASP A 1121 -0.14 6.97 29.53
N VAL A 1122 -0.58 6.60 30.74
CA VAL A 1122 -0.11 5.40 31.45
C VAL A 1122 -1.32 4.73 32.09
N ALA A 1123 -1.57 3.48 31.73
CA ALA A 1123 -2.67 2.71 32.28
C ALA A 1123 -2.29 2.22 33.68
N GLY A 1124 -1.07 1.78 33.95
CA GLY A 1124 -0.66 1.35 35.31
C GLY A 1124 -1.50 0.19 35.88
N VAL A 1125 -1.34 -0.09 37.18
CA VAL A 1125 -1.93 -1.27 37.84
C VAL A 1125 -2.93 -0.86 38.93
N ASP A 1126 -4.11 -1.49 38.93
CA ASP A 1126 -5.10 -1.37 40.01
C ASP A 1126 -6.03 -2.60 40.01
N TRP A 1127 -6.97 -2.65 40.96
CA TRP A 1127 -8.04 -3.64 40.95
C TRP A 1127 -8.99 -3.39 39.77
N ILE A 1128 -9.17 -4.41 38.94
CA ILE A 1128 -10.14 -4.44 37.83
C ILE A 1128 -11.02 -5.68 37.92
N LEU A 1129 -12.20 -5.64 37.29
CA LEU A 1129 -13.03 -6.83 37.13
C LEU A 1129 -12.33 -7.82 36.18
N ALA A 1130 -12.27 -9.10 36.56
CA ALA A 1130 -11.57 -10.13 35.79
C ALA A 1130 -12.17 -10.35 34.40
N GLU A 1131 -13.48 -10.14 34.25
CA GLU A 1131 -14.21 -10.18 32.98
C GLU A 1131 -13.70 -9.13 31.95
N ASN A 1132 -13.01 -8.08 32.42
CA ASN A 1132 -12.44 -7.02 31.61
C ASN A 1132 -10.91 -7.10 31.50
N TRP A 1133 -10.28 -8.20 31.90
CA TRP A 1133 -8.82 -8.30 31.89
C TRP A 1133 -8.24 -8.34 30.46
N TRP A 1134 -7.13 -7.62 30.25
CA TRP A 1134 -6.37 -7.62 29.00
C TRP A 1134 -4.91 -8.02 29.26
N PRO A 1135 -4.27 -8.76 28.33
CA PRO A 1135 -2.82 -8.89 28.32
C PRO A 1135 -2.16 -7.54 28.02
N TYR A 1136 -0.90 -7.34 28.45
CA TYR A 1136 -0.14 -6.12 28.16
C TYR A 1136 0.31 -6.14 26.70
N GLN A 1137 -0.57 -5.65 25.82
CA GLN A 1137 -0.44 -5.64 24.36
C GLN A 1137 -1.23 -4.46 23.78
N ARG A 1138 -1.01 -4.14 22.49
CA ARG A 1138 -1.83 -3.16 21.76
C ARG A 1138 -3.28 -3.65 21.62
N PRO A 1139 -4.29 -2.76 21.65
CA PRO A 1139 -5.68 -3.16 21.44
C PRO A 1139 -5.95 -3.74 20.04
N THR A 1140 -5.10 -3.41 19.07
CA THR A 1140 -5.15 -3.93 17.68
C THR A 1140 -4.40 -5.25 17.50
N PHE A 1141 -3.64 -5.71 18.50
CA PHE A 1141 -2.91 -6.98 18.50
C PHE A 1141 -2.86 -7.58 19.91
N VAL A 1142 -3.95 -8.20 20.35
CA VAL A 1142 -4.11 -8.61 21.76
C VAL A 1142 -3.40 -9.93 22.10
N THR A 1143 -3.38 -10.86 21.15
CA THR A 1143 -2.61 -12.11 21.22
C THR A 1143 -2.36 -12.59 19.79
N PRO A 1144 -1.25 -13.28 19.52
CA PRO A 1144 -1.02 -13.85 18.20
C PRO A 1144 -2.12 -14.85 17.79
N PRO A 1145 -2.49 -14.92 16.50
CA PRO A 1145 -3.61 -15.71 16.00
C PRO A 1145 -3.28 -17.20 15.88
N PHE A 1146 -2.88 -17.82 16.99
CA PHE A 1146 -2.57 -19.25 17.09
C PHE A 1146 -2.53 -19.71 18.55
N ALA A 1147 -2.68 -21.03 18.76
CA ALA A 1147 -2.66 -21.68 20.06
C ALA A 1147 -1.39 -21.42 20.90
N GLY A 1148 -1.54 -21.51 22.22
CA GLY A 1148 -0.47 -21.23 23.20
C GLY A 1148 0.62 -22.31 23.26
N TYR A 1149 0.23 -23.57 23.48
CA TYR A 1149 1.15 -24.64 23.85
C TYR A 1149 1.86 -25.27 22.65
N VAL A 1150 3.19 -25.27 22.53
CA VAL A 1150 4.20 -24.63 23.41
C VAL A 1150 4.57 -23.22 22.91
N SER A 1151 5.22 -22.41 23.74
CA SER A 1151 5.68 -21.06 23.36
C SER A 1151 6.68 -21.12 22.20
N GLY A 1152 6.34 -20.48 21.08
CA GLY A 1152 7.23 -20.40 19.91
C GLY A 1152 8.51 -19.63 20.22
N HIS A 1153 8.40 -18.49 20.90
CA HIS A 1153 9.56 -17.67 21.30
C HIS A 1153 10.52 -18.44 22.22
N SER A 1154 9.99 -19.23 23.17
CA SER A 1154 10.82 -20.06 24.05
C SER A 1154 11.58 -21.12 23.25
N THR A 1155 10.94 -21.73 22.24
CA THR A 1155 11.55 -22.74 21.37
C THR A 1155 12.61 -22.14 20.45
N TYR A 1156 12.28 -21.09 19.67
CA TYR A 1156 13.22 -20.41 18.77
C TYR A 1156 14.44 -19.91 19.54
N SER A 1157 14.20 -19.15 20.61
CA SER A 1157 15.27 -18.48 21.33
C SER A 1157 16.23 -19.44 21.99
N ARG A 1158 15.72 -20.53 22.55
CA ARG A 1158 16.60 -21.53 23.16
C ARG A 1158 17.37 -22.32 22.10
N ALA A 1159 16.76 -22.63 20.96
CA ALA A 1159 17.45 -23.29 19.86
C ALA A 1159 18.58 -22.42 19.29
N ALA A 1160 18.31 -21.13 19.06
CA ALA A 1160 19.31 -20.16 18.61
C ALA A 1160 20.46 -20.01 19.62
N ALA A 1161 20.16 -19.88 20.92
CA ALA A 1161 21.19 -19.77 21.95
C ALA A 1161 22.13 -20.99 22.01
N GLU A 1162 21.61 -22.21 21.83
CA GLU A 1162 22.45 -23.42 21.72
C GLU A 1162 23.30 -23.41 20.46
N VAL A 1163 22.75 -22.98 19.31
CA VAL A 1163 23.51 -22.84 18.06
C VAL A 1163 24.62 -21.83 18.18
N LEU A 1164 24.35 -20.61 18.67
CA LEU A 1164 25.36 -19.57 18.82
C LEU A 1164 26.47 -20.04 19.78
N THR A 1165 26.11 -20.69 20.89
CA THR A 1165 27.09 -21.27 21.82
C THR A 1165 27.97 -22.32 21.13
N ALA A 1166 27.37 -23.22 20.34
CA ALA A 1166 28.10 -24.29 19.66
C ALA A 1166 28.95 -23.74 18.49
N LEU A 1167 28.45 -22.75 17.78
CA LEU A 1167 29.10 -22.11 16.64
C LEU A 1167 30.35 -21.35 17.08
N THR A 1168 30.23 -20.46 18.08
CA THR A 1168 31.36 -19.67 18.59
C THR A 1168 32.29 -20.47 19.51
N GLY A 1169 31.79 -21.54 20.12
CA GLY A 1169 32.50 -22.29 21.16
C GLY A 1169 32.57 -21.57 22.50
N ASP A 1170 31.81 -20.48 22.67
CA ASP A 1170 31.72 -19.69 23.89
C ASP A 1170 30.25 -19.53 24.30
N GLU A 1171 29.95 -19.65 25.59
CA GLU A 1171 28.58 -19.42 26.09
C GLU A 1171 28.28 -17.92 26.25
N TYR A 1172 29.31 -17.08 26.32
CA TYR A 1172 29.19 -15.63 26.49
C TYR A 1172 29.10 -14.93 25.14
N PHE A 1173 28.39 -13.80 25.13
CA PHE A 1173 28.49 -12.85 24.02
C PHE A 1173 29.95 -12.37 23.87
N PRO A 1174 30.41 -12.02 22.65
CA PRO A 1174 31.72 -11.41 22.45
C PRO A 1174 31.95 -10.22 23.39
N GLY A 1175 33.13 -10.13 24.03
CA GLY A 1175 33.38 -9.12 25.06
C GLY A 1175 32.73 -9.41 26.43
N GLY A 1176 32.01 -10.52 26.54
CA GLY A 1176 31.37 -11.02 27.76
C GLY A 1176 30.00 -10.41 28.05
N MET A 1177 29.42 -9.63 27.13
CA MET A 1177 28.10 -9.01 27.31
C MET A 1177 27.53 -8.49 25.98
N SER A 1178 26.22 -8.58 25.79
CA SER A 1178 25.46 -7.75 24.84
C SER A 1178 24.48 -6.88 25.62
N ASP A 1179 24.09 -5.74 25.04
CA ASP A 1179 23.21 -4.77 25.66
C ASP A 1179 22.28 -4.06 24.67
N PHE A 1180 21.15 -3.57 25.19
CA PHE A 1180 20.16 -2.79 24.45
C PHE A 1180 19.68 -1.62 25.32
N GLU A 1181 19.79 -0.39 24.82
CA GLU A 1181 19.36 0.82 25.54
C GLU A 1181 17.87 1.11 25.30
N ALA A 1182 17.13 1.30 26.39
CA ALA A 1182 15.74 1.79 26.38
C ALA A 1182 15.71 3.18 27.06
N PRO A 1183 15.73 4.28 26.29
CA PRO A 1183 15.74 5.63 26.85
C PRO A 1183 14.43 5.96 27.56
N GLN A 1184 14.50 6.85 28.57
CA GLN A 1184 13.33 7.31 29.31
C GLN A 1184 12.29 7.93 28.37
N ASP A 1185 11.03 7.52 28.52
CA ASP A 1185 9.86 8.02 27.76
C ASP A 1185 9.98 7.85 26.23
N ASP A 1186 10.91 7.02 25.73
CA ASP A 1186 11.29 6.93 24.32
C ASP A 1186 11.66 5.47 23.94
N PHE A 1187 10.76 4.53 24.25
CA PHE A 1187 10.86 3.14 23.80
C PHE A 1187 9.49 2.43 23.81
N LEU A 1188 8.70 2.57 24.88
CA LEU A 1188 7.42 1.88 24.98
C LEU A 1188 6.40 2.48 24.01
N VAL A 1189 5.70 1.62 23.29
CA VAL A 1189 4.73 1.99 22.26
C VAL A 1189 3.29 1.65 22.64
N PHE A 1190 3.07 0.88 23.70
CA PHE A 1190 1.72 0.55 24.19
C PHE A 1190 1.16 1.63 25.13
N GLU A 1191 2.05 2.27 25.88
CA GLU A 1191 1.78 3.38 26.79
C GLU A 1191 3.11 4.12 27.06
N LYS A 1192 3.06 5.28 27.70
CA LYS A 1192 4.25 6.08 27.97
C LYS A 1192 5.26 5.34 28.87
N GLY A 1193 6.52 5.37 28.47
CA GLY A 1193 7.67 5.00 29.30
C GLY A 1193 8.85 4.44 28.49
N PRO A 1194 9.85 3.86 29.15
CA PRO A 1194 9.97 3.62 30.59
C PRO A 1194 10.12 4.91 31.43
N SER A 1195 9.86 4.83 32.74
CA SER A 1195 9.93 6.01 33.64
C SER A 1195 11.36 6.47 33.97
N VAL A 1196 12.35 5.61 33.69
CA VAL A 1196 13.79 5.89 33.73
C VAL A 1196 14.45 5.23 32.52
N SER A 1197 15.56 5.78 32.04
CA SER A 1197 16.40 5.07 31.08
C SER A 1197 16.95 3.79 31.74
N LEU A 1198 16.91 2.68 31.02
CA LEU A 1198 17.49 1.42 31.44
C LEU A 1198 18.15 0.72 30.25
N THR A 1199 19.06 -0.21 30.55
CA THR A 1199 19.77 -0.99 29.53
C THR A 1199 19.53 -2.47 29.83
N LEU A 1200 18.91 -3.20 28.91
CA LEU A 1200 18.86 -4.66 28.98
C LEU A 1200 20.26 -5.20 28.74
N GLN A 1201 20.70 -6.19 29.53
CA GLN A 1201 22.06 -6.71 29.47
C GLN A 1201 22.05 -8.23 29.60
N TRP A 1202 22.84 -8.90 28.75
CA TRP A 1202 22.95 -10.36 28.75
C TRP A 1202 24.41 -10.77 28.68
N ALA A 1203 24.87 -11.60 29.62
CA ALA A 1203 26.24 -12.11 29.59
C ALA A 1203 26.36 -13.28 28.60
N THR A 1204 25.35 -14.16 28.58
CA THR A 1204 25.29 -15.36 27.75
C THR A 1204 24.10 -15.35 26.80
N TYR A 1205 24.20 -16.07 25.68
CA TYR A 1205 23.07 -16.26 24.75
C TYR A 1205 21.85 -16.88 25.45
N ARG A 1206 22.10 -17.72 26.47
CA ARG A 1206 21.05 -18.38 27.24
C ARG A 1206 20.33 -17.42 28.20
N ASP A 1207 21.00 -16.35 28.66
CA ASP A 1207 20.36 -15.27 29.43
C ASP A 1207 19.31 -14.56 28.57
N ALA A 1208 19.69 -14.17 27.34
CA ALA A 1208 18.79 -13.52 26.38
C ALA A 1208 17.58 -14.44 26.07
N SER A 1209 17.84 -15.72 25.82
CA SER A 1209 16.78 -16.72 25.59
C SER A 1209 15.86 -16.93 26.80
N ASP A 1210 16.39 -16.94 28.02
CA ASP A 1210 15.59 -17.10 29.24
C ASP A 1210 14.70 -15.86 29.47
N GLN A 1211 15.24 -14.66 29.27
CA GLN A 1211 14.46 -13.43 29.40
C GLN A 1211 13.41 -13.29 28.29
N CYS A 1212 13.74 -13.64 27.04
CA CYS A 1212 12.77 -13.72 25.94
C CYS A 1212 11.58 -14.60 26.31
N SER A 1213 11.84 -15.77 26.89
CA SER A 1213 10.81 -16.70 27.31
C SER A 1213 9.91 -16.13 28.40
N LEU A 1214 10.47 -15.48 29.42
CA LEU A 1214 9.69 -14.90 30.52
C LEU A 1214 8.87 -13.68 30.07
N SER A 1215 9.37 -12.91 29.12
CA SER A 1215 8.68 -11.73 28.58
C SER A 1215 7.26 -12.06 28.09
N ARG A 1216 7.02 -13.29 27.64
CA ARG A 1216 5.70 -13.75 27.15
C ARG A 1216 4.66 -13.94 28.27
N ILE A 1217 5.13 -14.17 29.50
CA ILE A 1217 4.27 -14.25 30.69
C ILE A 1217 3.91 -12.83 31.14
N TRP A 1218 4.88 -11.91 31.19
CA TRP A 1218 4.61 -10.49 31.49
C TRP A 1218 3.74 -9.80 30.44
N GLY A 1219 3.97 -10.09 29.16
CA GLY A 1219 3.11 -9.65 28.07
C GLY A 1219 1.70 -10.25 28.11
N GLY A 1220 1.45 -11.24 28.98
CA GLY A 1220 0.12 -11.77 29.23
C GLY A 1220 -0.36 -12.86 28.27
N ILE A 1221 0.50 -13.35 27.37
CA ILE A 1221 0.08 -14.17 26.21
C ILE A 1221 0.43 -15.66 26.33
N HIS A 1222 1.31 -16.04 27.26
CA HIS A 1222 1.64 -17.43 27.55
C HIS A 1222 1.62 -17.72 29.06
N PRO A 1223 0.97 -18.81 29.51
CA PRO A 1223 1.08 -19.29 30.88
C PRO A 1223 2.39 -20.07 31.10
N PRO A 1224 2.85 -20.26 32.37
CA PRO A 1224 4.03 -21.07 32.71
C PRO A 1224 4.07 -22.49 32.11
N ALA A 1225 2.92 -23.06 31.78
CA ALA A 1225 2.83 -24.38 31.15
C ALA A 1225 3.42 -24.40 29.73
N ASP A 1226 3.41 -23.28 29.02
CA ASP A 1226 3.85 -23.20 27.62
C ASP A 1226 5.36 -23.01 27.49
N ASP A 1227 6.02 -22.52 28.54
CA ASP A 1227 7.40 -22.05 28.49
C ASP A 1227 8.44 -23.18 28.57
N ILE A 1228 8.52 -23.88 29.72
CA ILE A 1228 9.58 -24.86 29.97
C ILE A 1228 9.63 -25.99 28.92
N PRO A 1229 8.50 -26.57 28.48
CA PRO A 1229 8.52 -27.53 27.39
C PRO A 1229 9.11 -26.94 26.09
N GLY A 1230 8.77 -25.70 25.74
CA GLY A 1230 9.34 -25.00 24.59
C GLY A 1230 10.86 -24.85 24.69
N ARG A 1231 11.39 -24.43 25.84
CA ARG A 1231 12.85 -24.35 26.05
C ARG A 1231 13.52 -25.72 25.90
N LEU A 1232 12.94 -26.78 26.47
CA LEU A 1232 13.49 -28.14 26.36
C LEU A 1232 13.50 -28.65 24.91
N ILE A 1233 12.45 -28.35 24.14
CA ILE A 1233 12.41 -28.66 22.71
C ILE A 1233 13.50 -27.88 21.97
N GLY A 1234 13.61 -26.57 22.23
CA GLY A 1234 14.65 -25.72 21.63
C GLY A 1234 16.06 -26.24 21.84
N ILE A 1235 16.39 -26.77 23.03
CA ILE A 1235 17.70 -27.40 23.29
C ILE A 1235 17.95 -28.59 22.34
N ASN A 1236 16.95 -29.47 22.19
CA ASN A 1236 17.10 -30.65 21.33
C ASN A 1236 17.21 -30.26 19.86
N VAL A 1237 16.36 -29.32 19.40
CA VAL A 1237 16.37 -28.81 18.03
C VAL A 1237 17.72 -28.16 17.70
N GLY A 1238 18.19 -27.22 18.54
CA GLY A 1238 19.44 -26.51 18.30
C GLY A 1238 20.66 -27.44 18.23
N GLN A 1239 20.75 -28.42 19.14
CA GLN A 1239 21.86 -29.39 19.13
C GLN A 1239 21.82 -30.30 17.90
N LYS A 1240 20.63 -30.78 17.50
CA LYS A 1240 20.46 -31.64 16.33
C LYS A 1240 20.73 -30.90 15.02
N ALA A 1241 20.15 -29.72 14.86
CA ALA A 1241 20.33 -28.90 13.66
C ALA A 1241 21.79 -28.48 13.48
N PHE A 1242 22.48 -28.13 14.57
CA PHE A 1242 23.92 -27.84 14.52
C PHE A 1242 24.73 -29.04 14.01
N GLU A 1243 24.58 -30.22 14.62
CA GLU A 1243 25.33 -31.41 14.19
C GLU A 1243 24.94 -31.88 12.78
N HIS A 1244 23.67 -31.72 12.40
CA HIS A 1244 23.22 -32.00 11.03
C HIS A 1244 23.88 -31.06 10.02
N ALA A 1245 23.88 -29.75 10.25
CA ALA A 1245 24.57 -28.79 9.38
C ALA A 1245 26.07 -29.09 9.30
N MET A 1246 26.71 -29.45 10.42
CA MET A 1246 28.14 -29.81 10.43
C MET A 1246 28.46 -31.07 9.60
N SER A 1247 27.49 -31.97 9.38
CA SER A 1247 27.67 -33.11 8.46
C SER A 1247 27.84 -32.69 7.00
N PHE A 1248 27.35 -31.50 6.63
CA PHE A 1248 27.56 -30.90 5.30
C PHE A 1248 28.82 -30.03 5.26
N VAL A 1249 29.07 -29.26 6.32
CA VAL A 1249 30.20 -28.30 6.40
C VAL A 1249 31.54 -29.01 6.56
N GLU A 1250 31.60 -30.04 7.41
CA GLU A 1250 32.82 -30.80 7.71
C GLU A 1250 32.59 -32.32 7.57
N PRO A 1251 32.28 -32.83 6.36
CA PRO A 1251 31.91 -34.23 6.18
C PRO A 1251 33.07 -35.17 6.56
N THR A 1252 32.76 -36.22 7.34
CA THR A 1252 33.76 -37.22 7.71
C THR A 1252 33.97 -38.23 6.58
N VAL A 1253 35.22 -38.68 6.36
CA VAL A 1253 35.66 -39.60 5.28
C VAL A 1253 34.98 -41.00 5.32
N ALA A 1254 34.04 -41.25 6.24
CA ALA A 1254 33.48 -42.57 6.50
C ALA A 1254 32.22 -42.94 5.70
N GLU A 1255 31.66 -42.04 4.88
CA GLU A 1255 30.36 -42.29 4.22
C GLU A 1255 30.41 -42.53 2.69
N GLU A 1256 31.58 -42.63 2.08
CA GLU A 1256 31.68 -42.97 0.65
C GLU A 1256 31.35 -44.44 0.29
N GLU A 1257 31.09 -45.33 1.26
CA GLU A 1257 30.84 -46.77 0.98
C GLU A 1257 29.39 -47.26 1.14
N VAL A 1258 28.40 -46.38 1.31
CA VAL A 1258 26.98 -46.82 1.32
C VAL A 1258 26.12 -45.98 0.38
N ALA A 1259 26.35 -46.11 -0.93
CA ALA A 1259 25.42 -45.67 -1.95
C ALA A 1259 24.74 -46.87 -2.66
N SER A 1260 23.44 -47.00 -2.40
CA SER A 1260 22.35 -47.62 -3.20
C SER A 1260 22.24 -49.15 -3.34
N PRO A 1261 21.03 -49.76 -3.28
CA PRO A 1261 19.69 -49.23 -2.95
C PRO A 1261 19.13 -49.72 -1.60
#